data_AF-A0A2M7A9E1-F1
#
_entry.id   AF-A0A2M7A9E1-F1
#
_cell.length_a   1.000
_cell.length_b   1.000
_cell.length_c   1.000
_cell.angle_alpha   90.00
_cell.angle_beta   90.00
_cell.angle_gamma   90.00
#
_symmetry.space_group_name_H-M   'P 1'
#
loop_
_entity.id
_entity.type
_entity.pdbx_description
1 polymer ?
#
loop_
_entity_poly.entity_id
_entity_poly.type
_entity_poly.pdbx_seq_one_letter_code
_entity_poly.pdbx_strand_id
1 'polypeptide(L)'
;MMIGDGIVMQNASCRYEIDADGKSRAFVDLATKKDYCEAGQPFMVVGRAKQTWTSTKVARSGNIVSVSFGDSGVQVKAKLESRPSYLTLTVEQVAGGEIDWLQLLNLKLKITDSVGTLLNAGWNNDFAVCALACNDRTDSFGADGAQAHLCAKSYKAFGFEGAKVAVVGVPRGKLMETIEQVEVDQGLPHAILNGVWIRKAPERFASYLMVHNLGEHNVDKVIEVAKGGFGCVEFYPWRSTPSYQLNPSLFPNGMAGLKKVADKIHAAGLQVGLHVMQGMVGWGPKDDPYITPKADPRLLQDRHASLAVPLDEKAIEVVVKETTLDWPETGDLYVEGEIIRYSRRTEAGFAECQRGLHGTTISAHAAGARVGHLVNCFPNWGNTVYCPDVNSTMIDEICDRLATVFNETSADMSYFDGGEELIRQPPYWRNQGRFALGLAQRLKKPIILEGNALYTHLAWHVISRGSPHFDPIYFGRRDYTLRFKGQHPADHAKNLLGGDVGWFNPHVHSPVVDAVTPDEVLLLCLKALGHKSPISFSMDMSNPWANQRMPEMLETIRACDELKRRDYFTDAACAELTKPFAEHTLEQTSDGTWNLRPMQFGPARTVDAERGERSEWKCGNPYHEQRPWVRMRARTRLAPYGAKENLILADPQDGTPLKVVGSASPQLAPSFAASAEKTPEGDSCFVYGAENKGNTSSGWCQVSRSLPQPLDLRSHRRLGLWIRSEGKGGILNVQLAGKDARMDHYIDLDFVGWRYFVLDPPEDSRVWGYQWPYSWTDLMYTSWFIYSATKEVNLFYNALPPNSTTACLIGRIEALHEEPLLLRNPSLEVAARKVIFPVSLKPDEYLEWDWSGRCRHFEPNGGLLGEVQPQGTWQLSAGENSVRFSCKGGDGFSSRAEVTLSVRGEPLPNSRRNSGAKAGQKAGIYPSFSTQSQVSLPMQLLPGSKGGVRLMQGVYERVDSLPSRSVAAFDGKANAWAVDNDRPVACPVFVILSRGIASSTPTVDYDDPDALLLEDFSDLSSYEMSERNQYEKYVVGEGKQLTKDGPVRAGVSQTFASTTEGARSGKTCAVYAATNEGGLGGWCGKGRRFEKPIDLSQHKAVAFWLHGDARGETLRFQFRDTKGRHAHWLVPIDFTGWRLQVCRLADARDFDWKQTEYLLVYFNDLPVGPTCTMKFDDVKAFPKIVSSVPLHNPSISINGKRVTIPVTLDADASLLIDNLKRASLWLTGKQQGKTLQLQGEPLRLEPGANRIEVTCENRQNAPRDVSVRVVRL
;
A
#
# COMPACT_ATOMS: atom_id res chain seq x y z
N MET A 1 17.56 67.83 17.01
CA MET A 1 16.72 66.63 16.90
C MET A 1 15.84 66.78 15.66
N MET A 2 16.13 66.07 14.57
CA MET A 2 15.16 65.96 13.46
C MET A 2 14.13 64.89 13.83
N ILE A 3 12.86 65.31 13.86
CA ILE A 3 11.67 64.45 13.93
C ILE A 3 11.75 63.53 12.71
N GLY A 4 11.66 62.21 12.91
CA GLY A 4 11.68 61.27 11.78
C GLY A 4 10.40 61.41 10.96
N ASP A 5 10.52 61.39 9.63
CA ASP A 5 9.38 61.24 8.74
C ASP A 5 9.03 59.74 8.64
N GLY A 6 7.76 59.38 8.87
CA GLY A 6 7.28 58.01 8.66
C GLY A 6 7.51 57.51 7.23
N ILE A 7 7.44 56.20 7.03
CA ILE A 7 7.67 55.57 5.73
C ILE A 7 6.31 55.23 5.11
N VAL A 8 6.08 55.68 3.88
CA VAL A 8 4.97 55.22 3.03
C VAL A 8 5.53 54.54 1.79
N MET A 9 5.17 53.28 1.60
CA MET A 9 5.48 52.50 0.40
C MET A 9 4.18 52.15 -0.32
N GLN A 10 4.18 52.22 -1.65
CA GLN A 10 2.96 51.97 -2.42
C GLN A 10 3.30 51.26 -3.73
N ASN A 11 2.49 50.26 -4.10
CA ASN A 11 2.43 49.68 -5.44
C ASN A 11 1.06 50.05 -6.07
N ALA A 12 0.65 49.47 -7.20
CA ALA A 12 -0.62 49.80 -7.84
C ALA A 12 -1.88 49.39 -7.04
N SER A 13 -1.77 48.46 -6.09
CA SER A 13 -2.89 47.85 -5.38
C SER A 13 -2.89 48.04 -3.87
N CYS A 14 -1.74 48.28 -3.26
CA CYS A 14 -1.59 48.37 -1.81
C CYS A 14 -0.66 49.51 -1.39
N ARG A 15 -0.89 49.99 -0.17
CA ARG A 15 -0.03 50.96 0.51
C ARG A 15 0.36 50.45 1.89
N TYR A 16 1.65 50.43 2.20
CA TYR A 16 2.21 50.05 3.50
C TYR A 16 2.80 51.28 4.19
N GLU A 17 2.33 51.56 5.40
CA GLU A 17 2.70 52.72 6.22
C GLU A 17 3.40 52.27 7.51
N ILE A 18 4.52 52.91 7.84
CA ILE A 18 5.30 52.71 9.07
C ILE A 18 5.48 54.07 9.73
N ASP A 19 5.14 54.20 11.00
CA ASP A 19 5.29 55.45 11.73
C ASP A 19 6.76 55.72 12.10
N ALA A 20 7.06 56.98 12.44
CA ALA A 20 8.42 57.44 12.77
C ALA A 20 9.04 56.70 13.98
N ASP A 21 8.23 56.10 14.84
CA ASP A 21 8.66 55.27 15.97
C ASP A 21 9.07 53.84 15.55
N GLY A 22 9.04 53.54 14.25
CA GLY A 22 9.44 52.25 13.69
C GLY A 22 8.39 51.16 13.83
N LYS A 23 7.12 51.50 14.01
CA LYS A 23 6.02 50.53 14.04
C LYS A 23 5.16 50.57 12.79
N SER A 24 4.70 49.40 12.36
CA SER A 24 3.74 49.25 11.28
C SER A 24 2.42 49.93 11.65
N ARG A 25 1.90 50.79 10.78
CA ARG A 25 0.67 51.54 10.99
C ARG A 25 -0.50 50.99 10.18
N ALA A 26 -0.32 50.81 8.88
CA ALA A 26 -1.40 50.45 7.97
C ALA A 26 -0.90 49.65 6.76
N PHE A 27 -1.72 48.73 6.26
CA PHE A 27 -1.50 47.95 5.05
C PHE A 27 -2.81 47.92 4.27
N VAL A 28 -2.98 48.93 3.43
CA VAL A 28 -4.28 49.31 2.85
C VAL A 28 -4.42 48.78 1.44
N ASP A 29 -5.50 48.05 1.18
CA ASP A 29 -5.97 47.79 -0.19
C ASP A 29 -6.51 49.09 -0.79
N LEU A 30 -5.87 49.58 -1.85
CA LEU A 30 -6.21 50.86 -2.47
C LEU A 30 -7.57 50.84 -3.17
N ALA A 31 -8.06 49.67 -3.60
CA ALA A 31 -9.34 49.53 -4.27
C ALA A 31 -10.50 49.63 -3.27
N THR A 32 -10.46 48.83 -2.20
CA THR A 32 -11.55 48.78 -1.20
C THR A 32 -11.36 49.76 -0.03
N LYS A 33 -10.18 50.37 0.09
CA LYS A 33 -9.75 51.18 1.25
C LYS A 33 -9.68 50.42 2.57
N LYS A 34 -9.79 49.08 2.54
CA LYS A 34 -9.69 48.24 3.73
C LYS A 34 -8.24 48.17 4.20
N ASP A 35 -8.03 48.44 5.49
CA ASP A 35 -6.74 48.26 6.16
C ASP A 35 -6.66 46.86 6.78
N TYR A 36 -5.71 46.08 6.29
CA TYR A 36 -5.44 44.73 6.77
C TYR A 36 -4.37 44.70 7.86
N CYS A 37 -3.70 45.81 8.21
CA CYS A 37 -2.64 45.78 9.22
C CYS A 37 -3.17 45.58 10.64
N GLU A 38 -2.45 44.77 11.42
CA GLU A 38 -2.47 44.83 12.87
C GLU A 38 -1.43 45.86 13.32
N ALA A 39 -1.88 47.10 13.56
CA ALA A 39 -0.99 48.23 13.84
C ALA A 39 -0.20 48.07 15.15
N GLY A 40 0.94 48.77 15.25
CA GLY A 40 1.76 48.82 16.46
C GLY A 40 2.86 47.75 16.54
N GLN A 41 2.92 46.83 15.57
CA GLN A 41 4.01 45.85 15.50
C GLN A 41 5.31 46.51 15.07
N PRO A 42 6.47 46.14 15.64
CA PRO A 42 7.75 46.68 15.20
C PRO A 42 8.01 46.28 13.75
N PHE A 43 8.47 47.22 12.92
CA PHE A 43 8.75 46.98 11.51
C PHE A 43 9.95 46.04 11.31
N MET A 44 11.02 46.25 12.08
CA MET A 44 12.19 45.38 12.09
C MET A 44 12.54 44.96 13.52
N VAL A 45 13.21 43.82 13.65
CA VAL A 45 13.71 43.29 14.93
C VAL A 45 15.13 42.77 14.74
N VAL A 46 16.02 43.02 15.69
CA VAL A 46 17.37 42.43 15.71
C VAL A 46 17.56 41.62 16.99
N GLY A 47 18.46 40.65 16.97
CA GLY A 47 18.77 39.89 18.17
C GLY A 47 20.19 39.36 18.23
N ARG A 48 20.61 39.10 19.47
CA ARG A 48 21.88 38.48 19.84
C ARG A 48 21.62 37.49 20.98
N ALA A 49 21.98 36.22 20.78
CA ALA A 49 21.61 35.13 21.68
C ALA A 49 20.11 35.18 22.04
N LYS A 50 19.78 35.35 23.34
CA LYS A 50 18.39 35.45 23.84
C LYS A 50 17.83 36.89 23.86
N GLN A 51 18.65 37.89 23.58
CA GLN A 51 18.24 39.30 23.61
C GLN A 51 17.68 39.73 22.26
N THR A 52 16.65 40.58 22.31
CA THR A 52 16.01 41.16 21.12
C THR A 52 15.81 42.65 21.31
N TRP A 53 15.93 43.40 20.21
CA TRP A 53 15.65 44.83 20.16
C TRP A 53 14.76 45.12 18.95
N THR A 54 13.75 45.95 19.16
CA THR A 54 12.80 46.35 18.13
C THR A 54 13.18 47.69 17.52
N SER A 55 12.73 47.97 16.30
CA SER A 55 12.88 49.29 15.68
C SER A 55 12.20 50.35 16.55
N THR A 56 12.95 51.39 16.93
CA THR A 56 12.46 52.52 17.74
C THR A 56 12.44 53.84 17.00
N LYS A 57 13.12 53.91 15.84
CA LYS A 57 13.11 55.07 14.97
C LYS A 57 13.32 54.65 13.53
N VAL A 58 12.58 55.28 12.63
CA VAL A 58 12.82 55.21 11.18
C VAL A 58 12.98 56.60 10.58
N ALA A 59 13.80 56.70 9.54
CA ALA A 59 13.93 57.90 8.72
C ALA A 59 14.19 57.51 7.27
N ARG A 60 13.55 58.22 6.34
CA ARG A 60 13.70 57.97 4.90
C ARG A 60 14.48 59.10 4.22
N SER A 61 15.42 58.74 3.35
CA SER A 61 16.12 59.66 2.44
C SER A 61 16.13 59.06 1.04
N GLY A 62 15.29 59.59 0.14
CA GLY A 62 15.05 59.01 -1.17
C GLY A 62 14.52 57.58 -1.07
N ASN A 63 15.29 56.62 -1.60
CA ASN A 63 14.98 55.19 -1.52
C ASN A 63 15.67 54.47 -0.36
N ILE A 64 16.45 55.16 0.48
CA ILE A 64 17.12 54.55 1.63
C ILE A 64 16.33 54.85 2.89
N VAL A 65 16.07 53.81 3.68
CA VAL A 65 15.52 53.89 5.02
C VAL A 65 16.61 53.56 6.03
N SER A 66 16.77 54.43 7.02
CA SER A 66 17.59 54.17 8.20
C SER A 66 16.70 53.77 9.37
N VAL A 67 16.98 52.61 9.98
CA VAL A 67 16.25 52.07 11.13
C VAL A 67 17.21 51.99 12.33
N SER A 68 16.77 52.49 13.49
CA SER A 68 17.52 52.42 14.74
C SER A 68 16.82 51.53 15.76
N PHE A 69 17.60 50.86 16.60
CA PHE A 69 17.13 49.85 17.56
C PHE A 69 17.44 50.24 19.01
N GLY A 70 17.23 51.54 19.33
CA GLY A 70 17.39 52.09 20.67
C GLY A 70 18.76 51.80 21.31
N ASP A 71 18.72 51.28 22.54
CA ASP A 71 19.90 51.05 23.39
C ASP A 71 20.86 49.98 22.86
N SER A 72 20.48 49.22 21.83
CA SER A 72 21.41 48.28 21.18
C SER A 72 22.57 48.97 20.43
N GLY A 73 22.42 50.26 20.10
CA GLY A 73 23.35 50.99 19.23
C GLY A 73 23.28 50.60 17.75
N VAL A 74 22.52 49.55 17.39
CA VAL A 74 22.43 49.03 16.03
C VAL A 74 21.66 49.99 15.12
N GLN A 75 22.18 50.18 13.91
CA GLN A 75 21.54 50.89 12.82
C GLN A 75 21.56 50.05 11.55
N VAL A 76 20.42 50.00 10.86
CA VAL A 76 20.27 49.30 9.57
C VAL A 76 19.89 50.32 8.51
N LYS A 77 20.59 50.28 7.37
CA LYS A 77 20.16 50.97 6.14
C LYS A 77 19.59 49.94 5.18
N ALA A 78 18.37 50.19 4.72
CA ALA A 78 17.69 49.34 3.74
C ALA A 78 17.23 50.17 2.55
N LYS A 79 17.44 49.65 1.34
CA LYS A 79 16.91 50.21 0.10
C LYS A 79 15.49 49.73 -0.14
N LEU A 80 14.58 50.67 -0.35
CA LEU A 80 13.20 50.47 -0.73
C LEU A 80 13.01 50.68 -2.23
N GLU A 81 12.30 49.77 -2.90
CA GLU A 81 11.85 49.97 -4.28
C GLU A 81 10.37 49.63 -4.40
N SER A 82 9.60 50.53 -5.01
CA SER A 82 8.21 50.30 -5.41
C SER A 82 8.18 49.77 -6.85
N ARG A 83 7.64 48.57 -7.04
CA ARG A 83 7.34 47.99 -8.35
C ARG A 83 5.83 48.08 -8.59
N PRO A 84 5.33 47.89 -9.83
CA PRO A 84 3.89 48.00 -10.11
C PRO A 84 3.02 47.08 -9.25
N SER A 85 3.45 45.85 -8.98
CA SER A 85 2.66 44.83 -8.27
C SER A 85 3.21 44.42 -6.90
N TYR A 86 4.40 44.88 -6.51
CA TYR A 86 5.04 44.50 -5.24
C TYR A 86 6.06 45.56 -4.77
N LEU A 87 6.54 45.42 -3.54
CA LEU A 87 7.57 46.27 -2.92
C LEU A 87 8.80 45.44 -2.64
N THR A 88 10.00 46.03 -2.59
CA THR A 88 11.20 45.32 -2.11
C THR A 88 11.93 46.08 -1.03
N LEU A 89 12.51 45.33 -0.08
CA LEU A 89 13.46 45.83 0.90
C LEU A 89 14.77 45.07 0.75
N THR A 90 15.87 45.79 0.57
CA THR A 90 17.24 45.22 0.50
C THR A 90 18.09 45.81 1.59
N VAL A 91 18.77 45.01 2.41
CA VAL A 91 19.71 45.50 3.42
C VAL A 91 20.99 45.97 2.73
N GLU A 92 21.33 47.24 2.88
CA GLU A 92 22.54 47.84 2.31
C GLU A 92 23.70 47.86 3.31
N GLN A 93 23.38 48.02 4.61
CA GLN A 93 24.39 48.15 5.66
C GLN A 93 23.78 47.84 7.03
N VAL A 94 24.53 47.11 7.87
CA VAL A 94 24.31 47.02 9.32
C VAL A 94 25.51 47.61 10.06
N ALA A 95 25.27 48.52 11.02
CA ALA A 95 26.32 49.22 11.76
C ALA A 95 25.97 49.37 13.25
N GLY A 96 26.95 49.70 14.09
CA GLY A 96 26.74 50.19 15.46
C GLY A 96 26.55 49.13 16.56
N GLY A 97 26.59 47.83 16.25
CA GLY A 97 26.55 46.75 17.25
C GLY A 97 26.73 45.35 16.63
N GLU A 98 26.98 44.34 17.46
CA GLU A 98 27.03 42.93 17.03
C GLU A 98 25.67 42.23 17.23
N ILE A 99 25.10 41.73 16.14
CA ILE A 99 23.85 40.97 16.15
C ILE A 99 24.06 39.61 15.46
N ASP A 100 23.30 38.60 15.88
CA ASP A 100 23.33 37.26 15.28
C ASP A 100 22.32 37.13 14.14
N TRP A 101 21.22 37.90 14.21
CA TRP A 101 20.18 37.93 13.19
C TRP A 101 19.47 39.28 13.10
N LEU A 102 18.95 39.59 11.90
CA LEU A 102 18.16 40.76 11.56
C LEU A 102 16.86 40.30 10.88
N GLN A 103 15.72 40.55 11.52
CA GLN A 103 14.40 40.43 10.92
C GLN A 103 14.05 41.74 10.21
N LEU A 104 14.25 41.76 8.89
CA LEU A 104 14.05 42.91 8.01
C LEU A 104 12.58 43.15 7.63
N LEU A 105 11.68 42.20 7.94
CA LEU A 105 10.23 42.36 7.83
C LEU A 105 9.53 41.66 8.99
N ASN A 106 8.62 42.38 9.64
CA ASN A 106 7.71 41.85 10.65
C ASN A 106 6.32 42.47 10.47
N LEU A 107 5.47 41.85 9.66
CA LEU A 107 4.18 42.39 9.27
C LEU A 107 3.04 41.42 9.62
N LYS A 108 2.23 41.81 10.60
CA LYS A 108 1.05 41.04 11.03
C LYS A 108 -0.23 41.66 10.47
N LEU A 109 -1.09 40.83 9.91
CA LEU A 109 -2.26 41.24 9.13
C LEU A 109 -3.53 40.54 9.60
N LYS A 110 -4.69 41.17 9.44
CA LYS A 110 -6.03 40.69 9.84
C LYS A 110 -6.64 39.67 8.86
N ILE A 111 -5.80 38.94 8.12
CA ILE A 111 -6.23 37.91 7.16
C ILE A 111 -6.08 36.54 7.83
N THR A 112 -7.17 35.78 7.92
CA THR A 112 -7.22 34.48 8.62
C THR A 112 -7.84 33.36 7.78
N ASP A 113 -8.45 33.67 6.63
CA ASP A 113 -9.22 32.72 5.82
C ASP A 113 -8.34 31.63 5.19
N SER A 114 -7.14 31.99 4.71
CA SER A 114 -6.15 31.06 4.17
C SER A 114 -4.76 31.60 4.44
N VAL A 115 -3.95 30.83 5.16
CA VAL A 115 -2.61 31.22 5.60
C VAL A 115 -1.63 30.09 5.32
N GLY A 116 -0.61 30.38 4.50
CA GLY A 116 0.46 29.48 4.14
C GLY A 116 1.77 29.90 4.77
N THR A 117 2.26 29.14 5.75
CA THR A 117 3.48 29.45 6.49
C THR A 117 4.76 29.15 5.70
N LEU A 118 4.73 28.18 4.78
CA LEU A 118 5.86 27.83 3.91
C LEU A 118 6.11 28.91 2.85
N LEU A 119 5.06 29.28 2.10
CA LEU A 119 5.16 30.34 1.10
C LEU A 119 5.23 31.74 1.73
N ASN A 120 4.86 31.86 3.01
CA ASN A 120 4.69 33.12 3.70
C ASN A 120 3.65 34.02 3.00
N ALA A 121 2.41 33.52 2.93
CA ALA A 121 1.30 34.16 2.24
C ALA A 121 -0.01 34.05 3.03
N GLY A 122 -0.91 34.99 2.80
CA GLY A 122 -2.27 34.96 3.32
C GLY A 122 -3.27 35.58 2.35
N TRP A 123 -4.50 35.07 2.31
CA TRP A 123 -5.53 35.65 1.44
C TRP A 123 -6.95 35.33 1.89
N ASN A 124 -7.89 36.14 1.40
CA ASN A 124 -9.32 35.89 1.41
C ASN A 124 -9.87 35.95 -0.02
N ASN A 125 -11.19 36.08 -0.18
CA ASN A 125 -11.83 36.17 -1.50
C ASN A 125 -11.43 37.43 -2.29
N ASP A 126 -11.07 38.53 -1.61
CA ASP A 126 -10.87 39.84 -2.23
C ASP A 126 -9.38 40.16 -2.41
N PHE A 127 -8.57 39.91 -1.39
CA PHE A 127 -7.21 40.43 -1.27
C PHE A 127 -6.22 39.35 -0.81
N ALA A 128 -4.98 39.47 -1.28
CA ALA A 128 -3.90 38.55 -0.98
C ALA A 128 -2.60 39.30 -0.68
N VAL A 129 -1.81 38.70 0.21
CA VAL A 129 -0.52 39.20 0.66
C VAL A 129 0.51 38.07 0.66
N CYS A 130 1.76 38.41 0.41
CA CYS A 130 2.86 37.45 0.46
C CYS A 130 4.19 38.18 0.72
N ALA A 131 5.13 37.53 1.39
CA ALA A 131 6.51 37.99 1.47
C ALA A 131 7.45 36.91 0.94
N LEU A 132 8.20 37.23 -0.13
CA LEU A 132 9.11 36.29 -0.78
C LEU A 132 10.56 36.65 -0.49
N ALA A 133 11.38 35.68 -0.11
CA ALA A 133 12.82 35.83 -0.10
C ALA A 133 13.33 36.01 -1.54
N CYS A 134 14.16 37.00 -1.80
CA CYS A 134 14.71 37.25 -3.13
C CYS A 134 16.10 36.63 -3.33
N ASN A 135 16.66 35.95 -2.32
CA ASN A 135 17.96 35.26 -2.37
C ASN A 135 18.15 34.30 -1.19
N ASP A 136 19.25 33.54 -1.21
CA ASP A 136 19.60 32.55 -0.19
C ASP A 136 20.18 33.13 1.12
N ARG A 137 20.18 34.47 1.28
CA ARG A 137 20.54 35.18 2.52
C ARG A 137 19.32 35.48 3.39
N THR A 138 18.12 35.30 2.85
CA THR A 138 16.85 35.69 3.46
C THR A 138 15.99 34.46 3.74
N ASP A 139 15.67 34.23 5.00
CA ASP A 139 14.67 33.28 5.47
C ASP A 139 13.31 33.98 5.53
N SER A 140 12.40 33.62 4.62
CA SER A 140 11.04 34.14 4.62
C SER A 140 10.09 33.05 5.12
N PHE A 141 9.26 33.38 6.10
CA PHE A 141 8.37 32.41 6.74
C PHE A 141 7.14 33.09 7.35
N GLY A 142 6.02 32.37 7.38
CA GLY A 142 4.85 32.77 8.14
C GLY A 142 5.01 32.36 9.61
N ALA A 143 4.95 33.32 10.53
CA ALA A 143 5.15 33.06 11.96
C ALA A 143 3.90 32.52 12.68
N ASP A 144 2.74 32.49 12.01
CA ASP A 144 1.47 32.01 12.52
C ASP A 144 0.69 31.32 11.38
N GLY A 145 0.04 30.19 11.69
CA GLY A 145 -0.80 29.43 10.74
C GLY A 145 -2.30 29.79 10.80
N ALA A 146 -2.73 30.54 11.81
CA ALA A 146 -4.11 31.01 11.96
C ALA A 146 -4.30 32.43 11.41
N GLN A 147 -3.23 33.22 11.32
CA GLN A 147 -3.25 34.61 10.89
C GLN A 147 -2.03 34.92 10.03
N ALA A 148 -2.20 35.72 8.98
CA ALA A 148 -1.10 36.14 8.12
C ALA A 148 -0.09 37.01 8.89
N HIS A 149 1.01 36.40 9.34
CA HIS A 149 2.14 37.05 10.00
C HIS A 149 3.39 36.87 9.15
N LEU A 150 3.65 37.85 8.29
CA LEU A 150 4.71 37.82 7.29
C LEU A 150 6.05 38.24 7.89
N CYS A 151 6.99 37.31 7.96
CA CYS A 151 8.34 37.55 8.49
C CYS A 151 9.43 37.28 7.45
N ALA A 152 10.48 38.11 7.45
CA ALA A 152 11.70 37.82 6.71
C ALA A 152 12.92 38.15 7.56
N LYS A 153 13.86 37.20 7.65
CA LYS A 153 15.03 37.26 8.54
C LYS A 153 16.32 36.93 7.79
N SER A 154 17.41 37.51 8.25
CA SER A 154 18.78 37.26 7.78
C SER A 154 19.67 36.97 8.99
N TYR A 155 20.74 36.21 8.78
CA TYR A 155 21.61 35.72 9.85
C TYR A 155 23.06 36.08 9.57
N LYS A 156 23.84 36.38 10.61
CA LYS A 156 25.26 36.78 10.49
C LYS A 156 26.07 35.76 9.68
N ALA A 157 25.79 34.46 9.86
CA ALA A 157 26.47 33.36 9.17
C ALA A 157 26.31 33.35 7.64
N PHE A 158 25.27 34.02 7.10
CA PHE A 158 25.00 34.08 5.64
C PHE A 158 25.11 35.50 5.07
N GLY A 159 25.49 36.48 5.90
CA GLY A 159 25.63 37.88 5.54
C GLY A 159 24.31 38.66 5.62
N PHE A 160 24.36 39.88 6.16
CA PHE A 160 23.21 40.77 6.24
C PHE A 160 23.08 41.61 4.97
N GLU A 161 24.17 42.19 4.49
CA GLU A 161 24.19 43.03 3.31
C GLU A 161 23.75 42.24 2.07
N GLY A 162 22.83 42.80 1.30
CA GLY A 162 22.17 42.16 0.17
C GLY A 162 21.00 41.25 0.54
N ALA A 163 20.71 40.97 1.83
CA ALA A 163 19.48 40.28 2.21
C ALA A 163 18.26 41.07 1.70
N LYS A 164 17.32 40.38 1.04
CA LYS A 164 16.28 41.03 0.25
C LYS A 164 14.96 40.27 0.31
N VAL A 165 13.87 41.00 0.53
CA VAL A 165 12.49 40.49 0.55
C VAL A 165 11.61 41.30 -0.41
N ALA A 166 10.71 40.61 -1.10
CA ALA A 166 9.61 41.20 -1.86
C ALA A 166 8.30 41.09 -1.06
N VAL A 167 7.60 42.21 -0.87
CA VAL A 167 6.31 42.26 -0.17
C VAL A 167 5.21 42.53 -1.19
N VAL A 168 4.27 41.59 -1.28
CA VAL A 168 3.15 41.59 -2.22
C VAL A 168 1.87 41.94 -1.47
N GLY A 169 1.07 42.83 -2.06
CA GLY A 169 -0.30 43.11 -1.66
C GLY A 169 -1.12 43.43 -2.91
N VAL A 170 -2.02 42.52 -3.29
CA VAL A 170 -2.76 42.55 -4.56
C VAL A 170 -4.15 41.94 -4.42
N PRO A 171 -5.09 42.22 -5.36
CA PRO A 171 -6.34 41.48 -5.42
C PRO A 171 -6.09 39.97 -5.53
N ARG A 172 -6.95 39.14 -4.93
CA ARG A 172 -6.76 37.68 -4.83
C ARG A 172 -6.46 37.01 -6.17
N GLY A 173 -7.14 37.42 -7.25
CA GLY A 173 -6.96 36.87 -8.59
C GLY A 173 -5.58 37.16 -9.21
N LYS A 174 -4.81 38.11 -8.68
CA LYS A 174 -3.51 38.56 -9.19
C LYS A 174 -2.30 38.00 -8.43
N LEU A 175 -2.52 37.24 -7.35
CA LEU A 175 -1.45 36.73 -6.50
C LEU A 175 -0.42 35.89 -7.27
N MET A 176 -0.86 34.85 -8.00
CA MET A 176 0.05 33.95 -8.71
C MET A 176 0.82 34.66 -9.84
N GLU A 177 0.17 35.56 -10.59
CA GLU A 177 0.82 36.40 -11.61
C GLU A 177 1.88 37.31 -11.00
N THR A 178 1.63 37.83 -9.80
CA THR A 178 2.60 38.70 -9.10
C THR A 178 3.79 37.91 -8.56
N ILE A 179 3.56 36.72 -8.00
CA ILE A 179 4.64 35.82 -7.57
C ILE A 179 5.52 35.44 -8.76
N GLU A 180 4.92 35.08 -9.89
CA GLU A 180 5.62 34.78 -11.15
C GLU A 180 6.51 35.96 -11.58
N GLN A 181 5.98 37.18 -11.53
CA GLN A 181 6.75 38.39 -11.84
C GLN A 181 7.92 38.61 -10.88
N VAL A 182 7.73 38.36 -9.58
CA VAL A 182 8.81 38.44 -8.59
C VAL A 182 9.91 37.42 -8.90
N GLU A 183 9.56 36.19 -9.28
CA GLU A 183 10.57 35.19 -9.65
C GLU A 183 11.45 35.67 -10.80
N VAL A 184 10.82 36.17 -11.87
CA VAL A 184 11.53 36.68 -13.05
C VAL A 184 12.36 37.92 -12.71
N ASP A 185 11.77 38.91 -12.04
CA ASP A 185 12.42 40.19 -11.75
C ASP A 185 13.59 40.05 -10.78
N GLN A 186 13.55 39.04 -9.91
CA GLN A 186 14.55 38.83 -8.85
C GLN A 186 15.53 37.68 -9.14
N GLY A 187 15.39 36.98 -10.27
CA GLY A 187 16.27 35.88 -10.65
C GLY A 187 16.11 34.63 -9.75
N LEU A 188 14.92 34.41 -9.21
CA LEU A 188 14.59 33.20 -8.47
C LEU A 188 14.33 32.03 -9.44
N PRO A 189 14.35 30.77 -8.98
CA PRO A 189 14.00 29.65 -9.84
C PRO A 189 12.61 29.84 -10.48
N HIS A 190 12.58 29.81 -11.81
CA HIS A 190 11.36 30.06 -12.59
C HIS A 190 11.26 29.02 -13.71
N ALA A 191 10.82 27.81 -13.36
CA ALA A 191 10.76 26.69 -14.28
C ALA A 191 9.59 26.83 -15.28
N ILE A 192 9.91 26.73 -16.57
CA ILE A 192 8.94 26.74 -17.68
C ILE A 192 8.84 25.35 -18.30
N LEU A 193 7.69 24.69 -18.14
CA LEU A 193 7.39 23.41 -18.79
C LEU A 193 6.44 23.65 -19.97
N ASN A 194 6.83 23.26 -21.17
CA ASN A 194 6.02 23.42 -22.39
C ASN A 194 5.52 24.86 -22.63
N GLY A 195 6.33 25.87 -22.31
CA GLY A 195 5.97 27.29 -22.46
C GLY A 195 5.04 27.84 -21.38
N VAL A 196 4.74 27.05 -20.35
CA VAL A 196 3.91 27.45 -19.21
C VAL A 196 4.75 27.38 -17.93
N TRP A 197 4.64 28.38 -17.07
CA TRP A 197 5.24 28.31 -15.73
C TRP A 197 4.74 27.08 -15.00
N ILE A 198 5.66 26.29 -14.43
CA ILE A 198 5.38 24.93 -13.94
C ILE A 198 4.27 24.91 -12.87
N ARG A 199 4.10 26.02 -12.12
CA ARG A 199 3.00 26.23 -11.16
C ARG A 199 1.61 26.26 -11.78
N LYS A 200 1.53 26.41 -13.09
CA LYS A 200 0.29 26.45 -13.88
C LYS A 200 0.17 25.26 -14.84
N ALA A 201 1.23 24.46 -15.01
CA ALA A 201 1.24 23.28 -15.86
C ALA A 201 0.22 22.21 -15.38
N PRO A 202 -0.76 21.79 -16.21
CA PRO A 202 -1.76 20.78 -15.84
C PRO A 202 -1.14 19.39 -15.60
N GLU A 203 0.03 19.11 -16.17
CA GLU A 203 0.83 17.90 -15.99
C GLU A 203 1.07 17.58 -14.51
N ARG A 204 1.14 18.60 -13.64
CA ARG A 204 1.31 18.41 -12.19
C ARG A 204 0.10 17.76 -11.51
N PHE A 205 -1.01 17.52 -12.20
CA PHE A 205 -2.19 16.85 -11.62
C PHE A 205 -2.36 15.40 -12.09
N ALA A 206 -1.43 14.91 -12.92
CA ALA A 206 -1.41 13.53 -13.35
C ALA A 206 -1.17 12.58 -12.18
N SER A 207 -2.12 11.69 -11.93
CA SER A 207 -1.95 10.55 -11.03
C SER A 207 -0.85 9.63 -11.57
N TYR A 208 -0.07 9.04 -10.68
CA TYR A 208 1.06 8.20 -11.06
C TYR A 208 0.95 6.79 -10.51
N LEU A 209 1.37 5.85 -11.35
CA LEU A 209 1.60 4.47 -10.95
C LEU A 209 3.03 4.42 -10.41
N MET A 210 3.17 4.19 -9.10
CA MET A 210 4.45 3.95 -8.42
C MET A 210 4.80 2.47 -8.56
N VAL A 211 5.88 2.16 -9.26
CA VAL A 211 6.19 0.81 -9.72
C VAL A 211 7.45 0.26 -9.06
N HIS A 212 7.28 -0.87 -8.39
CA HIS A 212 8.39 -1.72 -7.96
C HIS A 212 8.70 -2.78 -9.03
N ASN A 213 10.00 -3.12 -9.16
CA ASN A 213 10.51 -4.14 -10.07
C ASN A 213 10.24 -3.84 -11.57
N LEU A 214 10.48 -2.60 -12.00
CA LEU A 214 10.43 -2.20 -13.42
C LEU A 214 11.83 -2.29 -14.05
N GLY A 215 11.94 -2.98 -15.19
CA GLY A 215 13.18 -3.07 -15.96
C GLY A 215 12.96 -3.26 -17.46
N GLU A 216 14.05 -3.48 -18.20
CA GLU A 216 14.02 -3.61 -19.66
C GLU A 216 13.11 -4.74 -20.17
N HIS A 217 12.94 -5.79 -19.36
CA HIS A 217 12.22 -7.01 -19.72
C HIS A 217 10.70 -6.92 -19.53
N ASN A 218 10.18 -5.94 -18.78
CA ASN A 218 8.76 -5.90 -18.39
C ASN A 218 8.05 -4.54 -18.59
N VAL A 219 8.73 -3.52 -19.12
CA VAL A 219 8.16 -2.18 -19.36
C VAL A 219 6.83 -2.19 -20.12
N ASP A 220 6.64 -3.10 -21.08
CA ASP A 220 5.40 -3.15 -21.89
C ASP A 220 4.19 -3.55 -21.02
N LYS A 221 4.38 -4.43 -20.03
CA LYS A 221 3.36 -4.82 -19.03
C LYS A 221 3.05 -3.66 -18.09
N VAL A 222 4.05 -2.86 -17.72
CA VAL A 222 3.84 -1.66 -16.89
C VAL A 222 3.00 -0.63 -17.63
N ILE A 223 3.33 -0.36 -18.89
CA ILE A 223 2.57 0.57 -19.74
C ILE A 223 1.11 0.11 -19.89
N GLU A 224 0.86 -1.20 -19.98
CA GLU A 224 -0.50 -1.75 -20.00
C GLU A 224 -1.28 -1.41 -18.72
N VAL A 225 -0.69 -1.62 -17.54
CA VAL A 225 -1.32 -1.27 -16.25
C VAL A 225 -1.50 0.25 -16.13
N ALA A 226 -0.50 1.04 -16.53
CA ALA A 226 -0.53 2.50 -16.46
C ALA A 226 -1.68 3.12 -17.30
N LYS A 227 -2.09 2.46 -18.39
CA LYS A 227 -3.27 2.85 -19.18
C LYS A 227 -4.59 2.78 -18.40
N GLY A 228 -4.59 2.19 -17.21
CA GLY A 228 -5.67 2.26 -16.22
C GLY A 228 -5.88 3.65 -15.59
N GLY A 229 -5.55 4.74 -16.28
CA GLY A 229 -5.88 6.11 -15.85
C GLY A 229 -4.70 6.99 -15.44
N PHE A 230 -3.52 6.41 -15.26
CA PHE A 230 -2.34 7.13 -14.84
C PHE A 230 -1.78 7.99 -15.96
N GLY A 231 -1.25 9.16 -15.61
CA GLY A 231 -0.51 10.03 -16.53
C GLY A 231 1.01 9.91 -16.39
N CYS A 232 1.49 9.19 -15.37
CA CYS A 232 2.91 9.03 -15.06
C CYS A 232 3.19 7.61 -14.57
N VAL A 233 4.34 7.07 -14.96
CA VAL A 233 4.95 5.86 -14.40
C VAL A 233 6.18 6.29 -13.63
N GLU A 234 6.14 6.12 -12.33
CA GLU A 234 7.22 6.45 -11.40
C GLU A 234 7.86 5.14 -10.89
N PHE A 235 9.18 5.05 -10.82
CA PHE A 235 9.86 3.82 -10.40
C PHE A 235 11.26 4.04 -9.81
N TYR A 236 11.78 3.00 -9.14
CA TYR A 236 13.09 2.97 -8.49
C TYR A 236 14.09 2.11 -9.28
N PRO A 237 15.00 2.71 -10.09
CA PRO A 237 15.95 1.94 -10.90
C PRO A 237 17.30 1.64 -10.21
N TRP A 238 17.49 2.06 -8.96
CA TRP A 238 18.81 2.08 -8.32
C TRP A 238 19.19 0.73 -7.69
N ARG A 239 20.48 0.43 -7.71
CA ARG A 239 21.12 -0.60 -6.89
C ARG A 239 21.49 -0.04 -5.51
N SER A 240 22.03 1.18 -5.51
CA SER A 240 22.63 1.84 -4.35
C SER A 240 22.32 3.33 -4.38
N THR A 241 22.18 3.92 -3.19
CA THR A 241 22.01 5.36 -2.98
C THR A 241 23.02 5.85 -1.94
N PRO A 242 23.53 7.09 -2.06
CA PRO A 242 23.21 8.11 -3.06
C PRO A 242 24.18 8.12 -4.25
N SER A 243 24.93 7.03 -4.51
CA SER A 243 25.74 6.93 -5.73
C SER A 243 24.90 6.77 -7.00
N TYR A 244 23.63 6.36 -6.87
CA TYR A 244 22.64 6.16 -7.93
C TYR A 244 23.12 5.23 -9.06
N GLN A 245 23.88 4.18 -8.69
CA GLN A 245 24.19 3.12 -9.63
C GLN A 245 22.89 2.42 -10.05
N LEU A 246 22.73 2.14 -11.34
CA LEU A 246 21.57 1.39 -11.84
C LEU A 246 21.63 -0.06 -11.40
N ASN A 247 20.46 -0.65 -11.11
CA ASN A 247 20.36 -2.06 -10.78
C ASN A 247 20.59 -2.90 -12.04
N PRO A 248 21.70 -3.67 -12.13
CA PRO A 248 22.03 -4.44 -13.33
C PRO A 248 21.04 -5.59 -13.59
N SER A 249 20.26 -6.03 -12.61
CA SER A 249 19.20 -7.03 -12.85
C SER A 249 17.98 -6.45 -13.55
N LEU A 250 17.72 -5.14 -13.38
CA LEU A 250 16.63 -4.42 -14.04
C LEU A 250 17.07 -3.80 -15.37
N PHE A 251 18.30 -3.27 -15.39
CA PHE A 251 18.91 -2.55 -16.51
C PHE A 251 20.28 -3.16 -16.85
N PRO A 252 20.32 -4.39 -17.40
CA PRO A 252 21.58 -5.04 -17.80
C PRO A 252 22.36 -4.24 -18.85
N ASN A 253 21.70 -3.38 -19.63
CA ASN A 253 22.34 -2.47 -20.58
C ASN A 253 22.63 -1.07 -19.98
N GLY A 254 22.59 -0.93 -18.66
CA GLY A 254 22.89 0.30 -17.93
C GLY A 254 22.02 1.48 -18.39
N MET A 255 22.64 2.65 -18.56
CA MET A 255 21.94 3.89 -18.92
C MET A 255 21.20 3.80 -20.27
N ALA A 256 21.76 3.07 -21.24
CA ALA A 256 21.11 2.86 -22.53
C ALA A 256 19.81 2.06 -22.39
N GLY A 257 19.81 1.05 -21.49
CA GLY A 257 18.62 0.29 -21.12
C GLY A 257 17.55 1.15 -20.46
N LEU A 258 17.94 1.96 -19.46
CA LEU A 258 17.05 2.88 -18.77
C LEU A 258 16.44 3.91 -19.74
N LYS A 259 17.26 4.50 -20.61
CA LYS A 259 16.78 5.43 -21.63
C LYS A 259 15.76 4.79 -22.56
N LYS A 260 16.01 3.57 -23.05
CA LYS A 260 15.07 2.85 -23.92
C LYS A 260 13.73 2.57 -23.24
N VAL A 261 13.75 2.29 -21.94
CA VAL A 261 12.55 2.13 -21.11
C VAL A 261 11.80 3.46 -20.99
N ALA A 262 12.49 4.55 -20.68
CA ALA A 262 11.90 5.89 -20.62
C ALA A 262 11.27 6.30 -21.97
N ASP A 263 11.99 6.13 -23.08
CA ASP A 263 11.52 6.43 -24.43
C ASP A 263 10.24 5.63 -24.77
N LYS A 264 10.15 4.37 -24.34
CA LYS A 264 8.93 3.54 -24.52
C LYS A 264 7.74 4.08 -23.73
N ILE A 265 7.96 4.52 -22.48
CA ILE A 265 6.91 5.11 -21.64
C ILE A 265 6.43 6.43 -22.26
N HIS A 266 7.34 7.30 -22.71
CA HIS A 266 7.01 8.53 -23.43
C HIS A 266 6.25 8.26 -24.73
N ALA A 267 6.65 7.26 -25.51
CA ALA A 267 5.96 6.87 -26.74
C ALA A 267 4.52 6.38 -26.49
N ALA A 268 4.21 5.93 -25.26
CA ALA A 268 2.86 5.60 -24.83
C ALA A 268 2.04 6.82 -24.34
N GLY A 269 2.62 8.03 -24.36
CA GLY A 269 1.99 9.27 -23.89
C GLY A 269 1.99 9.44 -22.38
N LEU A 270 2.88 8.75 -21.66
CA LEU A 270 3.00 8.78 -20.21
C LEU A 270 4.26 9.54 -19.79
N GLN A 271 4.21 10.21 -18.65
CA GLN A 271 5.39 10.80 -18.00
C GLN A 271 6.26 9.71 -17.37
N VAL A 272 7.56 9.98 -17.29
CA VAL A 272 8.55 9.16 -16.57
C VAL A 272 8.92 9.84 -15.26
N GLY A 273 8.62 9.18 -14.14
CA GLY A 273 9.00 9.58 -12.80
C GLY A 273 10.15 8.72 -12.26
N LEU A 274 11.07 9.33 -11.51
CA LEU A 274 12.12 8.59 -10.80
C LEU A 274 11.99 8.81 -9.28
N HIS A 275 11.93 7.70 -8.55
CA HIS A 275 12.02 7.70 -7.09
C HIS A 275 13.46 8.01 -6.68
N VAL A 276 13.73 8.89 -5.73
CA VAL A 276 15.09 9.32 -5.40
C VAL A 276 15.26 9.42 -3.88
N MET A 277 16.15 8.61 -3.30
CA MET A 277 16.57 8.77 -1.89
C MET A 277 17.64 9.84 -1.80
N GLN A 278 17.25 11.09 -1.49
CA GLN A 278 18.04 12.31 -1.67
C GLN A 278 19.55 12.16 -1.41
N GLY A 279 19.95 11.95 -0.15
CA GLY A 279 21.34 11.81 0.28
C GLY A 279 21.62 10.57 1.15
N MET A 280 20.65 9.69 1.39
CA MET A 280 20.79 8.54 2.30
C MET A 280 21.91 7.58 1.89
N VAL A 281 23.00 7.58 2.67
CA VAL A 281 24.17 6.69 2.47
C VAL A 281 23.97 5.39 3.21
N GLY A 282 24.04 4.29 2.45
CA GLY A 282 23.82 2.94 2.97
C GLY A 282 22.36 2.54 3.06
N TRP A 283 21.46 3.23 2.37
CA TRP A 283 20.12 2.71 2.14
C TRP A 283 20.19 1.55 1.13
N GLY A 284 19.62 0.40 1.48
CA GLY A 284 19.75 -0.84 0.70
C GLY A 284 21.04 -1.63 1.00
N PRO A 285 21.58 -2.37 0.02
CA PRO A 285 22.85 -3.09 0.17
C PRO A 285 23.98 -2.18 0.66
N LYS A 286 24.82 -2.69 1.58
CA LYS A 286 25.93 -1.94 2.19
C LYS A 286 27.21 -1.92 1.35
N ASP A 287 27.07 -2.10 0.03
CA ASP A 287 28.17 -2.16 -0.93
C ASP A 287 28.36 -0.85 -1.72
N ASP A 288 27.75 0.25 -1.25
CA ASP A 288 27.90 1.57 -1.85
C ASP A 288 29.36 2.09 -1.70
N PRO A 289 29.95 2.70 -2.75
CA PRO A 289 31.31 3.23 -2.71
C PRO A 289 31.59 4.30 -1.65
N TYR A 290 30.55 4.94 -1.10
CA TYR A 290 30.71 5.87 0.02
C TYR A 290 30.90 5.18 1.38
N ILE A 291 30.72 3.86 1.45
CA ILE A 291 30.90 3.06 2.66
C ILE A 291 32.07 2.08 2.51
N THR A 292 32.11 1.28 1.45
CA THR A 292 33.07 0.16 1.32
C THR A 292 33.92 0.28 0.05
N PRO A 293 35.22 -0.08 0.09
CA PRO A 293 35.98 -0.62 1.23
C PRO A 293 36.42 0.42 2.26
N LYS A 294 36.19 1.72 2.00
CA LYS A 294 36.51 2.83 2.89
C LYS A 294 35.36 3.82 2.91
N ALA A 295 34.94 4.22 4.11
CA ALA A 295 33.91 5.24 4.29
C ALA A 295 34.42 6.61 3.82
N ASP A 296 33.55 7.39 3.18
CA ASP A 296 33.89 8.73 2.72
C ASP A 296 34.03 9.70 3.92
N PRO A 297 35.11 10.49 4.02
CA PRO A 297 35.29 11.45 5.12
C PRO A 297 34.25 12.57 5.16
N ARG A 298 33.47 12.76 4.09
CA ARG A 298 32.40 13.78 3.99
C ARG A 298 31.06 13.33 4.56
N LEU A 299 30.97 12.13 5.12
CA LEU A 299 29.82 11.73 5.93
C LEU A 299 29.74 12.60 7.19
N LEU A 300 28.50 12.94 7.58
CA LEU A 300 28.24 13.82 8.70
C LEU A 300 28.82 13.27 10.00
N GLN A 301 29.72 14.05 10.60
CA GLN A 301 30.32 13.79 11.91
C GLN A 301 30.02 14.95 12.85
N ASP A 302 29.33 14.69 13.96
CA ASP A 302 28.90 15.73 14.90
C ASP A 302 29.77 15.84 16.16
N ARG A 303 30.65 14.87 16.41
CA ARG A 303 31.65 14.87 17.48
C ARG A 303 32.99 14.37 16.97
N HIS A 304 34.08 14.86 17.56
CA HIS A 304 35.44 14.56 17.13
C HIS A 304 36.37 14.36 18.32
N ALA A 305 37.31 13.42 18.18
CA ALA A 305 38.37 13.13 19.11
C ALA A 305 39.62 12.64 18.35
N SER A 306 40.68 12.32 19.08
CA SER A 306 41.95 11.82 18.55
C SER A 306 42.36 10.57 19.32
N LEU A 307 42.85 9.54 18.64
CA LEU A 307 43.36 8.34 19.31
C LEU A 307 44.47 8.69 20.32
N ALA A 308 44.35 8.20 21.55
CA ALA A 308 45.36 8.40 22.59
C ALA A 308 46.56 7.46 22.40
N VAL A 309 46.29 6.24 21.94
CA VAL A 309 47.27 5.18 21.66
C VAL A 309 47.02 4.60 20.27
N PRO A 310 47.99 3.91 19.64
CA PRO A 310 47.76 3.21 18.39
C PRO A 310 46.64 2.17 18.55
N LEU A 311 45.79 2.05 17.53
CA LEU A 311 44.69 1.09 17.48
C LEU A 311 45.08 -0.06 16.56
N ASP A 312 45.30 -1.26 17.11
CA ASP A 312 45.61 -2.47 16.33
C ASP A 312 44.35 -3.10 15.71
N GLU A 313 44.49 -3.96 14.71
CA GLU A 313 43.37 -4.57 13.95
C GLU A 313 42.41 -5.44 14.78
N LYS A 314 42.81 -5.89 15.97
CA LYS A 314 42.02 -6.77 16.85
C LYS A 314 41.44 -6.02 18.06
N ALA A 315 41.73 -4.73 18.19
CA ALA A 315 41.31 -3.92 19.32
C ALA A 315 39.78 -3.88 19.42
N ILE A 316 39.28 -4.20 20.61
CA ILE A 316 37.86 -4.13 21.01
C ILE A 316 37.55 -2.89 21.85
N GLU A 317 38.57 -2.05 22.08
CA GLU A 317 38.47 -0.77 22.77
C GLU A 317 39.17 0.30 21.94
N VAL A 318 38.58 1.50 21.91
CA VAL A 318 39.14 2.68 21.25
C VAL A 318 39.35 3.74 22.32
N VAL A 319 40.62 4.06 22.63
CA VAL A 319 40.98 5.06 23.63
C VAL A 319 41.31 6.38 22.94
N VAL A 320 40.69 7.47 23.39
CA VAL A 320 40.87 8.82 22.82
C VAL A 320 41.45 9.80 23.85
N LYS A 321 42.00 10.92 23.37
CA LYS A 321 42.63 11.95 24.22
C LYS A 321 41.60 12.83 24.93
N GLU A 322 40.49 13.09 24.26
CA GLU A 322 39.40 13.96 24.69
C GLU A 322 38.38 13.18 25.53
N THR A 323 37.59 13.88 26.33
CA THR A 323 36.47 13.24 27.05
C THR A 323 35.36 12.87 26.08
N THR A 324 34.72 11.73 26.33
CA THR A 324 33.57 11.21 25.55
C THR A 324 32.26 11.34 26.33
N LEU A 325 32.19 12.18 27.38
CA LEU A 325 30.99 12.33 28.22
C LEU A 325 29.76 12.89 27.49
N ASP A 326 29.95 13.63 26.39
CA ASP A 326 28.88 14.23 25.59
C ASP A 326 28.52 13.43 24.32
N TRP A 327 29.07 12.21 24.16
CA TRP A 327 28.79 11.30 23.05
C TRP A 327 27.62 10.36 23.37
N PRO A 328 26.96 9.74 22.37
CA PRO A 328 25.92 8.74 22.62
C PRO A 328 26.45 7.48 23.32
N GLU A 329 25.61 6.80 24.12
CA GLU A 329 25.97 5.56 24.84
C GLU A 329 26.36 4.40 23.90
N THR A 330 25.79 4.37 22.68
CA THR A 330 26.13 3.44 21.59
C THR A 330 26.17 4.21 20.28
N GLY A 331 27.05 3.83 19.34
CA GLY A 331 27.15 4.51 18.06
C GLY A 331 28.19 3.93 17.11
N ASP A 332 28.39 4.63 15.99
CA ASP A 332 29.36 4.27 14.97
C ASP A 332 30.42 5.38 14.85
N LEU A 333 31.68 4.98 14.74
CA LEU A 333 32.83 5.85 14.64
C LEU A 333 33.44 5.78 13.25
N TYR A 334 33.88 6.91 12.73
CA TYR A 334 34.75 7.04 11.57
C TYR A 334 36.21 7.15 12.02
N VAL A 335 37.08 6.27 11.51
CA VAL A 335 38.54 6.32 11.74
C VAL A 335 39.28 6.05 10.42
N GLU A 336 39.77 7.10 9.75
CA GLU A 336 40.53 7.02 8.48
C GLU A 336 39.92 6.13 7.37
N GLY A 337 38.58 6.09 7.30
CA GLY A 337 37.83 5.27 6.33
C GLY A 337 37.34 3.94 6.88
N GLU A 338 37.71 3.55 8.09
CA GLU A 338 37.10 2.45 8.80
C GLU A 338 35.86 2.91 9.60
N ILE A 339 34.81 2.09 9.60
CA ILE A 339 33.66 2.27 10.50
C ILE A 339 33.75 1.28 11.66
N ILE A 340 33.71 1.80 12.89
CA ILE A 340 33.81 1.02 14.13
C ILE A 340 32.55 1.25 14.96
N ARG A 341 31.76 0.20 15.22
CA ARG A 341 30.59 0.29 16.12
C ARG A 341 31.00 0.06 17.55
N TYR A 342 30.54 0.88 18.49
CA TYR A 342 30.71 0.63 19.92
C TYR A 342 29.36 0.39 20.59
N SER A 343 29.31 -0.60 21.50
CA SER A 343 28.14 -0.90 22.31
C SER A 343 28.20 -0.28 23.70
N ARG A 344 29.32 0.34 24.06
CA ARG A 344 29.47 1.05 25.34
C ARG A 344 30.43 2.23 25.25
N ARG A 345 29.97 3.40 25.66
CA ARG A 345 30.77 4.61 25.85
C ARG A 345 31.51 4.55 27.20
N THR A 346 32.76 5.03 27.26
CA THR A 346 33.48 5.27 28.51
C THR A 346 33.78 6.76 28.68
N GLU A 347 34.52 7.18 29.71
CA GLU A 347 34.90 8.59 29.89
C GLU A 347 36.02 9.04 28.93
N ALA A 348 36.89 8.12 28.52
CA ALA A 348 38.09 8.36 27.71
C ALA A 348 38.12 7.51 26.43
N GLY A 349 36.96 7.07 25.93
CA GLY A 349 36.91 6.15 24.80
C GLY A 349 35.63 5.35 24.65
N PHE A 350 35.76 4.22 23.97
CA PHE A 350 34.67 3.35 23.55
C PHE A 350 35.08 1.89 23.74
N ALA A 351 34.15 1.06 24.20
CA ALA A 351 34.36 -0.35 24.49
C ALA A 351 33.35 -1.23 23.75
N GLU A 352 33.62 -2.54 23.72
CA GLU A 352 32.83 -3.52 22.97
C GLU A 352 32.73 -3.13 21.49
N CYS A 353 33.89 -2.77 20.92
CA CYS A 353 33.99 -2.27 19.57
C CYS A 353 33.97 -3.40 18.55
N GLN A 354 33.11 -3.27 17.54
CA GLN A 354 33.08 -4.07 16.32
C GLN A 354 33.79 -3.29 15.20
N ARG A 355 34.96 -3.78 14.79
CA ARG A 355 35.79 -3.27 13.70
C ARG A 355 35.23 -3.63 12.31
N GLY A 356 35.59 -2.85 11.29
CA GLY A 356 35.28 -3.16 9.88
C GLY A 356 33.78 -3.23 9.55
N LEU A 357 32.94 -2.45 10.25
CA LEU A 357 31.49 -2.48 10.05
C LEU A 357 31.15 -2.19 8.58
N HIS A 358 30.09 -2.83 8.09
CA HIS A 358 29.59 -2.69 6.72
C HIS A 358 30.63 -3.03 5.64
N GLY A 359 31.64 -3.84 5.96
CA GLY A 359 32.67 -4.25 5.01
C GLY A 359 33.73 -3.17 4.77
N THR A 360 33.92 -2.25 5.71
CA THR A 360 35.07 -1.34 5.72
C THR A 360 36.35 -2.10 6.06
N THR A 361 37.48 -1.63 5.54
CA THR A 361 38.77 -2.32 5.72
C THR A 361 39.31 -2.10 7.12
N ILE A 362 39.45 -3.17 7.90
CA ILE A 362 40.12 -3.14 9.21
C ILE A 362 41.60 -2.84 8.98
N SER A 363 42.11 -1.77 9.60
CA SER A 363 43.52 -1.37 9.51
C SER A 363 44.10 -1.01 10.89
N ALA A 364 45.42 -1.05 11.03
CA ALA A 364 46.05 -0.41 12.18
C ALA A 364 46.02 1.12 12.02
N HIS A 365 45.70 1.85 13.09
CA HIS A 365 45.68 3.32 13.10
C HIS A 365 46.69 3.87 14.11
N ALA A 366 47.41 4.93 13.71
CA ALA A 366 48.42 5.53 14.58
C ALA A 366 47.78 6.35 15.72
N ALA A 367 48.51 6.49 16.83
CA ALA A 367 48.13 7.45 17.86
C ALA A 367 47.99 8.85 17.26
N GLY A 368 46.96 9.58 17.66
CA GLY A 368 46.61 10.88 17.10
C GLY A 368 45.72 10.86 15.86
N ALA A 369 45.39 9.69 15.29
CA ALA A 369 44.40 9.62 14.20
C ALA A 369 43.05 10.16 14.67
N ARG A 370 42.35 10.87 13.77
CA ARG A 370 41.06 11.49 14.06
C ARG A 370 39.97 10.41 14.17
N VAL A 371 39.16 10.51 15.21
CA VAL A 371 37.95 9.73 15.43
C VAL A 371 36.76 10.68 15.32
N GLY A 372 35.75 10.33 14.54
CA GLY A 372 34.50 11.10 14.45
C GLY A 372 33.28 10.23 14.72
N HIS A 373 32.27 10.77 15.39
CA HIS A 373 30.98 10.08 15.54
C HIS A 373 30.15 10.21 14.26
N LEU A 374 29.77 9.11 13.63
CA LEU A 374 28.88 9.12 12.46
C LEU A 374 27.43 9.27 12.88
N VAL A 375 26.74 10.25 12.31
CA VAL A 375 25.32 10.50 12.62
C VAL A 375 24.44 9.48 11.87
N ASN A 376 23.72 8.64 12.62
CA ASN A 376 22.63 7.84 12.07
C ASN A 376 21.37 8.69 11.91
N CYS A 377 21.03 9.07 10.67
CA CYS A 377 19.91 9.96 10.39
C CYS A 377 18.55 9.24 10.46
N PHE A 378 18.53 7.91 10.32
CA PHE A 378 17.31 7.11 10.20
C PHE A 378 17.40 5.78 10.98
N PRO A 379 17.35 5.81 12.32
CA PRO A 379 17.41 4.59 13.15
C PRO A 379 16.13 3.75 13.08
N ASN A 380 15.10 4.21 12.36
CA ASN A 380 13.82 3.51 12.20
C ASN A 380 14.00 2.26 11.33
N TRP A 381 13.15 1.26 11.59
CA TRP A 381 13.16 -0.05 10.90
C TRP A 381 14.46 -0.86 11.03
N GLY A 382 15.31 -0.52 12.00
CA GLY A 382 16.55 -1.25 12.28
C GLY A 382 17.69 -0.98 11.29
N ASN A 383 17.54 0.03 10.43
CA ASN A 383 18.57 0.43 9.48
C ASN A 383 19.55 1.43 10.14
N THR A 384 20.84 1.30 9.82
CA THR A 384 21.83 2.36 10.06
C THR A 384 22.01 3.11 8.76
N VAL A 385 21.61 4.38 8.68
CA VAL A 385 21.73 5.21 7.49
C VAL A 385 22.53 6.46 7.84
N TYR A 386 23.60 6.73 7.09
CA TYR A 386 24.42 7.93 7.26
C TYR A 386 23.98 9.01 6.27
N CYS A 387 24.38 10.26 6.51
CA CYS A 387 24.07 11.36 5.61
C CYS A 387 25.31 12.21 5.26
N PRO A 388 25.28 12.93 4.13
CA PRO A 388 26.36 13.85 3.75
C PRO A 388 26.44 15.05 4.69
N ASP A 389 27.65 15.53 4.98
CA ASP A 389 27.84 16.86 5.57
C ASP A 389 27.44 17.92 4.53
N VAL A 390 26.46 18.77 4.88
CA VAL A 390 25.97 19.85 4.02
C VAL A 390 27.05 20.88 3.68
N ASN A 391 28.13 20.98 4.45
CA ASN A 391 29.22 21.92 4.17
C ASN A 391 30.29 21.33 3.24
N SER A 392 30.14 20.06 2.84
CA SER A 392 31.03 19.39 1.91
C SER A 392 30.53 19.50 0.46
N THR A 393 31.38 19.08 -0.50
CA THR A 393 31.03 18.99 -1.93
C THR A 393 30.15 17.79 -2.28
N MET A 394 29.84 16.91 -1.32
CA MET A 394 29.16 15.64 -1.59
C MET A 394 27.73 15.85 -2.11
N ILE A 395 27.00 16.86 -1.63
CA ILE A 395 25.65 17.18 -2.12
C ILE A 395 25.67 17.58 -3.61
N ASP A 396 26.62 18.42 -4.01
CA ASP A 396 26.77 18.86 -5.40
C ASP A 396 27.11 17.68 -6.32
N GLU A 397 28.02 16.81 -5.87
CA GLU A 397 28.40 15.58 -6.58
C GLU A 397 27.22 14.63 -6.77
N ILE A 398 26.38 14.47 -5.74
CA ILE A 398 25.15 13.68 -5.81
C ILE A 398 24.14 14.33 -6.79
N CYS A 399 23.99 15.66 -6.74
CA CYS A 399 23.12 16.39 -7.68
C CYS A 399 23.60 16.26 -9.14
N ASP A 400 24.91 16.27 -9.39
CA ASP A 400 25.48 16.07 -10.74
C ASP A 400 25.18 14.67 -11.29
N ARG A 401 25.28 13.64 -10.45
CA ARG A 401 24.93 12.26 -10.83
C ARG A 401 23.45 12.15 -11.17
N LEU A 402 22.57 12.67 -10.31
CA LEU A 402 21.13 12.69 -10.58
C LEU A 402 20.82 13.46 -11.87
N ALA A 403 21.36 14.67 -12.03
CA ALA A 403 21.15 15.47 -13.23
C ALA A 403 21.56 14.72 -14.50
N THR A 404 22.66 13.96 -14.45
CA THR A 404 23.07 13.10 -15.57
C THR A 404 21.97 12.10 -15.92
N VAL A 405 21.43 11.36 -14.95
CA VAL A 405 20.35 10.39 -15.21
C VAL A 405 19.10 11.07 -15.76
N PHE A 406 18.64 12.15 -15.12
CA PHE A 406 17.43 12.87 -15.53
C PHE A 406 17.55 13.45 -16.93
N ASN A 407 18.71 14.02 -17.27
CA ASN A 407 18.96 14.61 -18.59
C ASN A 407 19.04 13.53 -19.70
N GLU A 408 19.64 12.37 -19.42
CA GLU A 408 19.75 11.27 -20.40
C GLU A 408 18.40 10.58 -20.67
N THR A 409 17.56 10.44 -19.64
CA THR A 409 16.24 9.79 -19.76
C THR A 409 15.11 10.76 -20.11
N SER A 410 15.38 12.07 -20.06
CA SER A 410 14.36 13.12 -20.20
C SER A 410 13.19 12.96 -19.22
N ALA A 411 13.47 12.45 -18.00
CA ALA A 411 12.49 12.25 -16.95
C ALA A 411 11.66 13.53 -16.70
N ASP A 412 10.38 13.35 -16.40
CA ASP A 412 9.38 14.41 -16.26
C ASP A 412 9.12 14.77 -14.81
N MET A 413 9.38 13.83 -13.90
CA MET A 413 8.95 13.89 -12.52
C MET A 413 9.98 13.24 -11.59
N SER A 414 10.03 13.70 -10.35
CA SER A 414 10.71 12.97 -9.28
C SER A 414 9.92 12.99 -7.98
N TYR A 415 9.98 11.85 -7.28
CA TYR A 415 9.67 11.75 -5.87
C TYR A 415 10.98 11.76 -5.06
N PHE A 416 11.21 12.80 -4.27
CA PHE A 416 12.38 12.94 -3.39
C PHE A 416 12.07 12.41 -1.99
N ASP A 417 12.64 11.28 -1.62
CA ASP A 417 12.48 10.68 -0.30
C ASP A 417 13.75 10.87 0.56
N GLY A 418 13.61 10.69 1.87
CA GLY A 418 14.71 10.69 2.83
C GLY A 418 15.25 12.05 3.27
N GLY A 419 14.55 13.16 2.98
CA GLY A 419 15.01 14.52 3.33
C GLY A 419 15.14 14.80 4.84
N GLU A 420 14.61 13.92 5.70
CA GLU A 420 14.72 13.98 7.17
C GLU A 420 16.18 14.04 7.64
N GLU A 421 17.10 13.51 6.86
CA GLU A 421 18.54 13.54 7.13
C GLU A 421 19.14 14.94 7.09
N LEU A 422 18.62 15.82 6.23
CA LEU A 422 19.06 17.20 6.12
C LEU A 422 18.47 18.05 7.24
N ILE A 423 17.33 17.66 7.80
CA ILE A 423 16.72 18.30 8.98
C ILE A 423 17.66 18.19 10.20
N ARG A 424 18.48 17.14 10.28
CA ARG A 424 19.46 16.96 11.36
C ARG A 424 20.57 18.02 11.35
N GLN A 425 20.75 18.76 10.25
CA GLN A 425 21.83 19.73 10.06
C GLN A 425 21.28 21.16 9.98
N PRO A 426 21.26 21.93 11.09
CA PRO A 426 20.73 23.29 11.09
C PRO A 426 21.58 24.27 10.24
N PRO A 427 20.99 25.36 9.73
CA PRO A 427 19.59 25.74 9.89
C PRO A 427 18.68 25.09 8.82
N TYR A 428 17.53 24.59 9.28
CA TYR A 428 16.53 23.90 8.47
C TYR A 428 16.09 24.68 7.22
N TRP A 429 15.77 25.98 7.39
CA TRP A 429 15.21 26.83 6.33
C TRP A 429 16.09 26.89 5.07
N ARG A 430 17.40 26.68 5.23
CA ARG A 430 18.38 26.71 4.15
C ARG A 430 18.77 25.32 3.67
N ASN A 431 18.97 24.37 4.60
CA ASN A 431 19.62 23.10 4.28
C ASN A 431 18.66 22.06 3.71
N GLN A 432 17.41 21.98 4.20
CA GLN A 432 16.49 20.91 3.81
C GLN A 432 16.15 20.94 2.30
N GLY A 433 16.01 22.13 1.72
CA GLY A 433 15.69 22.30 0.30
C GLY A 433 16.88 22.16 -0.67
N ARG A 434 18.08 21.82 -0.18
CA ARG A 434 19.31 21.90 -0.99
C ARG A 434 19.35 20.95 -2.17
N PHE A 435 18.92 19.70 -2.02
CA PHE A 435 18.88 18.76 -3.15
C PHE A 435 17.89 19.22 -4.22
N ALA A 436 16.72 19.72 -3.83
CA ALA A 436 15.70 20.22 -4.75
C ALA A 436 16.25 21.40 -5.58
N LEU A 437 16.84 22.39 -4.92
CA LEU A 437 17.43 23.57 -5.58
C LEU A 437 18.66 23.19 -6.42
N GLY A 438 19.54 22.34 -5.88
CA GLY A 438 20.78 21.92 -6.52
C GLY A 438 20.54 21.09 -7.78
N LEU A 439 19.58 20.15 -7.74
CA LEU A 439 19.20 19.39 -8.93
C LEU A 439 18.55 20.31 -9.97
N ALA A 440 17.58 21.15 -9.57
CA ALA A 440 16.85 22.01 -10.50
C ALA A 440 17.77 22.91 -11.35
N GLN A 441 18.88 23.39 -10.78
CA GLN A 441 19.88 24.20 -11.51
C GLN A 441 20.65 23.43 -12.59
N ARG A 442 20.72 22.10 -12.49
CA ARG A 442 21.52 21.22 -13.37
C ARG A 442 20.66 20.51 -14.44
N LEU A 443 19.34 20.63 -14.36
CA LEU A 443 18.42 20.01 -15.30
C LEU A 443 18.31 20.82 -16.60
N LYS A 444 18.34 20.13 -17.74
CA LYS A 444 18.07 20.70 -19.07
C LYS A 444 16.57 20.89 -19.32
N LYS A 445 15.74 20.10 -18.64
CA LYS A 445 14.28 20.12 -18.69
C LYS A 445 13.76 20.16 -17.25
N PRO A 446 12.86 21.09 -16.90
CA PRO A 446 12.30 21.12 -15.57
C PRO A 446 11.42 19.89 -15.31
N ILE A 447 11.35 19.48 -14.06
CA ILE A 447 10.56 18.33 -13.62
C ILE A 447 9.43 18.74 -12.69
N ILE A 448 8.36 17.95 -12.70
CA ILE A 448 7.38 17.91 -11.62
C ILE A 448 8.06 17.32 -10.39
N LEU A 449 8.37 18.16 -9.41
CA LEU A 449 9.02 17.73 -8.17
C LEU A 449 8.02 17.64 -7.01
N GLU A 450 8.06 16.53 -6.30
CA GLU A 450 7.38 16.28 -5.02
C GLU A 450 8.22 15.32 -4.15
N GLY A 451 7.82 15.07 -2.91
CA GLY A 451 8.59 14.18 -2.03
C GLY A 451 8.35 14.41 -0.55
N ASN A 452 9.20 13.83 0.29
CA ASN A 452 9.26 14.07 1.73
C ASN A 452 10.40 14.99 2.12
N ALA A 453 10.13 15.82 3.13
CA ALA A 453 11.11 16.64 3.80
C ALA A 453 12.02 17.47 2.86
N LEU A 454 11.44 18.17 1.88
CA LEU A 454 12.16 19.14 1.01
C LEU A 454 11.57 20.57 1.06
N TYR A 455 10.58 20.81 1.92
CA TYR A 455 9.74 22.00 1.93
C TYR A 455 10.34 23.16 2.73
N THR A 456 11.15 23.98 2.04
CA THR A 456 11.59 25.30 2.52
C THR A 456 11.06 26.42 1.63
N HIS A 457 11.05 27.66 2.12
CA HIS A 457 10.57 28.81 1.34
C HIS A 457 11.31 28.95 -0.01
N LEU A 458 12.63 28.76 -0.03
CA LEU A 458 13.40 28.82 -1.28
C LEU A 458 13.12 27.63 -2.19
N ALA A 459 13.01 26.42 -1.63
CA ALA A 459 12.68 25.24 -2.43
C ALA A 459 11.24 25.29 -2.95
N TRP A 460 10.35 26.08 -2.34
CA TRP A 460 9.00 26.30 -2.84
C TRP A 460 9.03 26.64 -4.33
N HIS A 461 9.97 27.45 -4.82
CA HIS A 461 10.08 27.87 -6.23
C HIS A 461 10.28 26.71 -7.22
N VAL A 462 10.89 25.59 -6.80
CA VAL A 462 11.15 24.42 -7.66
C VAL A 462 10.22 23.25 -7.40
N ILE A 463 9.62 23.16 -6.21
CA ILE A 463 8.70 22.07 -5.83
C ILE A 463 7.33 22.28 -6.45
N SER A 464 6.86 21.38 -7.31
CA SER A 464 5.60 21.56 -8.03
C SER A 464 4.36 21.04 -7.28
N ARG A 465 4.54 20.10 -6.34
CA ARG A 465 3.46 19.49 -5.55
C ARG A 465 3.80 19.39 -4.06
N GLY A 466 2.78 19.43 -3.23
CA GLY A 466 2.86 19.10 -1.81
C GLY A 466 3.10 17.61 -1.58
N SER A 467 3.64 17.27 -0.41
CA SER A 467 3.97 15.87 -0.07
C SER A 467 2.68 15.03 -0.07
N PRO A 468 2.72 13.76 -0.54
CA PRO A 468 1.64 12.83 -0.29
C PRO A 468 1.45 12.61 1.21
N HIS A 469 0.20 12.41 1.61
CA HIS A 469 -0.08 12.10 3.01
C HIS A 469 0.25 10.64 3.35
N PHE A 470 1.42 10.42 3.98
CA PHE A 470 1.89 9.16 4.58
C PHE A 470 1.94 7.94 3.64
N ASP A 471 2.64 6.90 4.09
CA ASP A 471 2.72 5.59 3.45
C ASP A 471 1.33 4.91 3.27
N PRO A 472 1.24 3.83 2.46
CA PRO A 472 0.03 3.02 2.35
C PRO A 472 -0.39 2.47 3.71
N ILE A 473 -1.65 2.70 4.06
CA ILE A 473 -2.24 2.18 5.29
C ILE A 473 -2.83 0.80 5.03
N TYR A 474 -2.64 -0.12 5.97
CA TYR A 474 -3.08 -1.51 5.85
C TYR A 474 -4.45 -1.73 6.45
N PHE A 475 -4.73 -1.12 7.58
CA PHE A 475 -5.96 -1.29 8.34
C PHE A 475 -6.65 0.07 8.59
N GLY A 476 -7.99 0.12 8.58
CA GLY A 476 -8.74 1.38 8.75
C GLY A 476 -8.62 2.37 7.58
N ARG A 477 -8.32 1.88 6.37
CA ARG A 477 -8.03 2.67 5.16
C ARG A 477 -9.09 3.71 4.83
N ARG A 478 -10.37 3.35 4.98
CA ARG A 478 -11.51 4.22 4.63
C ARG A 478 -11.56 5.46 5.52
N ASP A 479 -11.54 5.25 6.84
CA ASP A 479 -11.60 6.34 7.83
C ASP A 479 -10.31 7.19 7.78
N TYR A 480 -9.14 6.57 7.61
CA TYR A 480 -7.89 7.29 7.37
C TYR A 480 -7.95 8.15 6.10
N THR A 481 -8.55 7.65 5.03
CA THR A 481 -8.73 8.41 3.79
C THR A 481 -9.65 9.61 4.00
N LEU A 482 -10.75 9.45 4.73
CA LEU A 482 -11.69 10.53 5.01
C LEU A 482 -11.12 11.63 5.91
N ARG A 483 -10.29 11.25 6.90
CA ARG A 483 -9.70 12.17 7.88
C ARG A 483 -8.48 12.90 7.35
N PHE A 484 -7.60 12.17 6.67
CA PHE A 484 -6.25 12.66 6.40
C PHE A 484 -5.98 12.76 4.90
N LYS A 485 -5.90 11.64 4.17
CA LYS A 485 -5.52 11.64 2.74
C LYS A 485 -6.42 12.55 1.92
N GLY A 486 -7.73 12.47 2.13
CA GLY A 486 -8.73 13.26 1.44
C GLY A 486 -8.85 14.72 1.88
N GLN A 487 -8.10 15.17 2.89
CA GLN A 487 -8.09 16.55 3.37
C GLN A 487 -6.73 17.23 3.18
N HIS A 488 -5.65 16.44 3.14
CA HIS A 488 -4.28 16.93 3.03
C HIS A 488 -4.01 17.87 1.84
N PRO A 489 -4.62 17.67 0.64
CA PRO A 489 -4.42 18.60 -0.46
C PRO A 489 -4.84 20.05 -0.16
N ALA A 490 -5.83 20.26 0.72
CA ALA A 490 -6.25 21.60 1.12
C ALA A 490 -5.16 22.35 1.92
N ASP A 491 -4.35 21.63 2.71
CA ASP A 491 -3.26 22.24 3.48
C ASP A 491 -2.13 22.71 2.58
N HIS A 492 -1.80 21.95 1.53
CA HIS A 492 -0.84 22.37 0.52
C HIS A 492 -1.37 23.52 -0.35
N ALA A 493 -2.67 23.58 -0.60
CA ALA A 493 -3.30 24.68 -1.33
C ALA A 493 -3.17 26.03 -0.61
N LYS A 494 -3.08 26.05 0.73
CA LYS A 494 -2.74 27.25 1.53
C LYS A 494 -1.33 27.78 1.25
N ASN A 495 -0.45 26.98 0.64
CA ASN A 495 0.86 27.40 0.14
C ASN A 495 0.90 27.46 -1.39
N LEU A 496 -0.25 27.49 -2.07
CA LEU A 496 -0.38 27.53 -3.53
C LEU A 496 0.32 26.35 -4.24
N LEU A 497 0.48 25.22 -3.54
CA LEU A 497 0.91 23.94 -4.10
C LEU A 497 -0.30 23.07 -4.44
N GLY A 498 -0.20 22.26 -5.49
CA GLY A 498 -1.12 21.13 -5.65
C GLY A 498 -0.72 20.03 -4.69
N GLY A 499 -1.60 19.57 -3.80
CA GLY A 499 -1.29 18.42 -2.93
C GLY A 499 -1.55 17.09 -3.63
N ASP A 500 -0.87 16.03 -3.19
CA ASP A 500 -1.20 14.64 -3.52
C ASP A 500 -2.09 14.06 -2.41
N VAL A 501 -3.12 13.28 -2.78
CA VAL A 501 -3.98 12.60 -1.80
C VAL A 501 -3.19 11.56 -1.00
N GLY A 502 -2.21 10.90 -1.62
CA GLY A 502 -1.23 10.07 -0.95
C GLY A 502 -1.08 8.67 -1.53
N TRP A 503 -0.08 7.96 -1.01
CA TRP A 503 0.25 6.60 -1.44
C TRP A 503 -0.87 5.61 -1.09
N PHE A 504 -1.18 4.73 -2.04
CA PHE A 504 -2.19 3.69 -1.88
C PHE A 504 -1.75 2.43 -2.61
N ASN A 505 -1.94 1.26 -2.01
CA ASN A 505 -1.51 -0.02 -2.59
C ASN A 505 -2.69 -1.02 -2.56
N PRO A 506 -2.98 -1.74 -3.65
CA PRO A 506 -4.08 -2.69 -3.75
C PRO A 506 -3.74 -4.03 -3.06
N HIS A 507 -3.61 -4.00 -1.73
CA HIS A 507 -3.27 -5.20 -0.96
C HIS A 507 -4.26 -6.36 -1.18
N VAL A 508 -3.71 -7.56 -1.05
CA VAL A 508 -4.45 -8.82 -1.02
C VAL A 508 -4.99 -9.12 0.37
N HIS A 509 -5.88 -10.09 0.47
CA HIS A 509 -6.41 -10.55 1.76
C HIS A 509 -5.30 -11.21 2.58
N SER A 510 -5.33 -10.96 3.89
CA SER A 510 -4.51 -11.63 4.89
C SER A 510 -5.35 -11.91 6.14
N PRO A 511 -4.86 -12.71 7.09
CA PRO A 511 -5.58 -12.90 8.35
C PRO A 511 -5.85 -11.60 9.15
N VAL A 512 -5.09 -10.53 8.87
CA VAL A 512 -5.17 -9.23 9.55
C VAL A 512 -6.12 -8.26 8.85
N VAL A 513 -6.06 -8.20 7.51
CA VAL A 513 -6.77 -7.19 6.72
C VAL A 513 -7.43 -7.81 5.48
N ASP A 514 -8.63 -7.32 5.17
CA ASP A 514 -9.32 -7.67 3.93
C ASP A 514 -8.59 -7.07 2.71
N ALA A 515 -8.68 -7.76 1.57
CA ALA A 515 -8.21 -7.25 0.28
C ALA A 515 -8.85 -5.89 -0.02
N VAL A 516 -8.09 -5.00 -0.65
CA VAL A 516 -8.59 -3.70 -1.11
C VAL A 516 -9.72 -3.90 -2.12
N THR A 517 -10.77 -3.09 -1.99
CA THR A 517 -11.97 -3.15 -2.83
C THR A 517 -12.14 -1.89 -3.69
N PRO A 518 -12.81 -1.98 -4.86
CA PRO A 518 -13.02 -0.83 -5.75
C PRO A 518 -13.73 0.37 -5.14
N ASP A 519 -14.59 0.20 -4.13
CA ASP A 519 -15.23 1.32 -3.43
C ASP A 519 -14.25 2.11 -2.55
N GLU A 520 -13.18 1.49 -2.02
CA GLU A 520 -12.11 2.19 -1.33
C GLU A 520 -11.27 3.01 -2.31
N VAL A 521 -10.98 2.45 -3.50
CA VAL A 521 -10.28 3.18 -4.57
C VAL A 521 -11.15 4.30 -5.15
N LEU A 522 -12.46 4.08 -5.29
CA LEU A 522 -13.40 5.12 -5.72
C LEU A 522 -13.42 6.29 -4.74
N LEU A 523 -13.45 6.01 -3.42
CA LEU A 523 -13.37 7.06 -2.40
C LEU A 523 -12.11 7.91 -2.59
N LEU A 524 -10.94 7.26 -2.69
CA LEU A 524 -9.65 7.94 -2.93
C LEU A 524 -9.69 8.80 -4.20
N CYS A 525 -10.16 8.23 -5.31
CA CYS A 525 -10.22 8.90 -6.61
C CYS A 525 -11.19 10.09 -6.63
N LEU A 526 -12.31 10.02 -5.90
CA LEU A 526 -13.25 11.14 -5.79
C LEU A 526 -12.69 12.26 -4.92
N LYS A 527 -11.92 11.97 -3.86
CA LYS A 527 -11.17 13.00 -3.12
C LYS A 527 -10.14 13.69 -4.01
N ALA A 528 -9.42 12.92 -4.82
CA ALA A 528 -8.48 13.43 -5.80
C ALA A 528 -9.16 14.30 -6.87
N LEU A 529 -10.32 13.87 -7.38
CA LEU A 529 -11.12 14.65 -8.33
C LEU A 529 -11.55 15.99 -7.72
N GLY A 530 -12.09 15.98 -6.49
CA GLY A 530 -12.56 17.20 -5.81
C GLY A 530 -11.47 18.25 -5.62
N HIS A 531 -10.27 17.82 -5.23
CA HIS A 531 -9.12 18.72 -5.03
C HIS A 531 -8.37 19.07 -6.33
N LYS A 532 -8.68 18.41 -7.45
CA LYS A 532 -7.83 18.38 -8.65
C LYS A 532 -6.40 17.93 -8.32
N SER A 533 -6.29 16.87 -7.53
CA SER A 533 -5.02 16.31 -7.05
C SER A 533 -4.68 14.99 -7.75
N PRO A 534 -3.40 14.61 -7.86
CA PRO A 534 -3.02 13.26 -8.21
C PRO A 534 -3.34 12.27 -7.07
N ILE A 535 -3.39 10.99 -7.42
CA ILE A 535 -3.14 9.88 -6.49
C ILE A 535 -1.79 9.24 -6.83
N SER A 536 -1.13 8.68 -5.82
CA SER A 536 0.06 7.83 -5.95
C SER A 536 -0.33 6.37 -5.71
N PHE A 537 -0.34 5.54 -6.75
CA PHE A 537 -0.80 4.16 -6.63
C PHE A 537 0.38 3.19 -6.75
N SER A 538 0.78 2.56 -5.64
CA SER A 538 1.96 1.68 -5.55
C SER A 538 1.62 0.24 -5.94
N MET A 539 2.43 -0.36 -6.81
CA MET A 539 2.28 -1.74 -7.28
C MET A 539 3.63 -2.43 -7.51
N ASP A 540 3.70 -3.72 -7.16
CA ASP A 540 4.80 -4.61 -7.55
C ASP A 540 4.44 -5.38 -8.84
N MET A 541 5.30 -5.27 -9.86
CA MET A 541 5.07 -5.84 -11.18
C MET A 541 5.39 -7.33 -11.31
N SER A 542 5.98 -7.94 -10.28
CA SER A 542 6.10 -9.39 -10.17
C SER A 542 4.72 -10.06 -10.17
N ASN A 543 3.74 -9.48 -9.46
CA ASN A 543 2.37 -9.98 -9.43
C ASN A 543 1.30 -8.86 -9.30
N PRO A 544 1.12 -8.02 -10.33
CA PRO A 544 0.21 -6.88 -10.28
C PRO A 544 -1.28 -7.29 -10.26
N TRP A 545 -1.58 -8.58 -10.42
CA TRP A 545 -2.94 -9.13 -10.46
C TRP A 545 -3.27 -9.97 -9.22
N ALA A 546 -2.42 -9.91 -8.18
CA ALA A 546 -2.62 -10.65 -6.94
C ALA A 546 -3.96 -10.30 -6.28
N ASN A 547 -4.30 -9.02 -6.25
CA ASN A 547 -5.67 -8.58 -5.99
C ASN A 547 -6.48 -8.73 -7.28
N GLN A 548 -7.46 -9.62 -7.26
CA GLN A 548 -8.16 -9.99 -8.47
C GLN A 548 -9.20 -8.93 -8.89
N ARG A 549 -9.53 -7.96 -8.04
CA ARG A 549 -10.38 -6.80 -8.37
C ARG A 549 -9.63 -5.67 -9.08
N MET A 550 -8.32 -5.82 -9.34
CA MET A 550 -7.49 -4.80 -10.00
C MET A 550 -8.08 -4.22 -11.29
N PRO A 551 -8.69 -5.01 -12.20
CA PRO A 551 -9.32 -4.43 -13.39
C PRO A 551 -10.45 -3.42 -13.07
N GLU A 552 -11.29 -3.70 -12.07
CA GLU A 552 -12.34 -2.77 -11.61
C GLU A 552 -11.73 -1.49 -11.00
N MET A 553 -10.65 -1.64 -10.23
CA MET A 553 -9.93 -0.50 -9.64
C MET A 553 -9.27 0.38 -10.70
N LEU A 554 -8.57 -0.21 -11.68
CA LEU A 554 -7.93 0.53 -12.77
C LEU A 554 -8.96 1.30 -13.59
N GLU A 555 -10.15 0.75 -13.84
CA GLU A 555 -11.18 1.52 -14.54
C GLU A 555 -11.73 2.67 -13.70
N THR A 556 -11.88 2.48 -12.40
CA THR A 556 -12.28 3.56 -11.49
C THR A 556 -11.27 4.70 -11.52
N ILE A 557 -9.97 4.38 -11.44
CA ILE A 557 -8.88 5.35 -11.57
C ILE A 557 -8.97 6.04 -12.93
N ARG A 558 -9.12 5.27 -14.02
CA ARG A 558 -9.26 5.80 -15.38
C ARG A 558 -10.41 6.77 -15.53
N ALA A 559 -11.61 6.39 -15.10
CA ALA A 559 -12.81 7.20 -15.20
C ALA A 559 -12.69 8.48 -14.37
N CYS A 560 -12.28 8.39 -13.10
CA CYS A 560 -12.13 9.55 -12.25
C CYS A 560 -11.02 10.50 -12.73
N ASP A 561 -9.87 9.99 -13.18
CA ASP A 561 -8.78 10.84 -13.66
C ASP A 561 -9.14 11.51 -15.01
N GLU A 562 -9.87 10.83 -15.89
CA GLU A 562 -10.45 11.42 -17.10
C GLU A 562 -11.42 12.57 -16.77
N LEU A 563 -12.35 12.35 -15.83
CA LEU A 563 -13.32 13.37 -15.40
C LEU A 563 -12.62 14.57 -14.73
N LYS A 564 -11.58 14.32 -13.94
CA LYS A 564 -10.72 15.35 -13.34
C LYS A 564 -10.02 16.17 -14.41
N ARG A 565 -9.32 15.53 -15.37
CA ARG A 565 -8.57 16.23 -16.44
C ARG A 565 -9.46 17.02 -17.40
N ARG A 566 -10.73 16.61 -17.56
CA ARG A 566 -11.72 17.33 -18.39
C ARG A 566 -12.44 18.45 -17.65
N ASP A 567 -12.18 18.64 -16.36
CA ASP A 567 -12.97 19.52 -15.50
C ASP A 567 -14.49 19.29 -15.67
N TYR A 568 -14.90 18.01 -15.66
CA TYR A 568 -16.27 17.60 -16.01
C TYR A 568 -17.32 18.14 -15.03
N PHE A 569 -17.03 18.11 -13.73
CA PHE A 569 -17.95 18.55 -12.69
C PHE A 569 -17.82 20.06 -12.38
N THR A 570 -18.88 20.65 -11.83
CA THR A 570 -18.88 22.04 -11.35
C THR A 570 -17.98 22.20 -10.12
N ASP A 571 -17.50 23.41 -9.89
CA ASP A 571 -16.69 23.72 -8.70
C ASP A 571 -17.49 23.45 -7.41
N ALA A 572 -18.81 23.66 -7.43
CA ALA A 572 -19.70 23.31 -6.32
C ALA A 572 -19.77 21.80 -6.06
N ALA A 573 -19.89 20.98 -7.12
CA ALA A 573 -19.87 19.53 -6.97
C ALA A 573 -18.50 19.01 -6.50
N CYS A 574 -17.40 19.58 -7.01
CA CYS A 574 -16.05 19.28 -6.52
C CYS A 574 -15.88 19.64 -5.04
N ALA A 575 -16.43 20.78 -4.59
CA ALA A 575 -16.40 21.19 -3.19
C ALA A 575 -17.15 20.23 -2.25
N GLU A 576 -18.23 19.57 -2.72
CA GLU A 576 -18.89 18.50 -1.96
C GLU A 576 -17.95 17.31 -1.73
N LEU A 577 -17.15 16.94 -2.72
CA LEU A 577 -16.19 15.82 -2.60
C LEU A 577 -15.09 16.11 -1.57
N THR A 578 -14.68 17.37 -1.40
CA THR A 578 -13.60 17.75 -0.48
C THR A 578 -14.05 17.90 0.96
N LYS A 579 -15.36 17.85 1.27
CA LYS A 579 -15.84 17.98 2.64
C LYS A 579 -15.30 16.86 3.55
N PRO A 580 -14.94 17.17 4.81
CA PRO A 580 -14.57 16.17 5.79
C PRO A 580 -15.65 15.10 5.92
N PHE A 581 -15.26 13.83 5.95
CA PHE A 581 -16.15 12.67 6.10
C PHE A 581 -17.25 12.51 5.03
N ALA A 582 -17.33 13.38 4.02
CA ALA A 582 -18.32 13.25 2.96
C ALA A 582 -17.93 12.14 1.99
N GLU A 583 -18.91 11.30 1.67
CA GLU A 583 -18.75 10.17 0.77
C GLU A 583 -19.72 10.28 -0.39
N HIS A 584 -19.27 9.81 -1.55
CA HIS A 584 -20.03 9.87 -2.78
C HIS A 584 -19.81 8.59 -3.57
N THR A 585 -20.76 8.28 -4.43
CA THR A 585 -20.59 7.28 -5.48
C THR A 585 -20.70 7.93 -6.86
N LEU A 586 -20.10 7.29 -7.85
CA LEU A 586 -20.07 7.73 -9.23
C LEU A 586 -20.95 6.78 -10.05
N GLU A 587 -21.96 7.33 -10.73
CA GLU A 587 -22.90 6.57 -11.55
C GLU A 587 -22.87 7.11 -12.98
N GLN A 588 -22.74 6.22 -13.96
CA GLN A 588 -22.97 6.56 -15.36
C GLN A 588 -24.43 6.26 -15.71
N THR A 589 -25.12 7.24 -16.28
CA THR A 589 -26.49 7.06 -16.79
C THR A 589 -26.47 6.38 -18.15
N SER A 590 -27.65 5.92 -18.60
CA SER A 590 -27.81 5.23 -19.88
C SER A 590 -27.45 6.07 -21.12
N ASP A 591 -27.44 7.40 -21.01
CA ASP A 591 -26.99 8.33 -22.06
C ASP A 591 -25.46 8.61 -22.01
N GLY A 592 -24.73 7.99 -21.09
CA GLY A 592 -23.29 8.12 -20.94
C GLY A 592 -22.83 9.28 -20.06
N THR A 593 -23.75 10.09 -19.50
CA THR A 593 -23.40 11.17 -18.57
C THR A 593 -23.04 10.62 -17.18
N TRP A 594 -22.15 11.33 -16.48
CA TRP A 594 -21.70 10.95 -15.14
C TRP A 594 -22.37 11.79 -14.06
N ASN A 595 -22.85 11.11 -13.03
CA ASN A 595 -23.48 11.72 -11.86
C ASN A 595 -22.75 11.36 -10.57
N LEU A 596 -22.58 12.35 -9.70
CA LEU A 596 -22.17 12.15 -8.32
C LEU A 596 -23.42 12.06 -7.44
N ARG A 597 -23.46 11.07 -6.55
CA ARG A 597 -24.52 10.94 -5.54
C ARG A 597 -23.88 10.91 -4.15
N PRO A 598 -24.40 11.68 -3.18
CA PRO A 598 -24.05 11.47 -1.78
C PRO A 598 -24.29 10.01 -1.39
N MET A 599 -23.38 9.45 -0.62
CA MET A 599 -23.44 8.08 -0.14
C MET A 599 -23.21 8.09 1.36
N GLN A 600 -23.87 7.17 2.05
CA GLN A 600 -23.51 6.81 3.41
C GLN A 600 -23.06 5.36 3.39
N PHE A 601 -21.75 5.13 3.56
CA PHE A 601 -21.20 3.80 3.71
C PHE A 601 -21.40 3.35 5.16
N GLY A 602 -22.11 2.23 5.37
CA GLY A 602 -22.35 1.72 6.71
C GLY A 602 -21.10 1.09 7.33
N PRO A 603 -21.01 1.02 8.67
CA PRO A 603 -19.96 0.24 9.32
C PRO A 603 -20.13 -1.25 9.01
N ALA A 604 -19.02 -1.98 8.93
CA ALA A 604 -19.06 -3.43 8.90
C ALA A 604 -19.55 -3.97 10.25
N ARG A 605 -20.54 -4.87 10.22
CA ARG A 605 -21.13 -5.46 11.44
C ARG A 605 -20.97 -6.95 11.43
N THR A 606 -20.31 -7.50 12.45
CA THR A 606 -20.30 -8.94 12.68
C THR A 606 -21.62 -9.37 13.30
N VAL A 607 -22.29 -10.32 12.65
CA VAL A 607 -23.60 -10.87 13.03
C VAL A 607 -23.49 -12.38 13.23
N ASP A 608 -24.37 -12.91 14.09
CA ASP A 608 -24.44 -14.33 14.42
C ASP A 608 -25.91 -14.76 14.49
N ALA A 609 -26.32 -15.66 13.60
CA ALA A 609 -27.71 -16.12 13.52
C ALA A 609 -28.14 -16.98 14.73
N GLU A 610 -27.20 -17.53 15.50
CA GLU A 610 -27.49 -18.33 16.70
C GLU A 610 -27.66 -17.48 17.97
N ARG A 611 -27.31 -16.19 17.90
CA ARG A 611 -27.35 -15.26 19.03
C ARG A 611 -28.33 -14.12 18.76
N GLY A 612 -29.48 -14.15 19.42
CA GLY A 612 -30.57 -13.20 19.18
C GLY A 612 -30.10 -11.74 19.19
N GLU A 613 -29.28 -11.36 20.17
CA GLU A 613 -28.73 -10.01 20.35
C GLU A 613 -27.69 -9.60 19.29
N ARG A 614 -27.14 -10.56 18.53
CA ARG A 614 -26.20 -10.33 17.41
C ARG A 614 -26.80 -10.66 16.03
N SER A 615 -28.06 -11.08 15.99
CA SER A 615 -28.78 -11.37 14.75
C SER A 615 -29.56 -10.16 14.23
N GLU A 616 -29.76 -9.12 15.04
CA GLU A 616 -30.57 -7.94 14.69
C GLU A 616 -29.85 -6.63 15.04
N TRP A 617 -29.97 -5.61 14.18
CA TRP A 617 -29.41 -4.28 14.42
C TRP A 617 -30.24 -3.15 13.79
N LYS A 618 -29.95 -1.91 14.20
CA LYS A 618 -30.56 -0.69 13.61
C LYS A 618 -29.71 -0.13 12.48
N CYS A 619 -30.36 0.20 11.36
CA CYS A 619 -29.76 0.84 10.19
C CYS A 619 -30.57 2.08 9.80
N GLY A 620 -29.94 3.26 9.83
CA GLY A 620 -30.55 4.50 9.37
C GLY A 620 -30.39 4.68 7.86
N ASN A 621 -31.46 5.05 7.17
CA ASN A 621 -31.46 5.51 5.78
C ASN A 621 -31.92 6.99 5.75
N PRO A 622 -31.01 7.96 5.56
CA PRO A 622 -31.39 9.38 5.52
C PRO A 622 -32.04 9.80 4.20
N TYR A 623 -32.20 8.87 3.26
CA TYR A 623 -32.73 9.12 1.91
C TYR A 623 -34.07 8.41 1.71
N HIS A 624 -34.59 8.44 0.47
CA HIS A 624 -35.84 7.75 0.11
C HIS A 624 -35.72 6.22 0.24
N GLU A 625 -36.87 5.53 0.23
CA GLU A 625 -36.92 4.06 0.25
C GLU A 625 -36.11 3.49 -0.91
N GLN A 626 -35.13 2.64 -0.61
CA GLN A 626 -34.23 2.12 -1.64
C GLN A 626 -33.75 0.71 -1.29
N ARG A 627 -33.26 0.01 -2.31
CA ARG A 627 -32.38 -1.15 -2.09
C ARG A 627 -30.99 -0.61 -1.73
N PRO A 628 -30.43 -0.96 -0.56
CA PRO A 628 -29.06 -0.59 -0.27
C PRO A 628 -28.09 -1.51 -1.03
N TRP A 629 -26.87 -1.03 -1.24
CA TRP A 629 -25.77 -1.90 -1.63
C TRP A 629 -25.35 -2.75 -0.42
N VAL A 630 -25.11 -4.03 -0.63
CA VAL A 630 -24.76 -4.99 0.44
C VAL A 630 -23.42 -5.64 0.14
N ARG A 631 -22.52 -5.64 1.13
CA ARG A 631 -21.40 -6.59 1.20
C ARG A 631 -21.63 -7.53 2.36
N MET A 632 -21.55 -8.84 2.10
CA MET A 632 -21.69 -9.86 3.12
C MET A 632 -20.53 -10.84 3.02
N ARG A 633 -19.75 -10.97 4.08
CA ARG A 633 -18.59 -11.86 4.17
C ARG A 633 -18.86 -12.97 5.17
N ALA A 634 -18.56 -14.21 4.81
CA ALA A 634 -18.68 -15.32 5.74
C ALA A 634 -17.55 -15.26 6.78
N ARG A 635 -17.87 -15.50 8.04
CA ARG A 635 -16.88 -15.58 9.13
C ARG A 635 -16.85 -16.99 9.70
N THR A 636 -15.71 -17.36 10.29
CA THR A 636 -15.49 -18.65 10.95
C THR A 636 -16.48 -18.84 12.09
N ARG A 637 -16.86 -20.11 12.35
CA ARG A 637 -17.53 -20.45 13.60
C ARG A 637 -16.49 -20.34 14.72
N LEU A 638 -16.91 -19.92 15.90
CA LEU A 638 -16.01 -19.85 17.06
C LEU A 638 -16.34 -20.97 18.02
N ALA A 639 -15.31 -21.59 18.56
CA ALA A 639 -15.46 -22.46 19.71
C ALA A 639 -16.09 -21.66 20.88
N PRO A 640 -16.94 -22.31 21.70
CA PRO A 640 -17.54 -21.65 22.85
C PRO A 640 -16.46 -21.24 23.85
N TYR A 641 -16.77 -20.24 24.67
CA TYR A 641 -15.90 -19.85 25.79
C TYR A 641 -15.66 -21.06 26.71
N GLY A 642 -14.42 -21.27 27.09
CA GLY A 642 -13.98 -22.41 27.89
C GLY A 642 -13.74 -23.72 27.14
N ALA A 643 -13.87 -23.73 25.81
CA ALA A 643 -13.45 -24.87 25.01
C ALA A 643 -11.95 -25.14 25.17
N LYS A 644 -11.57 -26.42 25.20
CA LYS A 644 -10.17 -26.86 25.38
C LYS A 644 -9.26 -26.42 24.22
N GLU A 645 -9.84 -26.15 23.07
CA GLU A 645 -9.16 -25.69 21.86
C GLU A 645 -8.83 -24.19 21.90
N ASN A 646 -9.43 -23.42 22.81
CA ASN A 646 -9.13 -22.00 22.99
C ASN A 646 -7.75 -21.81 23.63
N LEU A 647 -7.10 -20.68 23.31
CA LEU A 647 -5.84 -20.29 23.93
C LEU A 647 -6.11 -19.28 25.04
N ILE A 648 -5.69 -19.61 26.26
CA ILE A 648 -5.88 -18.73 27.42
C ILE A 648 -4.81 -17.64 27.41
N LEU A 649 -5.26 -16.39 27.29
CA LEU A 649 -4.41 -15.20 27.26
C LEU A 649 -4.22 -14.60 28.65
N ALA A 650 -5.24 -14.68 29.52
CA ALA A 650 -5.18 -14.27 30.92
C ALA A 650 -6.14 -15.11 31.78
N ASP A 651 -5.63 -15.78 32.81
CA ASP A 651 -6.43 -16.62 33.71
C ASP A 651 -6.42 -16.09 35.15
N PRO A 652 -7.58 -15.81 35.76
CA PRO A 652 -7.70 -15.51 37.18
C PRO A 652 -7.23 -16.63 38.12
N GLN A 653 -7.16 -17.87 37.64
CA GLN A 653 -6.61 -19.00 38.41
C GLN A 653 -5.10 -18.88 38.62
N ASP A 654 -4.39 -18.15 37.74
CA ASP A 654 -2.96 -17.86 37.86
C ASP A 654 -2.67 -16.69 38.85
N GLY A 655 -3.68 -16.23 39.60
CA GLY A 655 -3.57 -15.09 40.51
C GLY A 655 -3.81 -13.75 39.79
N THR A 656 -2.77 -12.90 39.70
CA THR A 656 -2.86 -11.58 39.02
C THR A 656 -1.79 -11.48 37.92
N PRO A 657 -1.99 -12.16 36.77
CA PRO A 657 -1.01 -12.20 35.70
C PRO A 657 -0.87 -10.86 34.96
N LEU A 658 -1.87 -9.98 35.02
CA LEU A 658 -1.75 -8.58 34.56
C LEU A 658 -1.24 -7.69 35.69
N LYS A 659 -0.37 -6.73 35.34
CA LYS A 659 0.20 -5.73 36.25
C LYS A 659 -0.10 -4.33 35.77
N VAL A 660 -0.31 -3.40 36.71
CA VAL A 660 -0.44 -1.97 36.42
C VAL A 660 0.87 -1.46 35.81
N VAL A 661 0.79 -0.84 34.63
CA VAL A 661 1.95 -0.28 33.92
C VAL A 661 2.03 1.23 34.11
N GLY A 662 0.91 1.93 33.98
CA GLY A 662 0.88 3.39 34.09
C GLY A 662 -0.45 4.01 33.70
N SER A 663 -0.50 5.33 33.74
CA SER A 663 -1.65 6.15 33.34
C SER A 663 -1.20 7.45 32.69
N ALA A 664 -2.11 8.06 31.92
CA ALA A 664 -1.90 9.34 31.26
C ALA A 664 -1.80 10.52 32.24
N SER A 665 -2.23 10.35 33.49
CA SER A 665 -2.25 11.39 34.51
C SER A 665 -2.17 10.80 35.92
N PRO A 666 -1.47 11.45 36.87
CA PRO A 666 -1.47 11.05 38.27
C PRO A 666 -2.84 11.16 38.95
N GLN A 667 -3.79 11.90 38.36
CA GLN A 667 -5.18 11.98 38.84
C GLN A 667 -6.02 10.76 38.43
N LEU A 668 -5.48 9.89 37.56
CA LEU A 668 -6.09 8.63 37.17
C LEU A 668 -5.32 7.49 37.83
N ALA A 669 -5.91 6.91 38.87
CA ALA A 669 -5.28 5.87 39.69
C ALA A 669 -5.86 4.48 39.36
N PRO A 670 -5.17 3.66 38.54
CA PRO A 670 -5.59 2.29 38.25
C PRO A 670 -5.29 1.33 39.41
N SER A 671 -6.10 0.28 39.55
CA SER A 671 -5.89 -0.84 40.47
C SER A 671 -6.27 -2.16 39.80
N PHE A 672 -5.58 -3.24 40.15
CA PHE A 672 -5.86 -4.57 39.60
C PHE A 672 -5.70 -5.63 40.69
N ALA A 673 -6.72 -6.45 40.89
CA ALA A 673 -6.74 -7.48 41.92
C ALA A 673 -7.60 -8.68 41.52
N ALA A 674 -7.54 -9.76 42.30
CA ALA A 674 -8.50 -10.86 42.20
C ALA A 674 -9.84 -10.44 42.83
N SER A 675 -10.95 -10.93 42.28
CA SER A 675 -12.29 -10.72 42.83
C SER A 675 -12.79 -11.97 43.58
N ALA A 676 -13.58 -11.77 44.64
CA ALA A 676 -14.31 -12.84 45.31
C ALA A 676 -15.59 -13.24 44.55
N GLU A 677 -16.13 -12.32 43.75
CA GLU A 677 -17.27 -12.60 42.87
C GLU A 677 -16.83 -13.54 41.72
N LYS A 678 -17.76 -14.36 41.24
CA LYS A 678 -17.55 -15.31 40.15
C LYS A 678 -18.29 -14.85 38.90
N THR A 679 -17.80 -15.28 37.73
CA THR A 679 -18.54 -15.10 36.48
C THR A 679 -19.89 -15.84 36.53
N PRO A 680 -20.84 -15.57 35.62
CA PRO A 680 -22.09 -16.32 35.55
C PRO A 680 -21.92 -17.83 35.34
N GLU A 681 -20.75 -18.27 34.85
CA GLU A 681 -20.39 -19.68 34.67
C GLU A 681 -19.66 -20.29 35.89
N GLY A 682 -19.44 -19.50 36.95
CA GLY A 682 -18.80 -19.95 38.20
C GLY A 682 -17.28 -19.79 38.23
N ASP A 683 -16.66 -19.26 37.18
CA ASP A 683 -15.21 -19.07 37.09
C ASP A 683 -14.74 -17.89 37.97
N SER A 684 -13.47 -17.95 38.41
CA SER A 684 -12.78 -16.80 39.02
C SER A 684 -12.72 -15.61 38.06
N CYS A 685 -12.65 -14.38 38.59
CA CYS A 685 -12.50 -13.17 37.80
C CYS A 685 -11.54 -12.16 38.44
N PHE A 686 -11.00 -11.27 37.62
CA PHE A 686 -10.22 -10.10 38.04
C PHE A 686 -11.15 -8.93 38.37
N VAL A 687 -10.68 -7.98 39.16
CA VAL A 687 -11.22 -6.62 39.21
C VAL A 687 -10.18 -5.65 38.64
N TYR A 688 -10.55 -4.94 37.59
CA TYR A 688 -9.78 -3.81 37.07
C TYR A 688 -10.50 -2.53 37.47
N GLY A 689 -9.93 -1.78 38.41
CA GLY A 689 -10.46 -0.52 38.91
C GLY A 689 -9.68 0.68 38.40
N ALA A 690 -10.33 1.84 38.33
CA ALA A 690 -9.67 3.12 38.19
C ALA A 690 -10.51 4.24 38.84
N GLU A 691 -9.82 5.14 39.53
CA GLU A 691 -10.40 6.37 40.07
C GLU A 691 -9.90 7.57 39.26
N ASN A 692 -10.81 8.28 38.59
CA ASN A 692 -10.53 9.55 37.94
C ASN A 692 -10.88 10.70 38.88
N LYS A 693 -9.85 11.27 39.54
CA LYS A 693 -9.96 12.45 40.41
C LYS A 693 -9.91 13.77 39.63
N GLY A 694 -9.79 13.69 38.30
CA GLY A 694 -9.80 14.84 37.43
C GLY A 694 -11.20 15.41 37.23
N ASN A 695 -11.26 16.68 36.83
CA ASN A 695 -12.49 17.39 36.48
C ASN A 695 -12.89 17.22 35.00
N THR A 696 -12.14 16.43 34.24
CA THR A 696 -12.40 16.10 32.83
C THR A 696 -12.43 14.59 32.61
N SER A 697 -12.91 14.16 31.44
CA SER A 697 -12.85 12.76 31.04
C SER A 697 -11.40 12.28 30.98
N SER A 698 -11.13 11.06 31.47
CA SER A 698 -9.77 10.56 31.60
C SER A 698 -9.14 10.24 30.25
N GLY A 699 -7.80 10.34 30.14
CA GLY A 699 -7.05 9.64 29.10
C GLY A 699 -6.98 8.14 29.39
N TRP A 700 -5.83 7.51 29.07
CA TRP A 700 -5.62 6.09 29.27
C TRP A 700 -5.07 5.73 30.66
N CYS A 701 -5.42 4.55 31.19
CA CYS A 701 -4.58 3.82 32.14
C CYS A 701 -4.48 2.37 31.70
N GLN A 702 -3.41 1.67 32.10
CA GLN A 702 -3.05 0.37 31.55
C GLN A 702 -2.74 -0.66 32.62
N VAL A 703 -3.25 -1.88 32.40
CA VAL A 703 -2.69 -3.11 32.95
C VAL A 703 -2.21 -4.01 31.80
N SER A 704 -1.12 -4.72 32.00
CA SER A 704 -0.48 -5.51 30.93
C SER A 704 -0.01 -6.87 31.43
N ARG A 705 -0.02 -7.86 30.54
CA ARG A 705 0.67 -9.14 30.68
C ARG A 705 1.57 -9.36 29.47
N SER A 706 2.87 -9.57 29.73
CA SER A 706 3.76 -10.19 28.75
C SER A 706 3.54 -11.70 28.72
N LEU A 707 3.41 -12.25 27.53
CA LEU A 707 3.31 -13.69 27.30
C LEU A 707 4.72 -14.32 27.39
N PRO A 708 4.86 -15.53 27.97
CA PRO A 708 6.18 -16.17 28.15
C PRO A 708 6.95 -16.37 26.84
N GLN A 709 6.21 -16.57 25.74
CA GLN A 709 6.73 -16.64 24.38
C GLN A 709 5.67 -16.05 23.42
N PRO A 710 6.08 -15.54 22.23
CA PRO A 710 5.12 -15.11 21.23
C PRO A 710 4.15 -16.24 20.85
N LEU A 711 2.84 -15.94 20.83
CA LEU A 711 1.79 -16.87 20.44
C LEU A 711 1.39 -16.67 18.98
N ASP A 712 1.10 -17.78 18.31
CA ASP A 712 0.47 -17.82 17.00
C ASP A 712 -1.05 -17.93 17.17
N LEU A 713 -1.73 -16.82 16.89
CA LEU A 713 -3.17 -16.65 16.96
C LEU A 713 -3.82 -16.64 15.57
N ARG A 714 -3.16 -17.14 14.52
CA ARG A 714 -3.73 -17.14 13.15
C ARG A 714 -5.05 -17.93 13.04
N SER A 715 -5.25 -18.92 13.90
CA SER A 715 -6.50 -19.70 14.02
C SER A 715 -7.34 -19.31 15.25
N HIS A 716 -6.98 -18.21 15.93
CA HIS A 716 -7.59 -17.76 17.19
C HIS A 716 -7.68 -16.23 17.26
N ARG A 717 -8.10 -15.56 16.18
CA ARG A 717 -7.98 -14.10 16.08
C ARG A 717 -9.02 -13.34 16.89
N ARG A 718 -10.03 -14.02 17.44
CA ARG A 718 -11.19 -13.44 18.14
C ARG A 718 -11.09 -13.68 19.62
N LEU A 719 -11.50 -12.71 20.43
CA LEU A 719 -11.35 -12.81 21.88
C LEU A 719 -12.70 -13.05 22.55
N GLY A 720 -12.75 -13.96 23.50
CA GLY A 720 -13.91 -14.24 24.34
C GLY A 720 -13.63 -13.92 25.80
N LEU A 721 -14.52 -13.18 26.43
CA LEU A 721 -14.42 -12.84 27.85
C LEU A 721 -15.76 -12.39 28.45
N TRP A 722 -15.94 -12.65 29.74
CA TRP A 722 -17.03 -12.11 30.53
C TRP A 722 -16.64 -10.77 31.17
N ILE A 723 -17.52 -9.77 31.10
CA ILE A 723 -17.34 -8.47 31.74
C ILE A 723 -18.56 -8.12 32.59
N ARG A 724 -18.34 -7.73 33.84
CA ARG A 724 -19.32 -7.02 34.67
C ARG A 724 -18.98 -5.53 34.65
N SER A 725 -19.95 -4.69 34.32
CA SER A 725 -19.82 -3.23 34.46
C SER A 725 -20.90 -2.66 35.39
N GLU A 726 -20.64 -1.47 35.93
CA GLU A 726 -21.57 -0.70 36.76
C GLU A 726 -22.24 0.45 35.98
N GLY A 727 -22.07 0.50 34.66
CA GLY A 727 -22.73 1.47 33.79
C GLY A 727 -22.23 2.90 33.98
N LYS A 728 -20.98 3.07 34.41
CA LYS A 728 -20.40 4.41 34.69
C LYS A 728 -19.95 5.13 33.43
N GLY A 729 -19.83 4.45 32.29
CA GLY A 729 -19.35 5.03 31.02
C GLY A 729 -17.83 4.97 30.86
N GLY A 730 -17.35 5.47 29.71
CA GLY A 730 -15.99 5.23 29.22
C GLY A 730 -15.87 3.90 28.48
N ILE A 731 -14.64 3.51 28.14
CA ILE A 731 -14.36 2.26 27.43
C ILE A 731 -13.32 1.40 28.13
N LEU A 732 -13.45 0.09 27.96
CA LEU A 732 -12.40 -0.90 28.18
C LEU A 732 -11.86 -1.36 26.82
N ASN A 733 -10.57 -1.15 26.56
CA ASN A 733 -9.88 -1.70 25.40
C ASN A 733 -9.17 -3.00 25.79
N VAL A 734 -9.41 -4.07 25.04
CA VAL A 734 -8.61 -5.31 25.06
C VAL A 734 -7.69 -5.32 23.85
N GLN A 735 -6.40 -5.12 24.08
CA GLN A 735 -5.40 -5.00 23.03
C GLN A 735 -4.49 -6.21 22.97
N LEU A 736 -4.29 -6.74 21.76
CA LEU A 736 -3.17 -7.63 21.43
C LEU A 736 -1.99 -6.78 20.95
N ALA A 737 -0.79 -7.07 21.44
CA ALA A 737 0.41 -6.33 21.05
C ALA A 737 1.62 -7.24 20.75
N GLY A 738 2.45 -6.78 19.83
CA GLY A 738 3.76 -7.31 19.47
C GLY A 738 4.76 -6.15 19.29
N LYS A 739 5.97 -6.45 18.81
CA LYS A 739 6.96 -5.39 18.53
C LYS A 739 6.39 -4.47 17.45
N ASP A 740 6.11 -3.20 17.75
CA ASP A 740 5.58 -2.21 16.79
C ASP A 740 4.25 -2.60 16.11
N ALA A 741 3.45 -3.53 16.66
CA ALA A 741 2.18 -3.98 16.07
C ALA A 741 1.11 -4.16 17.14
N ARG A 742 -0.11 -3.64 16.90
CA ARG A 742 -1.21 -3.65 17.88
C ARG A 742 -2.57 -3.92 17.21
N MET A 743 -3.50 -4.48 17.97
CA MET A 743 -4.92 -4.64 17.60
C MET A 743 -5.83 -4.35 18.78
N ASP A 744 -6.61 -3.28 18.66
CA ASP A 744 -7.51 -2.76 19.69
C ASP A 744 -8.93 -3.32 19.56
N HIS A 745 -9.61 -3.53 20.69
CA HIS A 745 -11.02 -3.95 20.74
C HIS A 745 -11.74 -3.22 21.87
N TYR A 746 -12.71 -2.38 21.56
CA TYR A 746 -13.35 -1.52 22.57
C TYR A 746 -14.70 -2.06 23.04
N ILE A 747 -14.88 -2.07 24.35
CA ILE A 747 -16.14 -2.38 25.03
C ILE A 747 -16.62 -1.10 25.71
N ASP A 748 -17.80 -0.61 25.34
CA ASP A 748 -18.45 0.50 26.02
C ASP A 748 -18.94 0.08 27.41
N LEU A 749 -18.67 0.90 28.43
CA LEU A 749 -18.95 0.59 29.84
C LEU A 749 -20.25 1.23 30.35
N ASP A 750 -21.23 1.41 29.46
CA ASP A 750 -22.53 2.03 29.73
C ASP A 750 -23.62 1.03 30.18
N PHE A 751 -23.25 -0.23 30.39
CA PHE A 751 -24.15 -1.29 30.85
C PHE A 751 -23.93 -1.70 32.30
N VAL A 752 -24.97 -2.23 32.93
CA VAL A 752 -24.93 -2.77 34.29
C VAL A 752 -25.04 -4.30 34.27
N GLY A 753 -24.22 -4.97 35.07
CA GLY A 753 -24.23 -6.43 35.25
C GLY A 753 -23.29 -7.16 34.30
N TRP A 754 -23.35 -8.49 34.33
CA TRP A 754 -22.49 -9.37 33.53
C TRP A 754 -22.97 -9.49 32.09
N ARG A 755 -22.02 -9.44 31.15
CA ARG A 755 -22.21 -9.73 29.73
C ARG A 755 -21.03 -10.52 29.18
N TYR A 756 -21.32 -11.48 28.31
CA TYR A 756 -20.30 -12.18 27.55
C TYR A 756 -20.01 -11.41 26.25
N PHE A 757 -18.75 -11.12 25.99
CA PHE A 757 -18.30 -10.46 24.78
C PHE A 757 -17.47 -11.42 23.93
N VAL A 758 -17.81 -11.47 22.65
CA VAL A 758 -16.89 -11.89 21.60
C VAL A 758 -16.42 -10.62 20.89
N LEU A 759 -15.11 -10.37 20.91
CA LEU A 759 -14.48 -9.20 20.31
C LEU A 759 -14.10 -9.55 18.86
N ASP A 760 -14.79 -8.90 17.92
CA ASP A 760 -14.72 -9.10 16.47
C ASP A 760 -14.85 -7.76 15.75
N PRO A 761 -14.30 -7.68 14.53
CA PRO A 761 -12.91 -7.36 14.22
C PRO A 761 -12.34 -6.17 15.05
N PRO A 762 -11.02 -5.92 14.99
CA PRO A 762 -10.39 -4.82 15.71
C PRO A 762 -10.95 -3.43 15.33
N GLU A 763 -10.74 -2.46 16.20
CA GLU A 763 -11.21 -1.08 16.05
C GLU A 763 -10.39 -0.29 15.04
N ASP A 764 -11.06 0.30 14.06
CA ASP A 764 -10.43 1.07 12.98
C ASP A 764 -10.83 2.55 12.94
N SER A 765 -11.95 2.90 13.56
CA SER A 765 -12.62 4.19 13.40
C SER A 765 -12.78 4.97 14.70
N ARG A 766 -13.04 4.28 15.83
CA ARG A 766 -13.24 4.92 17.13
C ARG A 766 -11.93 5.35 17.80
N VAL A 767 -10.78 4.82 17.36
CA VAL A 767 -9.46 5.11 17.95
C VAL A 767 -9.15 6.60 18.08
N TRP A 768 -9.60 7.41 17.10
CA TRP A 768 -9.38 8.85 17.05
C TRP A 768 -10.16 9.66 18.10
N GLY A 769 -11.14 9.04 18.76
CA GLY A 769 -11.90 9.65 19.84
C GLY A 769 -11.23 9.56 21.22
N TYR A 770 -10.08 8.87 21.31
CA TYR A 770 -9.43 8.53 22.57
C TYR A 770 -7.94 8.91 22.57
N GLN A 771 -7.31 8.92 23.75
CA GLN A 771 -5.88 9.20 23.91
C GLN A 771 -5.08 7.91 24.16
N TRP A 772 -3.94 7.73 23.50
CA TRP A 772 -3.17 6.48 23.58
C TRP A 772 -1.67 6.72 23.87
N PRO A 773 -0.97 5.79 24.56
CA PRO A 773 0.47 5.85 24.77
C PRO A 773 1.29 5.32 23.58
N TYR A 774 0.64 5.01 22.46
CA TYR A 774 1.25 4.45 21.25
C TYR A 774 0.78 5.20 20.01
N SER A 775 1.54 5.07 18.93
CA SER A 775 1.24 5.71 17.65
C SER A 775 0.11 4.97 16.93
N TRP A 776 -0.71 5.72 16.18
CA TRP A 776 -1.70 5.15 15.26
C TRP A 776 -1.05 4.27 14.18
N THR A 777 0.22 4.53 13.83
CA THR A 777 1.00 3.71 12.88
C THR A 777 1.08 2.27 13.33
N ASP A 778 1.11 2.02 14.64
CA ASP A 778 1.27 0.68 15.20
C ASP A 778 0.01 -0.17 15.04
N LEU A 779 -1.15 0.48 14.88
CA LEU A 779 -2.45 -0.16 14.61
C LEU A 779 -2.70 -0.33 13.11
N MET A 780 -2.39 0.71 12.34
CA MET A 780 -2.86 0.84 10.96
C MET A 780 -1.79 0.56 9.91
N TYR A 781 -0.51 0.78 10.23
CA TYR A 781 0.60 0.66 9.30
C TYR A 781 1.47 -0.57 9.54
N THR A 782 1.80 -0.93 10.80
CA THR A 782 2.75 -2.01 11.12
C THR A 782 2.12 -3.28 11.71
N SER A 783 0.81 -3.46 11.60
CA SER A 783 0.06 -4.50 12.32
C SER A 783 0.07 -5.93 11.73
N TRP A 784 0.75 -6.14 10.60
CA TRP A 784 0.71 -7.34 9.76
C TRP A 784 1.06 -8.69 10.40
N PHE A 785 1.91 -8.68 11.43
CA PHE A 785 2.41 -9.91 12.07
C PHE A 785 1.78 -10.16 13.44
N ILE A 786 0.81 -9.32 13.85
CA ILE A 786 0.24 -9.37 15.19
C ILE A 786 -0.29 -10.78 15.52
N TYR A 787 -1.05 -11.40 14.62
CA TYR A 787 -1.59 -12.74 14.85
C TYR A 787 -0.56 -13.86 14.71
N SER A 788 0.59 -13.67 14.06
CA SER A 788 1.62 -14.73 13.97
C SER A 788 2.59 -14.73 15.16
N ALA A 789 2.66 -13.61 15.90
CA ALA A 789 3.65 -13.42 16.96
C ALA A 789 3.16 -12.43 18.03
N THR A 790 1.97 -12.65 18.58
CA THR A 790 1.43 -11.83 19.68
C THR A 790 2.29 -12.07 20.93
N LYS A 791 2.80 -11.00 21.55
CA LYS A 791 3.68 -11.09 22.72
C LYS A 791 3.05 -10.53 23.99
N GLU A 792 2.06 -9.67 23.87
CA GLU A 792 1.47 -8.95 24.99
C GLU A 792 -0.05 -8.87 24.87
N VAL A 793 -0.70 -8.85 26.03
CA VAL A 793 -2.13 -8.61 26.19
C VAL A 793 -2.29 -7.44 27.14
N ASN A 794 -2.89 -6.37 26.66
CA ASN A 794 -3.05 -5.11 27.38
C ASN A 794 -4.53 -4.83 27.60
N LEU A 795 -4.88 -4.35 28.79
CA LEU A 795 -6.19 -3.76 29.05
C LEU A 795 -6.00 -2.28 29.34
N PHE A 796 -6.82 -1.45 28.69
CA PHE A 796 -6.84 -0.03 28.98
C PHE A 796 -8.24 0.42 29.37
N TYR A 797 -8.33 1.31 30.36
CA TYR A 797 -9.47 2.23 30.41
C TYR A 797 -9.16 3.51 29.66
N ASN A 798 -10.18 4.07 29.03
CA ASN A 798 -10.14 5.38 28.40
C ASN A 798 -11.47 6.12 28.59
N ALA A 799 -11.42 7.45 28.55
CA ALA A 799 -12.59 8.33 28.63
C ALA A 799 -13.50 8.09 29.85
N LEU A 800 -12.95 7.70 31.00
CA LEU A 800 -13.73 7.56 32.23
C LEU A 800 -14.28 8.93 32.66
N PRO A 801 -15.52 9.04 33.16
CA PRO A 801 -16.09 10.32 33.56
C PRO A 801 -15.27 11.05 34.64
N PRO A 802 -15.36 12.39 34.72
CA PRO A 802 -14.70 13.15 35.78
C PRO A 802 -15.25 12.78 37.16
N ASN A 803 -14.39 12.87 38.19
CA ASN A 803 -14.74 12.57 39.58
C ASN A 803 -15.48 11.23 39.75
N SER A 804 -15.02 10.19 39.05
CA SER A 804 -15.68 8.89 39.03
C SER A 804 -14.73 7.77 39.43
N THR A 805 -15.30 6.74 40.05
CA THR A 805 -14.63 5.45 40.28
C THR A 805 -15.33 4.42 39.41
N THR A 806 -14.56 3.75 38.56
CA THR A 806 -15.05 2.68 37.68
C THR A 806 -14.33 1.39 38.03
N ALA A 807 -15.07 0.29 38.13
CA ALA A 807 -14.50 -1.04 38.28
C ALA A 807 -15.24 -2.03 37.39
N CYS A 808 -14.50 -2.80 36.61
CA CYS A 808 -15.03 -3.92 35.85
C CYS A 808 -14.53 -5.22 36.48
N LEU A 809 -15.41 -6.21 36.54
CA LEU A 809 -14.99 -7.58 36.80
C LEU A 809 -14.77 -8.28 35.46
N ILE A 810 -13.64 -8.95 35.31
CA ILE A 810 -13.19 -9.50 34.03
C ILE A 810 -12.91 -10.98 34.23
N GLY A 811 -13.64 -11.83 33.50
CA GLY A 811 -13.38 -13.27 33.46
C GLY A 811 -12.03 -13.60 32.84
N ARG A 812 -11.77 -14.89 32.60
CA ARG A 812 -10.60 -15.29 31.83
C ARG A 812 -10.69 -14.70 30.40
N ILE A 813 -9.55 -14.34 29.83
CA ILE A 813 -9.47 -13.82 28.47
C ILE A 813 -8.96 -14.94 27.58
N GLU A 814 -9.76 -15.33 26.59
CA GLU A 814 -9.44 -16.42 25.67
C GLU A 814 -9.34 -15.91 24.25
N ALA A 815 -8.34 -16.39 23.51
CA ALA A 815 -8.34 -16.37 22.06
C ALA A 815 -9.14 -17.60 21.60
N LEU A 816 -10.28 -17.37 20.94
CA LEU A 816 -11.27 -18.39 20.60
C LEU A 816 -10.86 -19.14 19.34
N HIS A 817 -10.92 -20.47 19.36
CA HIS A 817 -10.60 -21.28 18.20
C HIS A 817 -11.58 -21.00 17.05
N GLU A 818 -11.03 -20.72 15.87
CA GLU A 818 -11.80 -20.47 14.65
C GLU A 818 -11.96 -21.76 13.85
N GLU A 819 -13.19 -22.26 13.78
CA GLU A 819 -13.57 -23.39 12.96
C GLU A 819 -13.98 -22.90 11.55
N PRO A 820 -13.26 -23.31 10.48
CA PRO A 820 -13.53 -22.84 9.14
C PRO A 820 -14.69 -23.63 8.52
N LEU A 821 -15.91 -23.36 8.99
CA LEU A 821 -17.15 -23.95 8.48
C LEU A 821 -17.82 -23.03 7.44
N LEU A 822 -18.62 -23.62 6.55
CA LEU A 822 -19.33 -22.90 5.49
C LEU A 822 -20.50 -22.09 6.07
N LEU A 823 -20.72 -20.87 5.56
CA LEU A 823 -21.98 -20.14 5.76
C LEU A 823 -22.94 -20.49 4.61
N ARG A 824 -24.16 -20.96 4.93
CA ARG A 824 -25.09 -21.46 3.91
C ARG A 824 -26.40 -20.68 3.88
N ASN A 825 -26.83 -20.31 2.68
CA ASN A 825 -28.08 -19.60 2.40
C ASN A 825 -28.31 -18.40 3.32
N PRO A 826 -27.34 -17.48 3.46
CA PRO A 826 -27.54 -16.32 4.32
C PRO A 826 -28.69 -15.46 3.80
N SER A 827 -29.34 -14.75 4.71
CA SER A 827 -30.57 -14.01 4.47
C SER A 827 -30.61 -12.73 5.28
N LEU A 828 -31.23 -11.69 4.71
CA LEU A 828 -31.50 -10.42 5.38
C LEU A 828 -33.00 -10.14 5.38
N GLU A 829 -33.50 -9.57 6.47
CA GLU A 829 -34.92 -9.25 6.64
C GLU A 829 -35.11 -7.87 7.28
N VAL A 830 -36.07 -7.10 6.76
CA VAL A 830 -36.52 -5.82 7.32
C VAL A 830 -38.05 -5.76 7.18
N ALA A 831 -38.77 -5.44 8.26
CA ALA A 831 -40.24 -5.28 8.25
C ALA A 831 -40.99 -6.42 7.52
N ALA A 832 -40.64 -7.68 7.83
CA ALA A 832 -41.16 -8.91 7.21
C ALA A 832 -40.86 -9.12 5.71
N ARG A 833 -40.06 -8.25 5.08
CA ARG A 833 -39.53 -8.44 3.72
C ARG A 833 -38.17 -9.13 3.81
N LYS A 834 -38.08 -10.36 3.29
CA LYS A 834 -36.87 -11.20 3.35
C LYS A 834 -36.24 -11.40 1.98
N VAL A 835 -34.91 -11.39 1.94
CA VAL A 835 -34.10 -11.84 0.80
C VAL A 835 -33.18 -12.98 1.25
N ILE A 836 -33.08 -14.02 0.43
CA ILE A 836 -32.20 -15.19 0.61
C ILE A 836 -31.14 -15.18 -0.49
N PHE A 837 -29.88 -15.39 -0.14
CA PHE A 837 -28.79 -15.58 -1.09
C PHE A 837 -28.49 -17.08 -1.19
N PRO A 838 -28.94 -17.80 -2.24
CA PRO A 838 -28.84 -19.26 -2.33
C PRO A 838 -27.42 -19.74 -2.68
N VAL A 839 -26.48 -19.56 -1.76
CA VAL A 839 -25.05 -19.89 -1.94
C VAL A 839 -24.44 -20.44 -0.64
N SER A 840 -23.35 -21.18 -0.78
CA SER A 840 -22.48 -21.57 0.33
C SER A 840 -21.14 -20.85 0.20
N LEU A 841 -20.77 -20.12 1.26
CA LEU A 841 -19.56 -19.30 1.32
C LEU A 841 -18.54 -19.97 2.26
N LYS A 842 -17.29 -20.11 1.82
CA LYS A 842 -16.17 -20.40 2.73
C LYS A 842 -15.84 -19.16 3.57
N PRO A 843 -15.16 -19.31 4.73
CA PRO A 843 -14.69 -18.16 5.50
C PRO A 843 -13.93 -17.17 4.60
N ASP A 844 -14.22 -15.89 4.84
CA ASP A 844 -13.68 -14.72 4.13
C ASP A 844 -14.08 -14.58 2.64
N GLU A 845 -14.77 -15.56 2.05
CA GLU A 845 -15.53 -15.35 0.81
C GLU A 845 -16.68 -14.38 1.06
N TYR A 846 -17.03 -13.59 0.04
CA TYR A 846 -18.01 -12.53 0.19
C TYR A 846 -18.91 -12.35 -1.02
N LEU A 847 -20.09 -11.80 -0.77
CA LEU A 847 -21.05 -11.35 -1.76
C LEU A 847 -21.04 -9.82 -1.83
N GLU A 848 -21.17 -9.27 -3.03
CA GLU A 848 -21.59 -7.88 -3.24
C GLU A 848 -22.88 -7.85 -4.03
N TRP A 849 -23.93 -7.24 -3.46
CA TRP A 849 -25.22 -6.98 -4.12
C TRP A 849 -25.37 -5.48 -4.37
N ASP A 850 -25.31 -5.09 -5.63
CA ASP A 850 -25.29 -3.68 -6.01
C ASP A 850 -26.68 -3.04 -6.18
N TRP A 851 -26.70 -1.71 -6.34
CA TRP A 851 -27.94 -0.94 -6.54
C TRP A 851 -28.71 -1.34 -7.81
N SER A 852 -28.06 -1.96 -8.81
CA SER A 852 -28.72 -2.48 -10.01
C SER A 852 -29.41 -3.83 -9.77
N GLY A 853 -29.07 -4.50 -8.67
CA GLY A 853 -29.58 -5.81 -8.29
C GLY A 853 -28.69 -6.98 -8.68
N ARG A 854 -27.50 -6.73 -9.24
CA ARG A 854 -26.53 -7.78 -9.56
C ARG A 854 -25.84 -8.23 -8.27
N CYS A 855 -25.82 -9.54 -8.01
CA CYS A 855 -25.13 -10.11 -6.85
C CYS A 855 -23.99 -11.02 -7.31
N ARG A 856 -22.76 -10.72 -6.85
CA ARG A 856 -21.52 -11.40 -7.24
C ARG A 856 -20.87 -12.04 -6.02
N HIS A 857 -20.40 -13.28 -6.16
CA HIS A 857 -19.69 -14.05 -5.14
C HIS A 857 -18.20 -14.05 -5.45
N PHE A 858 -17.38 -13.70 -4.47
CA PHE A 858 -15.94 -13.55 -4.59
C PHE A 858 -15.18 -14.41 -3.58
N GLU A 859 -14.01 -14.88 -3.99
CA GLU A 859 -12.99 -15.37 -3.07
C GLU A 859 -12.31 -14.20 -2.30
N PRO A 860 -11.53 -14.46 -1.23
CA PRO A 860 -10.99 -13.39 -0.37
C PRO A 860 -10.13 -12.33 -1.08
N ASN A 861 -9.36 -12.69 -2.11
CA ASN A 861 -8.60 -11.71 -2.92
C ASN A 861 -9.45 -11.05 -4.02
N GLY A 862 -10.76 -11.30 -4.02
CA GLY A 862 -11.74 -10.67 -4.90
C GLY A 862 -11.85 -11.27 -6.30
N GLY A 863 -11.38 -12.51 -6.48
CA GLY A 863 -11.61 -13.28 -7.71
C GLY A 863 -13.07 -13.69 -7.78
N LEU A 864 -13.71 -13.52 -8.95
CA LEU A 864 -15.13 -13.85 -9.10
C LEU A 864 -15.31 -15.37 -9.09
N LEU A 865 -16.13 -15.90 -8.20
CA LEU A 865 -16.51 -17.31 -8.15
C LEU A 865 -17.81 -17.57 -8.92
N GLY A 866 -18.71 -16.59 -8.96
CA GLY A 866 -19.95 -16.68 -9.73
C GLY A 866 -20.93 -15.53 -9.47
N GLU A 867 -22.06 -15.55 -10.17
CA GLU A 867 -23.20 -14.69 -9.89
C GLU A 867 -24.24 -15.45 -9.08
N VAL A 868 -24.82 -14.79 -8.08
CA VAL A 868 -25.88 -15.32 -7.23
C VAL A 868 -27.17 -14.61 -7.61
N GLN A 869 -28.28 -15.34 -7.69
CA GLN A 869 -29.60 -14.75 -7.91
C GLN A 869 -30.33 -14.68 -6.55
N PRO A 870 -30.42 -13.50 -5.91
CA PRO A 870 -31.12 -13.36 -4.64
C PRO A 870 -32.60 -13.66 -4.80
N GLN A 871 -33.18 -14.37 -3.83
CA GLN A 871 -34.58 -14.77 -3.84
C GLN A 871 -35.38 -13.94 -2.82
N GLY A 872 -36.44 -13.29 -3.28
CA GLY A 872 -37.29 -12.42 -2.45
C GLY A 872 -37.10 -10.93 -2.75
N THR A 873 -37.69 -10.07 -1.92
CA THR A 873 -37.64 -8.61 -2.06
C THR A 873 -37.18 -7.97 -0.76
N TRP A 874 -36.28 -6.99 -0.86
CA TRP A 874 -35.74 -6.32 0.31
C TRP A 874 -35.35 -4.87 -0.02
N GLN A 875 -35.75 -3.94 0.84
CA GLN A 875 -35.53 -2.49 0.74
C GLN A 875 -35.49 -1.86 2.15
N LEU A 876 -34.79 -0.75 2.29
CA LEU A 876 -34.78 0.07 3.51
C LEU A 876 -35.70 1.28 3.33
N SER A 877 -36.67 1.44 4.23
CA SER A 877 -37.49 2.66 4.31
C SER A 877 -36.63 3.86 4.71
N ALA A 878 -37.10 5.08 4.43
CA ALA A 878 -36.51 6.28 5.00
C ALA A 878 -36.59 6.25 6.54
N GLY A 879 -35.53 6.71 7.22
CA GLY A 879 -35.41 6.67 8.68
C GLY A 879 -34.75 5.39 9.21
N GLU A 880 -35.07 5.02 10.45
CA GLU A 880 -34.47 3.86 11.12
C GLU A 880 -35.16 2.54 10.70
N ASN A 881 -34.37 1.53 10.39
CA ASN A 881 -34.81 0.18 10.02
C ASN A 881 -34.23 -0.85 10.99
N SER A 882 -35.04 -1.82 11.44
CA SER A 882 -34.57 -3.03 12.12
C SER A 882 -34.19 -4.08 11.08
N VAL A 883 -32.91 -4.41 10.97
CA VAL A 883 -32.39 -5.41 10.04
C VAL A 883 -32.06 -6.68 10.81
N ARG A 884 -32.56 -7.82 10.33
CA ARG A 884 -32.25 -9.15 10.89
C ARG A 884 -31.46 -9.99 9.90
N PHE A 885 -30.45 -10.68 10.39
CA PHE A 885 -29.66 -11.68 9.70
C PHE A 885 -30.11 -13.09 10.10
N SER A 886 -30.16 -14.00 9.12
CA SER A 886 -30.37 -15.44 9.36
C SER A 886 -29.63 -16.26 8.30
N CYS A 887 -29.42 -17.55 8.55
CA CYS A 887 -28.83 -18.49 7.60
C CYS A 887 -29.38 -19.90 7.83
N LYS A 888 -29.00 -20.85 6.98
CA LYS A 888 -29.29 -22.27 7.22
C LYS A 888 -28.33 -22.80 8.28
N GLY A 889 -28.83 -23.09 9.48
CA GLY A 889 -28.05 -23.60 10.62
C GLY A 889 -27.79 -25.11 10.61
N GLY A 890 -27.06 -25.57 11.64
CA GLY A 890 -26.70 -26.97 11.91
C GLY A 890 -25.22 -27.13 12.26
N ASP A 891 -24.85 -28.22 12.96
CA ASP A 891 -23.52 -28.43 13.57
C ASP A 891 -22.32 -28.41 12.61
N GLY A 892 -22.54 -28.47 11.29
CA GLY A 892 -21.51 -28.42 10.25
C GLY A 892 -21.41 -27.09 9.50
N PHE A 893 -22.11 -26.04 9.93
CA PHE A 893 -22.13 -24.72 9.29
C PHE A 893 -21.72 -23.62 10.25
N SER A 894 -21.16 -22.53 9.70
CA SER A 894 -21.02 -21.28 10.43
C SER A 894 -22.36 -20.53 10.42
N SER A 895 -22.70 -19.93 11.55
CA SER A 895 -23.82 -19.01 11.72
C SER A 895 -23.40 -17.53 11.58
N ARG A 896 -22.12 -17.27 11.28
CA ARG A 896 -21.51 -15.95 11.43
C ARG A 896 -21.19 -15.30 10.09
N ALA A 897 -21.48 -14.01 10.00
CA ALA A 897 -21.16 -13.18 8.85
C ALA A 897 -20.72 -11.79 9.30
N GLU A 898 -20.09 -11.06 8.39
CA GLU A 898 -19.93 -9.61 8.48
C GLU A 898 -20.77 -8.96 7.38
N VAL A 899 -21.60 -7.99 7.75
CA VAL A 899 -22.54 -7.32 6.83
C VAL A 899 -22.30 -5.83 6.84
N THR A 900 -22.15 -5.26 5.64
CA THR A 900 -22.06 -3.82 5.39
C THR A 900 -23.21 -3.41 4.49
N LEU A 901 -23.93 -2.35 4.88
CA LEU A 901 -25.03 -1.76 4.11
C LEU A 901 -24.68 -0.34 3.71
N SER A 902 -24.86 0.02 2.44
CA SER A 902 -24.64 1.39 1.95
C SER A 902 -25.88 1.95 1.25
N VAL A 903 -26.23 3.19 1.58
CA VAL A 903 -27.38 3.91 1.01
C VAL A 903 -26.91 5.16 0.27
N ARG A 904 -27.66 5.61 -0.73
CA ARG A 904 -27.29 6.76 -1.56
C ARG A 904 -28.43 7.76 -1.73
N GLY A 905 -28.07 9.03 -1.90
CA GLY A 905 -29.01 10.12 -2.15
C GLY A 905 -29.28 10.36 -3.63
N GLU A 906 -30.01 11.45 -3.89
CA GLU A 906 -30.22 11.97 -5.25
C GLU A 906 -28.92 12.49 -5.87
N PRO A 907 -28.82 12.56 -7.21
CA PRO A 907 -27.67 13.14 -7.88
C PRO A 907 -27.44 14.59 -7.46
N LEU A 908 -26.18 14.98 -7.28
CA LEU A 908 -25.79 16.37 -7.11
C LEU A 908 -26.15 17.18 -8.38
N PRO A 909 -26.45 18.49 -8.25
CA PRO A 909 -26.62 19.37 -9.41
C PRO A 909 -25.30 19.51 -10.20
N ASN A 910 -25.21 18.83 -11.34
CA ASN A 910 -23.95 18.69 -12.12
C ASN A 910 -23.76 19.73 -13.24
N SER A 911 -24.43 20.88 -13.20
CA SER A 911 -24.51 21.79 -14.36
C SER A 911 -23.23 22.61 -14.62
N ARG A 912 -22.29 22.08 -15.42
CA ARG A 912 -21.59 22.96 -16.38
C ARG A 912 -22.43 22.99 -17.66
N ARG A 913 -22.91 24.19 -18.00
CA ARG A 913 -23.54 24.50 -19.29
C ARG A 913 -22.71 23.86 -20.40
N ASN A 914 -23.41 23.37 -21.43
CA ASN A 914 -22.89 23.32 -22.81
C ASN A 914 -21.99 24.55 -23.05
N SER A 915 -20.67 24.40 -22.92
CA SER A 915 -19.71 25.26 -23.59
C SER A 915 -19.46 24.51 -24.90
N GLY A 916 -19.94 25.00 -26.04
CA GLY A 916 -19.41 26.26 -26.54
C GLY A 916 -17.90 26.17 -26.81
N ALA A 917 -17.32 24.97 -26.87
CA ALA A 917 -15.98 24.77 -27.38
C ALA A 917 -15.96 25.26 -28.83
N LYS A 918 -15.47 26.50 -29.02
CA LYS A 918 -14.88 26.90 -30.29
C LYS A 918 -13.79 25.88 -30.58
N ALA A 919 -13.97 25.11 -31.63
CA ALA A 919 -12.91 24.32 -32.24
C ALA A 919 -11.70 25.24 -32.48
N GLY A 920 -10.64 25.12 -31.68
CA GLY A 920 -9.49 26.02 -31.80
C GLY A 920 -8.41 25.95 -30.73
N GLN A 921 -8.70 25.52 -29.50
CA GLN A 921 -7.64 25.21 -28.53
C GLN A 921 -7.30 23.73 -28.59
N LYS A 922 -6.10 23.42 -29.10
CA LYS A 922 -5.51 22.08 -29.00
C LYS A 922 -5.42 21.71 -27.52
N ALA A 923 -6.33 20.88 -27.06
CA ALA A 923 -6.12 20.10 -25.85
C ALA A 923 -4.79 19.35 -26.00
N GLY A 924 -3.93 19.47 -25.00
CA GLY A 924 -2.66 18.76 -24.94
C GLY A 924 -2.87 17.27 -25.20
N ILE A 925 -1.94 16.72 -25.97
CA ILE A 925 -1.86 15.37 -26.54
C ILE A 925 -2.25 14.30 -25.52
N TYR A 926 -3.51 13.88 -25.52
CA TYR A 926 -3.93 12.58 -24.98
C TYR A 926 -5.02 12.03 -25.90
N PRO A 927 -4.85 10.83 -26.47
CA PRO A 927 -5.85 10.26 -27.37
C PRO A 927 -7.15 10.04 -26.61
N SER A 928 -8.19 10.78 -26.99
CA SER A 928 -9.56 10.49 -26.58
C SER A 928 -9.96 9.16 -27.23
N PHE A 929 -10.02 8.08 -26.45
CA PHE A 929 -10.65 6.85 -26.90
C PHE A 929 -12.16 7.09 -26.98
N SER A 930 -12.70 7.01 -28.19
CA SER A 930 -14.08 7.36 -28.53
C SER A 930 -15.09 6.47 -27.80
N THR A 931 -15.98 7.09 -27.03
CA THR A 931 -17.19 6.48 -26.48
C THR A 931 -18.37 6.73 -27.43
N GLN A 932 -18.51 5.93 -28.49
CA GLN A 932 -19.75 5.91 -29.28
C GLN A 932 -20.08 4.52 -29.84
N SER A 933 -21.39 4.25 -29.88
CA SER A 933 -22.14 3.06 -30.30
C SER A 933 -22.31 1.98 -29.22
N GLN A 934 -23.35 1.16 -29.35
CA GLN A 934 -23.67 -0.02 -28.54
C GLN A 934 -22.55 -1.08 -28.68
N VAL A 935 -21.34 -0.73 -28.28
CA VAL A 935 -20.14 -1.53 -28.43
C VAL A 935 -20.16 -2.56 -27.31
N SER A 936 -20.19 -3.83 -27.69
CA SER A 936 -19.84 -4.94 -26.82
C SER A 936 -18.59 -4.57 -26.01
N LEU A 937 -18.67 -4.53 -24.68
CA LEU A 937 -17.52 -4.24 -23.81
C LEU A 937 -16.27 -5.01 -24.30
N PRO A 938 -15.09 -4.39 -24.35
CA PRO A 938 -13.89 -5.03 -24.87
C PRO A 938 -13.58 -6.30 -24.09
N MET A 939 -13.25 -7.37 -24.80
CA MET A 939 -12.83 -8.63 -24.17
C MET A 939 -11.33 -8.60 -23.94
N GLN A 940 -10.87 -9.06 -22.78
CA GLN A 940 -9.45 -9.16 -22.45
C GLN A 940 -9.14 -10.46 -21.72
N LEU A 941 -7.94 -11.02 -21.98
CA LEU A 941 -7.38 -12.10 -21.16
C LEU A 941 -6.31 -11.53 -20.24
N LEU A 942 -6.45 -11.75 -18.92
CA LEU A 942 -5.47 -11.38 -17.91
C LEU A 942 -4.89 -12.61 -17.22
N PRO A 943 -3.63 -12.57 -16.72
CA PRO A 943 -3.08 -13.67 -15.93
C PRO A 943 -3.89 -13.92 -14.64
N GLY A 944 -4.11 -15.20 -14.31
CA GLY A 944 -4.67 -15.64 -13.03
C GLY A 944 -3.61 -15.79 -11.94
N SER A 945 -3.99 -15.59 -10.68
CA SER A 945 -3.10 -15.68 -9.50
C SER A 945 -2.58 -17.10 -9.21
N LYS A 946 -3.28 -18.14 -9.68
CA LYS A 946 -2.93 -19.56 -9.52
C LYS A 946 -2.43 -20.21 -10.83
N GLY A 947 -2.01 -19.38 -11.80
CA GLY A 947 -1.86 -19.79 -13.19
C GLY A 947 -3.18 -19.69 -13.96
N GLY A 948 -3.15 -19.82 -15.28
CA GLY A 948 -4.37 -19.68 -16.10
C GLY A 948 -4.64 -18.24 -16.58
N VAL A 949 -5.69 -18.09 -17.38
CA VAL A 949 -6.17 -16.79 -17.89
C VAL A 949 -7.58 -16.49 -17.39
N ARG A 950 -7.78 -15.25 -16.97
CA ARG A 950 -9.05 -14.64 -16.58
C ARG A 950 -9.66 -13.97 -17.79
N LEU A 951 -10.94 -14.24 -18.03
CA LEU A 951 -11.68 -13.59 -19.11
C LEU A 951 -12.35 -12.35 -18.57
N MET A 952 -11.97 -11.19 -19.08
CA MET A 952 -12.57 -9.90 -18.72
C MET A 952 -13.49 -9.45 -19.85
N GLN A 953 -14.66 -8.92 -19.50
CA GLN A 953 -15.54 -8.19 -20.39
C GLN A 953 -15.72 -6.78 -19.83
N GLY A 954 -15.00 -5.82 -20.39
CA GLY A 954 -14.76 -4.54 -19.76
C GLY A 954 -13.99 -4.75 -18.45
N VAL A 955 -14.53 -4.27 -17.35
CA VAL A 955 -13.96 -4.47 -16.00
C VAL A 955 -14.37 -5.74 -15.31
N TYR A 956 -15.40 -6.41 -15.83
CA TYR A 956 -16.01 -7.53 -15.15
C TYR A 956 -15.35 -8.82 -15.58
N GLU A 957 -14.91 -9.60 -14.61
CA GLU A 957 -14.50 -10.97 -14.88
C GLU A 957 -15.73 -11.79 -15.30
N ARG A 958 -15.52 -12.69 -16.26
CA ARG A 958 -16.47 -13.70 -16.70
C ARG A 958 -15.97 -15.06 -16.23
N VAL A 959 -16.79 -15.71 -15.43
CA VAL A 959 -16.51 -17.03 -14.87
C VAL A 959 -17.71 -17.92 -15.12
N ASP A 960 -17.43 -19.19 -15.34
CA ASP A 960 -18.41 -20.26 -15.49
C ASP A 960 -17.98 -21.41 -14.58
N SER A 961 -18.94 -22.25 -14.18
CA SER A 961 -18.71 -23.44 -13.37
C SER A 961 -18.08 -24.61 -14.13
N LEU A 962 -17.91 -24.49 -15.45
CA LEU A 962 -17.24 -25.50 -16.27
C LEU A 962 -15.72 -25.48 -16.03
N PRO A 963 -15.12 -26.64 -15.69
CA PRO A 963 -13.68 -26.71 -15.44
C PRO A 963 -12.87 -26.54 -16.73
N SER A 964 -11.61 -26.15 -16.58
CA SER A 964 -10.66 -26.16 -17.70
C SER A 964 -10.37 -27.60 -18.13
N ARG A 965 -10.18 -27.83 -19.43
CA ARG A 965 -9.78 -29.13 -19.98
C ARG A 965 -8.31 -29.09 -20.40
N SER A 966 -7.49 -29.98 -19.86
CA SER A 966 -6.13 -30.22 -20.36
C SER A 966 -6.16 -31.16 -21.56
N VAL A 967 -5.44 -30.82 -22.61
CA VAL A 967 -5.32 -31.59 -23.86
C VAL A 967 -3.86 -32.03 -24.03
N ALA A 968 -3.57 -33.25 -23.60
CA ALA A 968 -2.24 -33.85 -23.65
C ALA A 968 -1.87 -34.51 -25.00
N ALA A 969 -2.86 -34.71 -25.88
CA ALA A 969 -2.69 -35.28 -27.23
C ALA A 969 -3.91 -34.97 -28.10
N PHE A 970 -3.74 -35.02 -29.42
CA PHE A 970 -4.78 -34.77 -30.42
C PHE A 970 -5.17 -36.06 -31.17
N ASP A 971 -5.62 -37.07 -30.42
CA ASP A 971 -5.83 -38.46 -30.86
C ASP A 971 -7.31 -38.89 -30.98
N GLY A 972 -8.25 -37.96 -30.77
CA GLY A 972 -9.69 -38.19 -30.70
C GLY A 972 -10.20 -38.60 -29.33
N LYS A 973 -9.31 -38.87 -28.35
CA LYS A 973 -9.65 -39.29 -26.98
C LYS A 973 -9.30 -38.20 -25.97
N ALA A 974 -8.05 -37.72 -25.94
CA ALA A 974 -7.60 -36.71 -24.99
C ALA A 974 -8.15 -35.31 -25.32
N ASN A 975 -8.33 -35.02 -26.61
CA ASN A 975 -8.80 -33.76 -27.17
C ASN A 975 -10.32 -33.68 -27.41
N ALA A 976 -11.09 -34.69 -27.01
CA ALA A 976 -12.55 -34.69 -27.10
C ALA A 976 -13.20 -35.04 -25.75
N TRP A 977 -14.25 -34.33 -25.36
CA TRP A 977 -14.97 -34.54 -24.10
C TRP A 977 -16.42 -34.06 -24.19
N ALA A 978 -17.23 -34.41 -23.18
CA ALA A 978 -18.61 -33.95 -23.07
C ALA A 978 -18.75 -32.83 -22.04
N VAL A 979 -19.63 -31.87 -22.31
CA VAL A 979 -20.03 -30.78 -21.41
C VAL A 979 -21.54 -30.72 -21.38
N ASP A 980 -22.13 -30.66 -20.19
CA ASP A 980 -23.58 -30.52 -20.03
C ASP A 980 -23.98 -29.04 -19.93
N ASN A 981 -25.04 -28.65 -20.65
CA ASN A 981 -25.70 -27.36 -20.47
C ASN A 981 -27.00 -27.58 -19.68
N ASP A 982 -26.94 -27.24 -18.40
CA ASP A 982 -28.03 -27.34 -17.43
C ASP A 982 -29.12 -26.26 -17.62
N ARG A 983 -28.92 -25.30 -18.53
CA ARG A 983 -29.93 -24.27 -18.83
C ARG A 983 -30.97 -24.81 -19.82
N PRO A 984 -32.25 -24.40 -19.70
CA PRO A 984 -33.33 -24.86 -20.59
C PRO A 984 -33.23 -24.30 -22.02
N VAL A 985 -32.22 -23.47 -22.30
CA VAL A 985 -32.02 -22.79 -23.58
C VAL A 985 -30.58 -22.94 -24.06
N ALA A 986 -30.39 -22.86 -25.38
CA ALA A 986 -29.07 -22.86 -25.98
C ALA A 986 -28.25 -21.65 -25.51
N CYS A 987 -27.02 -21.89 -25.06
CA CYS A 987 -26.14 -20.86 -24.53
C CYS A 987 -25.00 -20.57 -25.53
N PRO A 988 -24.85 -19.33 -26.01
CA PRO A 988 -23.61 -18.90 -26.66
C PRO A 988 -22.42 -19.09 -25.72
N VAL A 989 -21.25 -19.41 -26.27
CA VAL A 989 -20.05 -19.61 -25.46
C VAL A 989 -18.87 -18.79 -25.94
N PHE A 990 -18.01 -18.44 -25.00
CA PHE A 990 -16.63 -18.08 -25.26
C PHE A 990 -15.73 -19.30 -25.09
N VAL A 991 -14.73 -19.42 -25.94
CA VAL A 991 -13.74 -20.50 -25.87
C VAL A 991 -12.35 -19.89 -25.76
N ILE A 992 -11.59 -20.34 -24.77
CA ILE A 992 -10.22 -19.90 -24.54
C ILE A 992 -9.31 -21.12 -24.69
N LEU A 993 -8.45 -21.12 -25.71
CA LEU A 993 -7.35 -22.07 -25.81
C LEU A 993 -6.09 -21.42 -25.28
N SER A 994 -5.36 -22.05 -24.37
CA SER A 994 -4.12 -21.52 -23.81
C SER A 994 -2.99 -22.53 -23.92
N ARG A 995 -1.81 -22.03 -24.26
CA ARG A 995 -0.50 -22.68 -24.13
C ARG A 995 0.06 -22.22 -22.78
N GLY A 996 0.77 -23.06 -22.02
CA GLY A 996 1.13 -22.80 -20.60
C GLY A 996 1.51 -21.34 -20.32
N ILE A 997 0.99 -20.74 -19.24
CA ILE A 997 0.89 -19.26 -19.05
C ILE A 997 2.03 -18.70 -18.20
N ALA A 998 3.26 -19.14 -18.44
CA ALA A 998 4.43 -18.56 -17.79
C ALA A 998 5.57 -18.59 -18.78
N SER A 999 6.20 -17.44 -19.01
CA SER A 999 7.27 -17.13 -19.99
C SER A 999 8.50 -18.05 -19.98
N SER A 1000 8.44 -19.10 -19.16
CA SER A 1000 9.40 -20.16 -19.06
C SER A 1000 8.73 -21.49 -18.70
N THR A 1001 7.56 -21.86 -19.22
CA THR A 1001 6.98 -23.19 -18.90
C THR A 1001 7.97 -24.26 -19.42
N PRO A 1002 8.75 -24.92 -18.54
CA PRO A 1002 9.73 -25.88 -18.97
C PRO A 1002 8.97 -27.06 -19.54
N THR A 1003 9.41 -27.55 -20.69
CA THR A 1003 8.96 -28.85 -21.19
C THR A 1003 10.14 -29.77 -21.37
N VAL A 1004 9.86 -31.05 -21.55
CA VAL A 1004 10.83 -32.10 -21.78
C VAL A 1004 10.37 -32.91 -22.98
N ASP A 1005 11.32 -33.50 -23.69
CA ASP A 1005 11.00 -34.63 -24.54
C ASP A 1005 10.76 -35.82 -23.61
N TYR A 1006 9.49 -36.12 -23.32
CA TYR A 1006 9.15 -37.14 -22.32
C TYR A 1006 9.57 -38.55 -22.73
N ASP A 1007 9.84 -38.73 -24.02
CA ASP A 1007 10.26 -39.99 -24.64
C ASP A 1007 11.79 -40.03 -24.83
N ASP A 1008 12.53 -39.07 -24.24
CA ASP A 1008 14.00 -39.03 -24.23
C ASP A 1008 14.58 -40.32 -23.64
N PRO A 1009 15.39 -41.08 -24.40
CA PRO A 1009 15.98 -42.34 -23.93
C PRO A 1009 16.98 -42.14 -22.78
N ASP A 1010 17.53 -40.93 -22.60
CA ASP A 1010 18.45 -40.60 -21.52
C ASP A 1010 17.71 -40.17 -20.23
N ALA A 1011 16.37 -40.16 -20.24
CA ALA A 1011 15.58 -39.86 -19.05
C ALA A 1011 15.64 -41.00 -18.02
N LEU A 1012 15.95 -40.66 -16.78
CA LEU A 1012 15.98 -41.61 -15.67
C LEU A 1012 14.58 -41.82 -15.10
N LEU A 1013 14.02 -43.03 -15.25
CA LEU A 1013 12.78 -43.43 -14.59
C LEU A 1013 12.97 -43.54 -13.08
N LEU A 1014 12.20 -42.77 -12.32
CA LEU A 1014 12.21 -42.75 -10.86
C LEU A 1014 11.09 -43.60 -10.27
N GLU A 1015 9.92 -43.58 -10.90
CA GLU A 1015 8.69 -44.26 -10.46
C GLU A 1015 7.80 -44.55 -11.66
N ASP A 1016 7.25 -45.76 -11.77
CA ASP A 1016 6.30 -46.17 -12.84
C ASP A 1016 4.91 -46.54 -12.29
N PHE A 1017 4.74 -46.53 -10.98
CA PHE A 1017 3.53 -46.87 -10.24
C PHE A 1017 3.00 -48.28 -10.53
N SER A 1018 3.86 -49.19 -10.98
CA SER A 1018 3.52 -50.61 -11.20
C SER A 1018 3.46 -51.41 -9.90
N ASP A 1019 4.25 -51.01 -8.89
CA ASP A 1019 4.22 -51.56 -7.54
C ASP A 1019 4.18 -50.44 -6.48
N LEU A 1020 3.05 -50.35 -5.79
CA LEU A 1020 2.84 -49.35 -4.74
C LEU A 1020 3.21 -49.85 -3.34
N SER A 1021 3.74 -51.07 -3.19
CA SER A 1021 4.23 -51.58 -1.90
C SER A 1021 5.31 -50.68 -1.28
N SER A 1022 6.09 -50.00 -2.13
CA SER A 1022 7.11 -49.04 -1.71
C SER A 1022 6.56 -47.75 -1.08
N TYR A 1023 5.23 -47.51 -1.18
CA TYR A 1023 4.51 -46.40 -0.55
C TYR A 1023 3.84 -46.80 0.77
N GLU A 1024 3.95 -48.05 1.20
CA GLU A 1024 3.49 -48.49 2.52
C GLU A 1024 4.48 -48.05 3.61
N MET A 1025 3.94 -47.69 4.78
CA MET A 1025 4.77 -47.36 5.94
C MET A 1025 5.42 -48.63 6.49
N SER A 1026 6.72 -48.55 6.75
CA SER A 1026 7.50 -49.67 7.28
C SER A 1026 8.74 -49.16 8.03
N GLU A 1027 9.49 -50.05 8.68
CA GLU A 1027 10.80 -49.69 9.25
C GLU A 1027 11.74 -49.07 8.20
N ARG A 1028 11.62 -49.47 6.92
CA ARG A 1028 12.41 -48.93 5.82
C ARG A 1028 11.86 -47.60 5.31
N ASN A 1029 10.53 -47.48 5.13
CA ASN A 1029 9.86 -46.31 4.55
C ASN A 1029 9.09 -45.53 5.63
N GLN A 1030 9.78 -44.59 6.26
CA GLN A 1030 9.24 -43.76 7.35
C GLN A 1030 8.80 -42.39 6.83
N TYR A 1031 8.12 -42.34 5.68
CA TYR A 1031 7.76 -41.06 5.04
C TYR A 1031 6.79 -40.22 5.89
N GLU A 1032 6.04 -40.86 6.78
CA GLU A 1032 5.08 -40.22 7.66
C GLU A 1032 5.73 -39.18 8.56
N LYS A 1033 7.02 -39.29 8.89
CA LYS A 1033 7.73 -38.25 9.66
C LYS A 1033 7.88 -36.92 8.91
N TYR A 1034 7.82 -36.95 7.58
CA TYR A 1034 7.93 -35.75 6.73
C TYR A 1034 6.57 -35.18 6.31
N VAL A 1035 5.49 -35.94 6.50
CA VAL A 1035 4.12 -35.45 6.32
C VAL A 1035 3.66 -34.85 7.64
N VAL A 1036 3.72 -33.52 7.73
CA VAL A 1036 3.38 -32.76 8.93
C VAL A 1036 2.28 -31.76 8.61
N GLY A 1037 1.34 -31.62 9.53
CA GLY A 1037 0.24 -30.68 9.44
C GLY A 1037 -0.60 -30.77 10.72
N GLU A 1038 -1.38 -29.73 10.98
CA GLU A 1038 -2.30 -29.68 12.12
C GLU A 1038 -3.35 -30.80 12.00
N GLY A 1039 -3.70 -31.41 13.14
CA GLY A 1039 -4.71 -32.47 13.20
C GLY A 1039 -4.27 -33.79 12.55
N LYS A 1040 -2.96 -34.03 12.42
CA LYS A 1040 -2.41 -35.26 11.86
C LYS A 1040 -2.89 -36.49 12.63
N GLN A 1041 -3.44 -37.44 11.88
CA GLN A 1041 -3.72 -38.81 12.31
C GLN A 1041 -2.98 -39.78 11.41
N LEU A 1042 -2.45 -40.84 11.99
CA LEU A 1042 -1.82 -41.92 11.23
C LEU A 1042 -2.84 -43.05 11.06
N THR A 1043 -3.23 -43.32 9.81
CA THR A 1043 -4.09 -44.46 9.48
C THR A 1043 -3.25 -45.55 8.82
N LYS A 1044 -3.82 -46.74 8.62
CA LYS A 1044 -3.18 -47.81 7.82
C LYS A 1044 -2.80 -47.32 6.41
N ASP A 1045 -3.56 -46.36 5.87
CA ASP A 1045 -3.38 -45.80 4.55
C ASP A 1045 -2.44 -44.58 4.56
N GLY A 1046 -1.87 -44.20 5.70
CA GLY A 1046 -0.86 -43.16 5.83
C GLY A 1046 -1.30 -41.94 6.67
N PRO A 1047 -0.47 -40.89 6.71
CA PRO A 1047 -0.77 -39.65 7.42
C PRO A 1047 -1.86 -38.84 6.73
N VAL A 1048 -2.93 -38.53 7.47
CA VAL A 1048 -4.08 -37.73 7.06
C VAL A 1048 -4.38 -36.66 8.10
N ARG A 1049 -5.11 -35.61 7.73
CA ARG A 1049 -5.81 -34.77 8.71
C ARG A 1049 -7.01 -35.53 9.27
N ALA A 1050 -7.37 -35.32 10.53
CA ALA A 1050 -8.60 -35.84 11.11
C ALA A 1050 -9.82 -35.52 10.22
N GLY A 1051 -10.66 -36.53 9.94
CA GLY A 1051 -11.80 -36.43 9.03
C GLY A 1051 -11.46 -36.63 7.55
N VAL A 1052 -10.20 -36.85 7.20
CA VAL A 1052 -9.78 -37.19 5.84
C VAL A 1052 -9.51 -38.69 5.72
N SER A 1053 -10.11 -39.32 4.71
CA SER A 1053 -9.75 -40.65 4.25
C SER A 1053 -8.96 -40.55 2.95
N GLN A 1054 -8.04 -41.49 2.72
CA GLN A 1054 -7.22 -41.54 1.51
C GLN A 1054 -7.06 -42.96 1.00
N THR A 1055 -6.87 -43.10 -0.31
CA THR A 1055 -6.53 -44.35 -0.98
C THR A 1055 -5.48 -44.09 -2.05
N PHE A 1056 -4.52 -44.99 -2.20
CA PHE A 1056 -3.49 -44.90 -3.22
C PHE A 1056 -3.33 -46.27 -3.86
N ALA A 1057 -3.81 -46.40 -5.10
CA ALA A 1057 -3.93 -47.70 -5.77
C ALA A 1057 -3.47 -47.61 -7.22
N SER A 1058 -2.88 -48.69 -7.74
CA SER A 1058 -2.50 -48.79 -9.16
C SER A 1058 -3.70 -49.22 -9.98
N THR A 1059 -3.87 -48.66 -11.17
CA THR A 1059 -4.87 -49.11 -12.15
C THR A 1059 -4.25 -49.22 -13.54
N THR A 1060 -4.74 -50.16 -14.35
CA THR A 1060 -4.47 -50.23 -15.79
C THR A 1060 -5.43 -49.33 -16.58
N GLU A 1061 -6.50 -48.84 -15.95
CA GLU A 1061 -7.54 -48.07 -16.61
C GLU A 1061 -7.13 -46.61 -16.80
N GLY A 1062 -6.89 -46.25 -18.07
CA GLY A 1062 -6.64 -44.88 -18.48
C GLY A 1062 -5.23 -44.37 -18.18
N ALA A 1063 -4.27 -45.27 -18.00
CA ALA A 1063 -2.83 -44.95 -18.00
C ALA A 1063 -2.44 -44.21 -19.29
N ARG A 1064 -1.52 -43.24 -19.16
CA ARG A 1064 -1.11 -42.31 -20.21
C ARG A 1064 0.10 -42.77 -21.01
N SER A 1065 1.16 -43.23 -20.33
CA SER A 1065 2.43 -43.63 -20.96
C SER A 1065 2.82 -45.05 -20.58
N GLY A 1066 2.69 -45.41 -19.30
CA GLY A 1066 2.93 -46.75 -18.79
C GLY A 1066 1.78 -47.74 -19.02
N LYS A 1067 1.97 -48.97 -18.53
CA LYS A 1067 0.91 -50.01 -18.48
C LYS A 1067 -0.08 -49.79 -17.33
N THR A 1068 0.35 -49.05 -16.31
CA THR A 1068 -0.37 -48.76 -15.07
C THR A 1068 -0.13 -47.31 -14.69
N CYS A 1069 -1.07 -46.71 -13.97
CA CYS A 1069 -0.91 -45.43 -13.32
C CYS A 1069 -1.41 -45.51 -11.87
N ALA A 1070 -0.88 -44.69 -10.96
CA ALA A 1070 -1.43 -44.55 -9.62
C ALA A 1070 -2.68 -43.69 -9.63
N VAL A 1071 -3.68 -44.06 -8.84
CA VAL A 1071 -4.85 -43.27 -8.50
C VAL A 1071 -4.70 -42.88 -7.03
N TYR A 1072 -4.57 -41.58 -6.78
CA TYR A 1072 -4.61 -41.03 -5.45
C TYR A 1072 -5.97 -40.38 -5.25
N ALA A 1073 -6.76 -40.90 -4.32
CA ALA A 1073 -8.06 -40.33 -4.00
C ALA A 1073 -8.18 -40.03 -2.50
N ALA A 1074 -8.85 -38.93 -2.18
CA ALA A 1074 -9.10 -38.54 -0.80
C ALA A 1074 -10.47 -37.90 -0.64
N THR A 1075 -11.14 -38.20 0.47
CA THR A 1075 -12.42 -37.59 0.85
C THR A 1075 -12.22 -36.86 2.16
N ASN A 1076 -12.61 -35.59 2.20
CA ASN A 1076 -12.61 -34.79 3.41
C ASN A 1076 -14.04 -34.68 3.96
N GLU A 1077 -14.32 -35.42 5.01
CA GLU A 1077 -15.55 -35.35 5.80
C GLU A 1077 -15.38 -34.46 7.05
N GLY A 1078 -14.16 -33.93 7.26
CA GLY A 1078 -13.83 -32.96 8.30
C GLY A 1078 -14.08 -31.51 7.88
N GLY A 1079 -13.36 -30.59 8.52
CA GLY A 1079 -13.43 -29.14 8.23
C GLY A 1079 -12.66 -28.73 6.97
N LEU A 1080 -12.76 -27.45 6.58
CA LEU A 1080 -12.04 -26.91 5.42
C LEU A 1080 -10.52 -27.10 5.51
N GLY A 1081 -9.88 -27.29 4.36
CA GLY A 1081 -8.43 -27.44 4.26
C GLY A 1081 -7.93 -28.84 4.65
N GLY A 1082 -8.67 -29.89 4.25
CA GLY A 1082 -8.23 -31.26 4.46
C GLY A 1082 -6.88 -31.50 3.76
N TRP A 1083 -6.03 -32.34 4.35
CA TRP A 1083 -4.78 -32.73 3.73
C TRP A 1083 -4.47 -34.20 4.04
N CYS A 1084 -3.72 -34.84 3.14
CA CYS A 1084 -3.16 -36.17 3.36
C CYS A 1084 -1.91 -36.36 2.51
N GLY A 1085 -1.07 -37.33 2.88
CA GLY A 1085 0.19 -37.57 2.18
C GLY A 1085 0.53 -39.05 1.99
N LYS A 1086 1.19 -39.32 0.87
CA LYS A 1086 1.84 -40.59 0.53
C LYS A 1086 3.29 -40.36 0.12
N GLY A 1087 4.16 -41.31 0.44
CA GLY A 1087 5.55 -41.21 0.07
C GLY A 1087 6.25 -42.56 0.02
N ARG A 1088 7.30 -42.62 -0.78
CA ARG A 1088 8.20 -43.76 -0.86
C ARG A 1088 9.63 -43.34 -0.57
N ARG A 1089 10.40 -44.30 -0.08
CA ARG A 1089 11.86 -44.19 0.03
C ARG A 1089 12.51 -44.89 -1.14
N PHE A 1090 13.54 -44.28 -1.72
CA PHE A 1090 14.37 -44.96 -2.72
C PHE A 1090 15.24 -46.04 -2.06
N GLU A 1091 15.66 -47.04 -2.83
CA GLU A 1091 16.44 -48.15 -2.27
C GLU A 1091 17.78 -47.69 -1.70
N LYS A 1092 18.38 -46.71 -2.39
CA LYS A 1092 19.55 -45.93 -2.01
C LYS A 1092 19.28 -44.48 -2.46
N PRO A 1093 19.89 -43.47 -1.82
CA PRO A 1093 19.79 -42.10 -2.31
C PRO A 1093 20.21 -41.99 -3.78
N ILE A 1094 19.43 -41.29 -4.59
CA ILE A 1094 19.64 -41.12 -6.03
C ILE A 1094 20.36 -39.78 -6.29
N ASP A 1095 21.35 -39.80 -7.18
CA ASP A 1095 22.02 -38.61 -7.68
C ASP A 1095 21.28 -38.03 -8.89
N LEU A 1096 20.57 -36.94 -8.66
CA LEU A 1096 19.87 -36.16 -9.68
C LEU A 1096 20.63 -34.88 -10.07
N SER A 1097 21.87 -34.67 -9.60
CA SER A 1097 22.63 -33.43 -9.80
C SER A 1097 22.98 -33.12 -11.26
N GLN A 1098 22.99 -34.15 -12.11
CA GLN A 1098 23.19 -34.00 -13.57
C GLN A 1098 21.88 -33.71 -14.34
N HIS A 1099 20.73 -33.83 -13.68
CA HIS A 1099 19.43 -33.60 -14.30
C HIS A 1099 19.01 -32.13 -14.15
N LYS A 1100 18.14 -31.66 -15.05
CA LYS A 1100 17.63 -30.28 -15.08
C LYS A 1100 16.19 -30.18 -14.64
N ALA A 1101 15.40 -31.24 -14.84
CA ALA A 1101 14.01 -31.29 -14.44
C ALA A 1101 13.58 -32.71 -14.03
N VAL A 1102 12.50 -32.79 -13.26
CA VAL A 1102 11.69 -34.00 -13.10
C VAL A 1102 10.33 -33.74 -13.75
N ALA A 1103 9.79 -34.70 -14.49
CA ALA A 1103 8.47 -34.58 -15.09
C ALA A 1103 7.61 -35.83 -14.87
N PHE A 1104 6.30 -35.62 -14.80
CA PHE A 1104 5.31 -36.68 -14.61
C PHE A 1104 3.96 -36.33 -15.22
N TRP A 1105 3.18 -37.32 -15.63
CA TRP A 1105 1.82 -37.10 -16.08
C TRP A 1105 0.87 -37.04 -14.91
N LEU A 1106 -0.03 -36.04 -14.97
CA LEU A 1106 -1.02 -35.79 -13.93
C LEU A 1106 -2.42 -35.67 -14.52
N HIS A 1107 -3.33 -36.51 -14.08
CA HIS A 1107 -4.75 -36.40 -14.40
C HIS A 1107 -5.48 -35.67 -13.26
N GLY A 1108 -6.14 -34.55 -13.57
CA GLY A 1108 -6.98 -33.81 -12.62
C GLY A 1108 -8.47 -34.12 -12.78
N ASP A 1109 -9.25 -33.87 -11.73
CA ASP A 1109 -10.72 -33.99 -11.71
C ASP A 1109 -11.45 -32.65 -11.53
N ALA A 1110 -10.68 -31.55 -11.41
CA ALA A 1110 -11.14 -30.18 -11.20
C ALA A 1110 -11.96 -29.94 -9.91
N ARG A 1111 -11.70 -30.69 -8.83
CA ARG A 1111 -12.39 -30.50 -7.54
C ARG A 1111 -11.81 -29.35 -6.69
N GLY A 1112 -10.68 -28.76 -7.09
CA GLY A 1112 -10.15 -27.51 -6.54
C GLY A 1112 -9.14 -27.69 -5.40
N GLU A 1113 -8.70 -28.92 -5.15
CA GLU A 1113 -7.58 -29.26 -4.28
C GLU A 1113 -6.23 -28.90 -4.90
N THR A 1114 -5.17 -28.91 -4.09
CA THR A 1114 -3.80 -28.61 -4.51
C THR A 1114 -2.92 -29.83 -4.32
N LEU A 1115 -2.20 -30.25 -5.37
CA LEU A 1115 -1.11 -31.21 -5.23
C LEU A 1115 0.14 -30.54 -4.72
N ARG A 1116 0.77 -31.12 -3.70
CA ARG A 1116 2.19 -30.89 -3.41
C ARG A 1116 3.01 -32.08 -3.87
N PHE A 1117 3.92 -31.86 -4.81
CA PHE A 1117 4.91 -32.86 -5.24
C PHE A 1117 6.25 -32.53 -4.58
N GLN A 1118 6.89 -33.47 -3.90
CA GLN A 1118 8.04 -33.19 -3.03
C GLN A 1118 9.12 -34.28 -3.07
N PHE A 1119 10.38 -33.86 -2.99
CA PHE A 1119 11.52 -34.71 -2.66
C PHE A 1119 12.09 -34.38 -1.27
N ARG A 1120 12.71 -35.38 -0.62
CA ARG A 1120 13.56 -35.19 0.57
C ARG A 1120 14.96 -35.74 0.33
N ASP A 1121 15.97 -35.05 0.85
CA ASP A 1121 17.33 -35.56 0.89
C ASP A 1121 17.67 -36.24 2.22
N THR A 1122 18.85 -36.84 2.31
CA THR A 1122 19.33 -37.55 3.52
C THR A 1122 19.53 -36.64 4.74
N LYS A 1123 19.56 -35.32 4.57
CA LYS A 1123 19.59 -34.33 5.68
C LYS A 1123 18.19 -33.82 6.05
N GLY A 1124 17.14 -34.34 5.41
CA GLY A 1124 15.76 -33.94 5.64
C GLY A 1124 15.37 -32.61 4.99
N ARG A 1125 16.24 -31.99 4.17
CA ARG A 1125 15.86 -30.82 3.37
C ARG A 1125 14.86 -31.25 2.29
N HIS A 1126 14.11 -30.30 1.75
CA HIS A 1126 13.02 -30.61 0.82
C HIS A 1126 13.01 -29.68 -0.40
N ALA A 1127 12.64 -30.25 -1.54
CA ALA A 1127 12.31 -29.54 -2.77
C ALA A 1127 10.84 -29.85 -3.09
N HIS A 1128 10.02 -28.85 -3.38
CA HIS A 1128 8.60 -29.09 -3.64
C HIS A 1128 8.00 -28.13 -4.67
N TRP A 1129 6.90 -28.57 -5.28
CA TRP A 1129 6.09 -27.80 -6.23
C TRP A 1129 4.62 -27.95 -5.89
N LEU A 1130 3.83 -26.89 -6.11
CA LEU A 1130 2.39 -26.85 -5.88
C LEU A 1130 1.66 -26.78 -7.22
N VAL A 1131 0.67 -27.66 -7.43
CA VAL A 1131 -0.12 -27.73 -8.65
C VAL A 1131 -1.62 -27.68 -8.28
N PRO A 1132 -2.32 -26.58 -8.55
CA PRO A 1132 -3.77 -26.49 -8.39
C PRO A 1132 -4.49 -27.46 -9.35
N ILE A 1133 -5.48 -28.19 -8.84
CA ILE A 1133 -6.29 -29.13 -9.62
C ILE A 1133 -7.62 -28.47 -9.98
N ASP A 1134 -7.54 -27.49 -10.88
CA ASP A 1134 -8.67 -26.74 -11.46
C ASP A 1134 -9.06 -27.22 -12.87
N PHE A 1135 -8.49 -28.36 -13.29
CA PHE A 1135 -8.57 -28.88 -14.63
C PHE A 1135 -8.94 -30.36 -14.65
N THR A 1136 -9.53 -30.78 -15.76
CA THR A 1136 -9.79 -32.19 -16.07
C THR A 1136 -8.82 -32.71 -17.13
N GLY A 1137 -8.58 -34.03 -17.14
CA GLY A 1137 -7.73 -34.69 -18.14
C GLY A 1137 -6.25 -34.73 -17.75
N TRP A 1138 -5.45 -35.41 -18.58
CA TRP A 1138 -4.00 -35.53 -18.39
C TRP A 1138 -3.27 -34.22 -18.72
N ARG A 1139 -2.27 -33.87 -17.91
CA ARG A 1139 -1.38 -32.72 -18.06
C ARG A 1139 0.04 -33.14 -17.69
N LEU A 1140 1.03 -32.80 -18.51
CA LEU A 1140 2.44 -33.05 -18.18
C LEU A 1140 2.91 -31.98 -17.18
N GLN A 1141 3.38 -32.40 -16.02
CA GLN A 1141 4.00 -31.54 -15.02
C GLN A 1141 5.52 -31.61 -15.16
N VAL A 1142 6.19 -30.45 -15.12
CA VAL A 1142 7.65 -30.35 -15.26
C VAL A 1142 8.20 -29.44 -14.16
N CYS A 1143 8.99 -30.03 -13.27
CA CYS A 1143 9.58 -29.44 -12.08
C CYS A 1143 11.07 -29.16 -12.32
N ARG A 1144 11.51 -27.90 -12.37
CA ARG A 1144 12.95 -27.59 -12.54
C ARG A 1144 13.70 -27.82 -11.25
N LEU A 1145 14.79 -28.58 -11.32
CA LEU A 1145 15.60 -28.87 -10.13
C LEU A 1145 16.33 -27.61 -9.62
N ALA A 1146 16.62 -26.66 -10.49
CA ALA A 1146 17.25 -25.39 -10.13
C ALA A 1146 16.38 -24.47 -9.24
N ASP A 1147 15.07 -24.74 -9.15
CA ASP A 1147 14.16 -23.96 -8.32
C ASP A 1147 14.36 -24.25 -6.81
N ALA A 1148 14.96 -25.39 -6.46
CA ALA A 1148 15.29 -25.76 -5.09
C ALA A 1148 16.79 -25.60 -4.80
N ARG A 1149 17.23 -24.36 -4.58
CA ARG A 1149 18.66 -24.00 -4.45
C ARG A 1149 19.36 -24.63 -3.24
N ASP A 1150 18.62 -24.87 -2.15
CA ASP A 1150 19.17 -25.37 -0.89
C ASP A 1150 19.11 -26.91 -0.74
N PHE A 1151 18.57 -27.61 -1.75
CA PHE A 1151 18.40 -29.06 -1.77
C PHE A 1151 19.64 -29.78 -2.31
N ASP A 1152 20.03 -30.91 -1.72
CA ASP A 1152 21.14 -31.72 -2.23
C ASP A 1152 20.65 -32.81 -3.18
N TRP A 1153 20.69 -32.46 -4.46
CA TRP A 1153 20.29 -33.35 -5.55
C TRP A 1153 21.17 -34.61 -5.66
N LYS A 1154 22.35 -34.68 -5.05
CA LYS A 1154 23.18 -35.91 -5.05
C LYS A 1154 22.67 -36.98 -4.08
N GLN A 1155 21.80 -36.60 -3.14
CA GLN A 1155 21.39 -37.41 -2.00
C GLN A 1155 19.87 -37.48 -1.87
N THR A 1156 19.16 -37.60 -3.00
CA THR A 1156 17.69 -37.63 -3.03
C THR A 1156 17.18 -38.96 -2.47
N GLU A 1157 16.49 -38.94 -1.34
CA GLU A 1157 16.13 -40.15 -0.57
C GLU A 1157 14.64 -40.51 -0.63
N TYR A 1158 13.73 -39.53 -0.64
CA TYR A 1158 12.28 -39.79 -0.70
C TYR A 1158 11.61 -39.01 -1.82
N LEU A 1159 10.52 -39.59 -2.32
CA LEU A 1159 9.51 -38.95 -3.17
C LEU A 1159 8.17 -38.96 -2.42
N LEU A 1160 7.50 -37.81 -2.33
CA LEU A 1160 6.24 -37.62 -1.63
C LEU A 1160 5.23 -36.85 -2.48
N VAL A 1161 3.96 -37.22 -2.34
CA VAL A 1161 2.81 -36.54 -2.93
C VAL A 1161 1.78 -36.25 -1.84
N TYR A 1162 1.18 -35.07 -1.90
CA TYR A 1162 0.18 -34.63 -0.92
C TYR A 1162 -1.05 -34.09 -1.64
N PHE A 1163 -2.21 -34.37 -1.06
CA PHE A 1163 -3.35 -33.50 -1.19
C PHE A 1163 -3.27 -32.40 -0.13
N ASN A 1164 -3.31 -31.15 -0.57
CA ASN A 1164 -3.54 -29.97 0.25
C ASN A 1164 -4.86 -29.31 -0.16
N ASP A 1165 -5.44 -28.52 0.72
CA ASP A 1165 -6.66 -27.73 0.46
C ASP A 1165 -7.87 -28.58 0.01
N LEU A 1166 -8.00 -29.82 0.48
CA LEU A 1166 -9.12 -30.70 0.09
C LEU A 1166 -10.47 -30.06 0.46
N PRO A 1167 -11.38 -29.89 -0.51
CA PRO A 1167 -12.74 -29.41 -0.26
C PRO A 1167 -13.53 -30.41 0.59
N VAL A 1168 -14.43 -29.91 1.43
CA VAL A 1168 -15.32 -30.73 2.26
C VAL A 1168 -16.42 -31.34 1.38
N GLY A 1169 -16.62 -32.66 1.50
CA GLY A 1169 -17.71 -33.39 0.84
C GLY A 1169 -17.27 -34.27 -0.32
N PRO A 1170 -16.82 -33.73 -1.47
CA PRO A 1170 -16.51 -34.56 -2.63
C PRO A 1170 -15.19 -35.31 -2.45
N THR A 1171 -15.15 -36.55 -2.95
CA THR A 1171 -13.88 -37.26 -3.17
C THR A 1171 -13.11 -36.59 -4.29
N CYS A 1172 -11.90 -36.14 -3.98
CA CYS A 1172 -10.94 -35.63 -4.96
C CYS A 1172 -10.07 -36.78 -5.44
N THR A 1173 -9.80 -36.84 -6.73
CA THR A 1173 -9.07 -37.93 -7.37
C THR A 1173 -8.08 -37.39 -8.38
N MET A 1174 -6.84 -37.83 -8.22
CA MET A 1174 -5.74 -37.55 -9.14
C MET A 1174 -5.18 -38.86 -9.66
N LYS A 1175 -4.68 -38.86 -10.91
CA LYS A 1175 -3.87 -39.98 -11.41
C LYS A 1175 -2.45 -39.52 -11.73
N PHE A 1176 -1.47 -40.36 -11.41
CA PHE A 1176 -0.05 -40.16 -11.71
C PHE A 1176 0.44 -41.28 -12.62
N ASP A 1177 1.15 -40.93 -13.67
CA ASP A 1177 1.74 -41.89 -14.60
C ASP A 1177 3.16 -41.45 -14.91
N ASP A 1178 4.12 -42.35 -14.63
CA ASP A 1178 5.56 -42.19 -14.75
C ASP A 1178 6.16 -40.91 -14.13
N VAL A 1179 7.19 -41.05 -13.29
CA VAL A 1179 8.04 -39.95 -12.82
C VAL A 1179 9.43 -40.16 -13.39
N LYS A 1180 9.92 -39.20 -14.18
CA LYS A 1180 11.25 -39.29 -14.81
C LYS A 1180 12.07 -38.04 -14.53
N ALA A 1181 13.38 -38.20 -14.36
CA ALA A 1181 14.34 -37.10 -14.32
C ALA A 1181 15.00 -36.93 -15.70
N PHE A 1182 15.12 -35.69 -16.17
CA PHE A 1182 15.57 -35.37 -17.52
C PHE A 1182 16.88 -34.58 -17.48
N PRO A 1183 17.86 -34.93 -18.34
CA PRO A 1183 19.15 -34.24 -18.41
C PRO A 1183 19.04 -32.85 -19.07
N LYS A 1184 17.94 -32.56 -19.76
CA LYS A 1184 17.72 -31.34 -20.53
C LYS A 1184 16.28 -30.87 -20.39
N ILE A 1185 16.08 -29.57 -20.58
CA ILE A 1185 14.76 -28.94 -20.77
C ILE A 1185 14.75 -28.49 -22.23
N VAL A 1186 13.66 -28.74 -22.96
CA VAL A 1186 13.50 -28.35 -24.36
C VAL A 1186 12.44 -27.25 -24.49
N SER A 1187 12.41 -26.57 -25.63
CA SER A 1187 11.37 -25.60 -25.95
C SER A 1187 10.09 -26.29 -26.43
N SER A 1188 8.92 -25.79 -26.02
CA SER A 1188 7.63 -26.33 -26.48
C SER A 1188 7.38 -25.97 -27.93
N VAL A 1189 6.87 -26.92 -28.72
CA VAL A 1189 6.53 -26.73 -30.14
C VAL A 1189 5.25 -25.89 -30.29
N PRO A 1190 5.11 -25.04 -31.32
CA PRO A 1190 3.88 -24.27 -31.52
C PRO A 1190 2.68 -25.15 -31.90
N LEU A 1191 1.46 -24.68 -31.62
CA LEU A 1191 0.21 -25.30 -32.08
C LEU A 1191 -0.25 -24.65 -33.39
N HIS A 1192 -0.29 -25.39 -34.50
CA HIS A 1192 -0.64 -24.86 -35.81
C HIS A 1192 -2.12 -25.05 -36.14
N ASN A 1193 -2.78 -23.95 -36.51
CA ASN A 1193 -4.14 -23.88 -37.04
C ASN A 1193 -5.16 -24.67 -36.21
N PRO A 1194 -5.33 -24.35 -34.91
CA PRO A 1194 -6.27 -25.07 -34.07
C PRO A 1194 -7.70 -24.96 -34.60
N SER A 1195 -8.49 -26.00 -34.42
CA SER A 1195 -9.92 -25.98 -34.68
C SER A 1195 -10.68 -26.51 -33.47
N ILE A 1196 -11.77 -25.85 -33.11
CA ILE A 1196 -12.71 -26.34 -32.11
C ILE A 1196 -14.01 -26.76 -32.77
N SER A 1197 -14.60 -27.86 -32.33
CA SER A 1197 -15.92 -28.32 -32.72
C SER A 1197 -16.82 -28.50 -31.50
N ILE A 1198 -18.06 -28.01 -31.57
CA ILE A 1198 -19.13 -28.30 -30.62
C ILE A 1198 -20.29 -28.92 -31.38
N ASN A 1199 -20.70 -30.14 -31.00
CA ASN A 1199 -21.75 -30.92 -31.68
C ASN A 1199 -21.58 -31.00 -33.21
N GLY A 1200 -20.34 -31.16 -33.68
CA GLY A 1200 -20.01 -31.26 -35.11
C GLY A 1200 -19.89 -29.91 -35.84
N LYS A 1201 -20.30 -28.79 -35.23
CA LYS A 1201 -20.06 -27.45 -35.79
C LYS A 1201 -18.61 -27.06 -35.52
N ARG A 1202 -17.77 -27.02 -36.55
CA ARG A 1202 -16.31 -26.80 -36.45
C ARG A 1202 -15.91 -25.40 -36.89
N VAL A 1203 -15.03 -24.77 -36.11
CA VAL A 1203 -14.39 -23.50 -36.42
C VAL A 1203 -12.88 -23.71 -36.42
N THR A 1204 -12.22 -23.40 -37.53
CA THR A 1204 -10.75 -23.46 -37.67
C THR A 1204 -10.17 -22.06 -37.63
N ILE A 1205 -9.11 -21.87 -36.86
CA ILE A 1205 -8.49 -20.56 -36.67
C ILE A 1205 -7.10 -20.59 -37.32
N PRO A 1206 -6.85 -19.79 -38.37
CA PRO A 1206 -5.60 -19.83 -39.13
C PRO A 1206 -4.48 -19.07 -38.41
N VAL A 1207 -4.05 -19.56 -37.25
CA VAL A 1207 -2.98 -18.99 -36.43
C VAL A 1207 -2.04 -20.08 -35.92
N THR A 1208 -0.80 -19.68 -35.65
CA THR A 1208 0.15 -20.50 -34.88
C THR A 1208 0.17 -19.96 -33.45
N LEU A 1209 -0.03 -20.83 -32.45
CA LEU A 1209 0.09 -20.48 -31.03
C LEU A 1209 1.40 -21.01 -30.46
N ASP A 1210 2.33 -20.10 -30.18
CA ASP A 1210 3.57 -20.39 -29.45
C ASP A 1210 3.30 -20.66 -27.96
N ALA A 1211 4.34 -21.07 -27.21
CA ALA A 1211 4.26 -21.08 -25.75
C ALA A 1211 3.82 -19.70 -25.21
N ASP A 1212 3.06 -19.67 -24.11
CA ASP A 1212 2.52 -18.45 -23.48
C ASP A 1212 1.45 -17.67 -24.25
N ALA A 1213 0.95 -18.25 -25.35
CA ALA A 1213 -0.15 -17.69 -26.13
C ALA A 1213 -1.51 -18.27 -25.74
N SER A 1214 -2.53 -17.41 -25.72
CA SER A 1214 -3.93 -17.78 -25.58
C SER A 1214 -4.75 -17.27 -26.76
N LEU A 1215 -5.76 -18.02 -27.16
CA LEU A 1215 -6.71 -17.67 -28.21
C LEU A 1215 -8.11 -17.60 -27.62
N LEU A 1216 -8.74 -16.43 -27.70
CA LEU A 1216 -10.13 -16.24 -27.32
C LEU A 1216 -11.01 -16.22 -28.57
N ILE A 1217 -11.98 -17.13 -28.62
CA ILE A 1217 -13.04 -17.19 -29.64
C ILE A 1217 -14.32 -16.66 -28.99
N ASP A 1218 -14.89 -15.61 -29.56
CA ASP A 1218 -16.08 -14.96 -29.01
C ASP A 1218 -17.39 -15.32 -29.74
N ASN A 1219 -18.52 -14.88 -29.17
CA ASN A 1219 -19.86 -15.12 -29.73
C ASN A 1219 -20.17 -14.23 -30.97
N LEU A 1220 -19.29 -13.29 -31.32
CA LEU A 1220 -19.39 -12.42 -32.50
C LEU A 1220 -18.58 -12.96 -33.69
N LYS A 1221 -18.15 -14.22 -33.61
CA LYS A 1221 -17.33 -14.90 -34.63
C LYS A 1221 -15.96 -14.25 -34.78
N ARG A 1222 -15.37 -13.76 -33.68
CA ARG A 1222 -14.00 -13.23 -33.69
C ARG A 1222 -13.07 -14.17 -32.92
N ALA A 1223 -11.88 -14.39 -33.44
CA ALA A 1223 -10.77 -15.02 -32.73
C ALA A 1223 -9.69 -13.98 -32.47
N SER A 1224 -9.27 -13.83 -31.22
CA SER A 1224 -8.23 -12.89 -30.80
C SER A 1224 -7.07 -13.65 -30.16
N LEU A 1225 -5.86 -13.43 -30.68
CA LEU A 1225 -4.63 -13.99 -30.12
C LEU A 1225 -4.12 -13.08 -29.00
N TRP A 1226 -3.75 -13.67 -27.87
CA TRP A 1226 -3.26 -13.00 -26.67
C TRP A 1226 -1.90 -13.60 -26.32
N LEU A 1227 -0.96 -12.76 -25.94
CA LEU A 1227 0.33 -13.19 -25.40
C LEU A 1227 0.44 -12.65 -23.98
N THR A 1228 0.91 -13.48 -23.05
CA THR A 1228 1.04 -13.07 -21.65
C THR A 1228 1.84 -11.77 -21.52
N GLY A 1229 1.22 -10.72 -20.99
CA GLY A 1229 1.84 -9.39 -20.81
C GLY A 1229 2.02 -8.56 -22.09
N LYS A 1230 1.32 -8.89 -23.19
CA LYS A 1230 1.25 -8.05 -24.40
C LYS A 1230 -0.20 -7.71 -24.72
N GLN A 1231 -0.39 -6.60 -25.43
CA GLN A 1231 -1.71 -6.21 -25.94
C GLN A 1231 -2.32 -7.30 -26.82
N GLN A 1232 -3.66 -7.28 -26.94
CA GLN A 1232 -4.42 -8.10 -27.88
C GLN A 1232 -3.73 -8.11 -29.24
N GLY A 1233 -3.33 -9.29 -29.69
CA GLY A 1233 -2.78 -9.53 -31.01
C GLY A 1233 -3.84 -9.45 -32.10
N LYS A 1234 -3.49 -9.94 -33.29
CA LYS A 1234 -4.36 -9.93 -34.48
C LYS A 1234 -5.72 -10.57 -34.16
N THR A 1235 -6.79 -9.80 -34.39
CA THR A 1235 -8.17 -10.32 -34.36
C THR A 1235 -8.55 -10.79 -35.75
N LEU A 1236 -9.16 -11.97 -35.83
CA LEU A 1236 -9.59 -12.62 -37.06
C LEU A 1236 -11.10 -12.80 -37.03
N GLN A 1237 -11.76 -12.46 -38.13
CA GLN A 1237 -13.17 -12.79 -38.33
C GLN A 1237 -13.26 -14.25 -38.79
N LEU A 1238 -14.07 -15.05 -38.10
CA LEU A 1238 -14.27 -16.47 -38.36
C LEU A 1238 -15.49 -16.68 -39.26
N GLN A 1239 -15.43 -17.71 -40.10
CA GLN A 1239 -16.54 -18.19 -40.92
C GLN A 1239 -17.32 -19.28 -40.17
N GLY A 1240 -18.65 -19.34 -40.37
CA GLY A 1240 -19.56 -20.28 -39.70
C GLY A 1240 -20.48 -19.62 -38.66
N GLU A 1241 -21.33 -20.42 -38.01
CA GLU A 1241 -22.20 -19.99 -36.92
C GLU A 1241 -21.44 -19.84 -35.60
N PRO A 1242 -21.83 -18.91 -34.69
CA PRO A 1242 -21.27 -18.84 -33.35
C PRO A 1242 -21.39 -20.17 -32.60
N LEU A 1243 -20.38 -20.51 -31.82
CA LEU A 1243 -20.38 -21.72 -30.98
C LEU A 1243 -21.43 -21.59 -29.87
N ARG A 1244 -22.22 -22.65 -29.68
CA ARG A 1244 -23.30 -22.72 -28.69
C ARG A 1244 -23.32 -24.10 -28.04
N LEU A 1245 -23.70 -24.15 -26.77
CA LEU A 1245 -24.10 -25.38 -26.10
C LEU A 1245 -25.62 -25.50 -26.17
N GLU A 1246 -26.11 -26.58 -26.75
CA GLU A 1246 -27.54 -26.93 -26.74
C GLU A 1246 -27.93 -27.47 -25.35
N PRO A 1247 -29.21 -27.38 -24.91
CA PRO A 1247 -29.63 -27.98 -23.65
C PRO A 1247 -29.23 -29.46 -23.54
N GLY A 1248 -28.67 -29.87 -22.40
CA GLY A 1248 -28.15 -31.23 -22.17
C GLY A 1248 -26.71 -31.44 -22.64
N ALA A 1249 -26.36 -32.68 -22.98
CA ALA A 1249 -24.98 -33.08 -23.25
C ALA A 1249 -24.48 -32.59 -24.63
N ASN A 1250 -23.31 -31.95 -24.64
CA ASN A 1250 -22.64 -31.43 -25.82
C ASN A 1250 -21.27 -32.07 -25.97
N ARG A 1251 -20.89 -32.51 -27.17
CA ARG A 1251 -19.54 -33.02 -27.46
C ARG A 1251 -18.65 -31.88 -27.95
N ILE A 1252 -17.55 -31.65 -27.25
CA ILE A 1252 -16.50 -30.69 -27.61
C ILE A 1252 -15.27 -31.46 -28.10
N GLU A 1253 -14.68 -31.01 -29.20
CA GLU A 1253 -13.43 -31.57 -29.72
C GLU A 1253 -12.49 -30.45 -30.21
N VAL A 1254 -11.22 -30.54 -29.86
CA VAL A 1254 -10.17 -29.62 -30.32
C VAL A 1254 -9.18 -30.36 -31.20
N THR A 1255 -8.79 -29.79 -32.33
CA THR A 1255 -7.86 -30.38 -33.28
C THR A 1255 -6.83 -29.34 -33.71
N CYS A 1256 -5.75 -29.77 -34.35
CA CYS A 1256 -4.77 -28.89 -34.99
C CYS A 1256 -4.25 -29.54 -36.27
N GLU A 1257 -3.38 -28.85 -37.00
CA GLU A 1257 -2.72 -29.36 -38.19
C GLU A 1257 -1.55 -30.28 -37.84
N ASN A 1258 -0.69 -29.87 -36.90
CA ASN A 1258 0.50 -30.61 -36.48
C ASN A 1258 0.23 -31.69 -35.42
N ARG A 1259 -0.85 -32.47 -35.55
CA ARG A 1259 -1.37 -33.37 -34.49
C ARG A 1259 -0.35 -34.34 -33.89
N GLN A 1260 0.52 -34.92 -34.73
CA GLN A 1260 1.51 -35.91 -34.28
C GLN A 1260 2.61 -35.31 -33.41
N ASN A 1261 3.04 -34.09 -33.73
CA ASN A 1261 4.08 -33.34 -33.01
C ASN A 1261 3.47 -32.12 -32.32
N ALA A 1262 2.21 -32.23 -31.89
CA ALA A 1262 1.53 -31.15 -31.22
C ALA A 1262 2.03 -31.05 -29.77
N PRO A 1263 2.02 -29.85 -29.20
CA PRO A 1263 2.48 -29.66 -27.84
C PRO A 1263 1.51 -30.25 -26.81
N ARG A 1264 2.06 -30.60 -25.64
CA ARG A 1264 1.36 -31.35 -24.57
C ARG A 1264 0.79 -30.45 -23.46
N ASP A 1265 0.99 -29.14 -23.56
CA ASP A 1265 0.60 -28.12 -22.58
C ASP A 1265 -0.58 -27.25 -23.04
N VAL A 1266 -1.54 -27.83 -23.76
CA VAL A 1266 -2.74 -27.11 -24.24
C VAL A 1266 -3.86 -27.23 -23.21
N SER A 1267 -4.47 -26.11 -22.83
CA SER A 1267 -5.68 -26.07 -22.00
C SER A 1267 -6.82 -25.35 -22.71
N VAL A 1268 -8.04 -25.82 -22.54
CA VAL A 1268 -9.25 -25.29 -23.18
C VAL A 1268 -10.28 -24.97 -22.11
N ARG A 1269 -10.74 -23.71 -22.05
CA ARG A 1269 -11.80 -23.27 -21.15
C ARG A 1269 -13.00 -22.81 -21.97
N VAL A 1270 -14.19 -23.21 -21.56
CA VAL A 1270 -15.47 -22.82 -22.17
C VAL A 1270 -16.26 -22.02 -21.14
N VAL A 1271 -16.75 -20.85 -21.53
CA VAL A 1271 -17.48 -19.93 -20.65
C VAL A 1271 -18.84 -19.65 -21.27
N ARG A 1272 -19.92 -20.07 -20.60
CA ARG A 1272 -21.31 -19.81 -21.00
C ARG A 1272 -21.68 -18.35 -20.81
N LEU A 1273 -22.41 -17.79 -21.78
CA LEU A 1273 -22.96 -16.42 -21.75
C LEU A 1273 -24.36 -16.34 -21.16
#